data_AF-A0AAU1J6S5-F1
#
_entry.id   AF-A0AAU1J6S5-F1
#
_cell.length_a   1.000
_cell.length_b   1.000
_cell.length_c   1.000
_cell.angle_alpha   90.00
_cell.angle_beta   90.00
_cell.angle_gamma   90.00
#
_symmetry.space_group_name_H-M   'P 1'
#
loop_
_entity.id
_entity.type
_entity.pdbx_description
1 polymer ?
#
loop_
_entity_poly.entity_id
_entity_poly.type
_entity_poly.pdbx_seq_one_letter_code
_entity_poly.pdbx_strand_id
1 'polypeptide(L)'
;MVKVANTEFTGRLGATIIQELFLGEFGWIPREILVSDIGADFYVEVVTEGHTTGRHLGVQAKSGPSMFTEPSDDGWWFRFDDNHYQYWLHHDFPVIVVLVNLQMRQAYWQAVTTDTVTSTGEGWKLEVPATQVLDSGSQDSLAALADAPRVHGDSALAAFYDSLHRLPPEAVAPLARLHAQTARENLEARRPVERLAAALADGRHTSDACCTALLERTPRWLTGRTKDDPRWRGPTEHEVWCAIGGYANEYGLPARAAVAFRRAADAGAVPEGHWRATGGIFEMTAGQPEAEQTLRAAREMEGGQVLADIGLAVLAHRDKSGSVPIPASLAPRNIQAWGNSPTAHLFLGDQCAVRRDHDQALVHYEAALSHSPGSSTTQILIAKALLARLSTPKSPGRDRDLRRALRLAEAARADRRRWDGPSEVAAEVLLQARILHSEVDAALAVACPGPDGEATVREAASARLTAVGARIAYQAGRLEAGANLAAASTATTPLYAAELAAARADATDTADDERRRLWTEALTAAETDEQRFVAVQRLTQLGEWPIPALEDFRAAGLIAPDVHAVLAAKAHERRGDLAEATRQLRPHQHSSVLAVTALADLLEGDGKPHEAAALLKQAAGRLSDLNLDLKSLDILHRAEDTQAAERQALLLLARPGLPRTMRLRLHYNLMRHAYRAQDWATAREHAENGLDEILQAEPDTDAAALVHHDTMASDFAWGKVGALYNMRLWDTAWAAWDRYRPEPTTMQEALIWIHLVRRQPWTKRNVSGLLDLRAKFADDHEVSTQALDTVNRALAIANAPESAQWGAPWSEELPPEILTDLRSLTARGMEGYQARHPNGGLTAVAGIPDAETLRALATAGDVRTQAHHQICQAIREGDAVLGLAASSIEGLYTQSLIQRAAGVLPACSTDPAVIEAEHLAAGQALDGTVVLDPSALVVTAMLPGRWDALRAHFTTVQLPDVCMDDILRTEENIGRLLASSFTAGLAANDAIVETTSLTSATKRHLSAQISAVVSAASAVTLVPVTELTAAEAALSGGDIPAPGPDLATLRLQVEGPWAAPLELALSKRLPLWSDDGFMREIARTTGIPAFGTVALTHTLVKQDRLLDAREDDNARLVRAFVVDIPLEPDFALSQAEGWRTGTVAAALSRPAPWLRSDTLATWAQIASAVAGQAPEQLAPWLFLASQGAGATGADAYKTLAQILGAGVVASGTTTKSAVPLVAASAEAARECGLNAGLWAAAVRDELTSVAADGQSKPLNAADIEPIISQLIRGA
;
A
#
# COMPACT_ATOMS: atom_id res chain seq x y z
N MET A 1 -34.29 59.60 -57.45
CA MET A 1 -35.18 58.48 -57.11
C MET A 1 -34.66 57.25 -57.83
N VAL A 2 -34.33 56.19 -57.09
CA VAL A 2 -33.93 54.90 -57.68
C VAL A 2 -35.19 54.10 -57.99
N LYS A 3 -35.28 53.51 -59.18
CA LYS A 3 -36.43 52.72 -59.62
C LYS A 3 -36.27 51.30 -59.10
N VAL A 4 -37.05 50.93 -58.08
CA VAL A 4 -37.13 49.55 -57.58
C VAL A 4 -37.86 48.69 -58.61
N ALA A 5 -37.33 47.52 -58.93
CA ALA A 5 -37.96 46.61 -59.88
C ALA A 5 -39.21 45.97 -59.25
N ASN A 6 -40.33 45.86 -59.99
CA ASN A 6 -41.58 45.26 -59.49
C ASN A 6 -41.39 43.82 -58.96
N THR A 7 -40.38 43.10 -59.45
CA THR A 7 -40.00 41.75 -59.03
C THR A 7 -39.50 41.66 -57.59
N GLU A 8 -38.92 42.74 -57.05
CA GLU A 8 -38.40 42.78 -55.69
C GLU A 8 -39.53 42.77 -54.65
N PHE A 9 -40.64 43.47 -54.93
CA PHE A 9 -41.84 43.42 -54.09
C PHE A 9 -42.50 42.04 -54.09
N THR A 10 -42.53 41.36 -55.24
CA THR A 10 -43.09 40.01 -55.38
C THR A 10 -42.28 38.97 -54.60
N GLY A 11 -40.94 39.04 -54.67
CA GLY A 11 -40.06 38.15 -53.92
C GLY A 11 -40.16 38.33 -52.40
N ARG A 12 -40.13 39.59 -51.92
CA ARG A 12 -40.26 39.88 -50.48
C ARG A 12 -41.61 39.43 -49.91
N LEU A 13 -42.70 39.68 -50.64
CA LEU A 13 -44.04 39.27 -50.20
C LEU A 13 -44.15 37.74 -50.05
N GLY A 14 -43.54 36.98 -50.96
CA GLY A 14 -43.55 35.53 -50.86
C GLY A 14 -42.68 34.98 -49.73
N ALA A 15 -41.51 35.56 -49.49
CA ALA A 15 -40.70 35.22 -48.32
C ALA A 15 -41.45 35.50 -47.00
N THR A 16 -42.16 36.63 -46.89
CA THR A 16 -43.00 36.95 -45.72
C THR A 16 -44.09 35.90 -45.50
N ILE A 17 -44.78 35.46 -46.56
CA ILE A 17 -45.81 34.40 -46.44
C ILE A 17 -45.21 33.11 -45.87
N ILE A 18 -44.03 32.70 -46.35
CA ILE A 18 -43.39 31.47 -45.85
C ILE A 18 -42.98 31.62 -44.37
N GLN A 19 -42.45 32.77 -43.97
CA GLN A 19 -42.10 33.04 -42.58
C GLN A 19 -43.33 33.02 -41.66
N GLU A 20 -44.46 33.59 -42.10
CA GLU A 20 -45.73 33.53 -41.38
C GLU A 20 -46.22 32.08 -41.21
N LEU A 21 -46.08 31.23 -42.24
CA LEU A 21 -46.44 29.82 -42.15
C LEU A 21 -45.58 29.08 -41.13
N PHE A 22 -44.26 29.25 -41.15
CA PHE A 22 -43.38 28.61 -40.14
C PHE A 22 -43.65 29.10 -38.71
N LEU A 23 -43.91 30.39 -38.51
CA LEU A 23 -44.24 30.94 -37.20
C LEU A 23 -45.61 30.49 -36.70
N GLY A 24 -46.62 30.53 -37.58
CA GLY A 24 -48.02 30.33 -37.22
C GLY A 24 -48.47 28.88 -37.19
N GLU A 25 -47.99 28.04 -38.13
CA GLU A 25 -48.42 26.65 -38.26
C GLU A 25 -47.44 25.64 -37.66
N PHE A 26 -46.13 25.95 -37.66
CA PHE A 26 -45.09 25.04 -37.15
C PHE A 26 -44.58 25.44 -35.77
N GLY A 27 -44.79 26.70 -35.36
CA GLY A 27 -44.19 27.25 -34.14
C GLY A 27 -42.65 27.33 -34.21
N TRP A 28 -42.07 27.34 -35.41
CA TRP A 28 -40.63 27.46 -35.65
C TRP A 28 -40.24 28.89 -35.92
N ILE A 29 -38.97 29.24 -35.69
CA ILE A 29 -38.53 30.65 -35.68
C ILE A 29 -37.72 30.96 -36.93
N PRO A 30 -38.23 31.78 -37.88
CA PRO A 30 -37.46 32.30 -38.99
C PRO A 30 -36.42 33.32 -38.52
N ARG A 31 -35.22 33.26 -39.10
CA ARG A 31 -34.07 34.12 -38.82
C ARG A 31 -33.65 34.83 -40.10
N GLU A 32 -33.71 36.16 -40.10
CA GLU A 32 -33.32 36.98 -41.25
C GLU A 32 -31.80 37.01 -41.46
N ILE A 33 -31.37 37.03 -42.72
CA ILE A 33 -29.97 37.17 -43.12
C ILE A 33 -29.72 38.64 -43.46
N LEU A 34 -28.92 39.33 -42.65
CA LEU A 34 -28.76 40.80 -42.71
C LEU A 34 -27.93 41.32 -43.91
N VAL A 35 -27.27 40.44 -44.67
CA VAL A 35 -26.53 40.76 -45.91
C VAL A 35 -26.69 39.58 -46.87
N SER A 36 -27.35 39.75 -48.02
CA SER A 36 -27.58 38.66 -49.00
C SER A 36 -26.87 38.95 -50.32
N ASP A 37 -26.28 37.92 -50.93
CA ASP A 37 -26.35 37.79 -52.39
C ASP A 37 -26.13 36.38 -52.98
N ILE A 38 -25.97 35.30 -52.18
CA ILE A 38 -25.71 33.97 -52.76
C ILE A 38 -26.41 32.86 -51.97
N GLY A 39 -27.67 32.56 -52.31
CA GLY A 39 -28.22 31.20 -52.23
C GLY A 39 -29.29 30.83 -51.18
N ALA A 40 -29.61 31.61 -50.15
CA ALA A 40 -30.79 31.36 -49.31
C ALA A 40 -31.40 32.69 -48.86
N ASP A 41 -32.73 32.77 -48.80
CA ASP A 41 -33.41 34.03 -48.50
C ASP A 41 -33.52 34.27 -46.98
N PHE A 42 -33.69 33.20 -46.19
CA PHE A 42 -33.64 33.21 -44.73
C PHE A 42 -33.45 31.79 -44.17
N TYR A 43 -33.16 31.69 -42.87
CA TYR A 43 -33.09 30.41 -42.16
C TYR A 43 -34.31 30.19 -41.27
N VAL A 44 -34.65 28.93 -40.99
CA VAL A 44 -35.71 28.58 -40.04
C VAL A 44 -35.13 27.67 -38.97
N GLU A 45 -35.22 28.08 -37.71
CA GLU A 45 -34.76 27.31 -36.56
C GLU A 45 -35.89 26.45 -36.01
N VAL A 46 -35.63 25.14 -35.89
CA VAL A 46 -36.60 24.15 -35.42
C VAL A 46 -36.78 24.27 -33.90
N VAL A 47 -38.03 24.34 -33.46
CA VAL A 47 -38.42 24.38 -32.05
C VAL A 47 -39.17 23.10 -31.69
N THR A 48 -38.79 22.47 -30.59
CA THR A 48 -39.41 21.26 -30.06
C THR A 48 -39.67 21.46 -28.58
N GLU A 49 -40.88 21.15 -28.11
CA GLU A 49 -41.29 21.30 -26.69
C GLU A 49 -41.02 22.70 -26.10
N GLY A 50 -41.11 23.75 -26.93
CA GLY A 50 -40.88 25.14 -26.51
C GLY A 50 -39.40 25.54 -26.38
N HIS A 51 -38.47 24.66 -26.73
CA HIS A 51 -37.04 24.92 -26.76
C HIS A 51 -36.50 24.97 -28.19
N THR A 52 -35.61 25.95 -28.45
CA THR A 52 -34.85 26.03 -29.69
C THR A 52 -33.83 24.89 -29.75
N THR A 53 -33.83 24.12 -30.84
CA THR A 53 -32.99 22.91 -30.98
C THR A 53 -31.59 23.19 -31.52
N GLY A 54 -31.32 24.42 -31.99
CA GLY A 54 -30.10 24.77 -32.71
C GLY A 54 -30.01 24.21 -34.14
N ARG A 55 -31.03 23.45 -34.58
CA ARG A 55 -31.11 22.88 -35.93
C ARG A 55 -31.84 23.82 -36.88
N HIS A 56 -31.32 23.97 -38.09
CA HIS A 56 -31.76 24.99 -39.04
C HIS A 56 -32.05 24.42 -40.43
N LEU A 57 -32.99 25.05 -41.13
CA LEU A 57 -33.26 24.85 -42.56
C LEU A 57 -32.93 26.13 -43.32
N GLY A 58 -32.23 26.00 -44.45
CA GLY A 58 -32.09 27.06 -45.45
C GLY A 58 -33.32 27.11 -46.35
N VAL A 59 -33.93 28.29 -46.50
CA VAL A 59 -35.12 28.45 -47.34
C VAL A 59 -34.81 29.36 -48.51
N GLN A 60 -34.95 28.83 -49.73
CA GLN A 60 -34.97 29.62 -50.95
C GLN A 60 -36.42 29.79 -51.43
N ALA A 61 -36.97 30.98 -51.24
CA ALA A 61 -38.30 31.37 -51.69
C ALA A 61 -38.27 31.81 -53.15
N LYS A 62 -39.16 31.23 -53.97
CA LYS A 62 -39.39 31.68 -55.35
C LYS A 62 -40.88 31.98 -55.51
N SER A 63 -41.18 33.20 -55.95
CA SER A 63 -42.55 33.73 -55.90
C SER A 63 -42.93 34.41 -57.20
N GLY A 64 -44.16 34.16 -57.64
CA GLY A 64 -44.75 34.75 -58.84
C GLY A 64 -45.26 33.70 -59.84
N PRO A 65 -46.13 34.09 -60.78
CA PRO A 65 -46.80 33.14 -61.69
C PRO A 65 -45.85 32.34 -62.57
N SER A 66 -44.66 32.88 -62.88
CA SER A 66 -43.65 32.23 -63.73
C SER A 66 -43.11 30.93 -63.12
N MET A 67 -43.14 30.76 -61.79
CA MET A 67 -42.68 29.53 -61.13
C MET A 67 -43.60 28.32 -61.36
N PHE A 68 -44.82 28.56 -61.82
CA PHE A 68 -45.84 27.53 -62.05
C PHE A 68 -46.14 27.32 -63.54
N THR A 69 -45.27 27.83 -64.43
CA THR A 69 -45.48 27.78 -65.89
C THR A 69 -45.06 26.46 -66.54
N GLU A 70 -44.31 25.63 -65.83
CA GLU A 70 -43.82 24.34 -66.33
C GLU A 70 -44.29 23.19 -65.44
N PRO A 71 -45.46 22.59 -65.75
CA PRO A 71 -45.98 21.48 -64.98
C PRO A 71 -45.16 20.19 -65.21
N SER A 72 -45.04 19.40 -64.16
CA SER A 72 -44.67 17.97 -64.23
C SER A 72 -45.93 17.11 -64.08
N ASP A 73 -45.77 15.78 -64.08
CA ASP A 73 -46.91 14.88 -63.90
C ASP A 73 -47.55 15.03 -62.51
N ASP A 74 -46.75 15.39 -61.49
CA ASP A 74 -47.18 15.48 -60.08
C ASP A 74 -46.95 16.87 -59.43
N GLY A 75 -46.53 17.89 -60.19
CA GLY A 75 -46.16 19.19 -59.66
C GLY A 75 -45.60 20.18 -60.69
N TRP A 76 -44.47 20.82 -60.37
CA TRP A 76 -43.80 21.81 -61.23
C TRP A 76 -42.29 21.65 -61.26
N TRP A 77 -41.68 21.88 -62.42
CA TRP A 77 -40.22 21.87 -62.58
C TRP A 77 -39.61 23.23 -62.27
N PHE A 78 -38.66 23.26 -61.34
CA PHE A 78 -37.83 24.42 -61.05
C PHE A 78 -36.41 24.21 -61.57
N ARG A 79 -35.93 25.11 -62.45
CA ARG A 79 -34.56 25.06 -63.02
C ARG A 79 -33.63 26.07 -62.38
N PHE A 80 -32.38 25.67 -62.18
CA PHE A 80 -31.30 26.48 -61.61
C PHE A 80 -29.93 26.05 -62.15
N ASP A 81 -28.94 26.91 -62.00
CA ASP A 81 -27.58 26.68 -62.51
C ASP A 81 -26.74 25.77 -61.58
N ASP A 82 -25.57 25.38 -62.07
CA ASP A 82 -24.63 24.52 -61.33
C ASP A 82 -24.09 25.18 -60.06
N ASN A 83 -23.92 26.50 -60.06
CA ASN A 83 -23.43 27.22 -58.88
C ASN A 83 -24.43 27.11 -57.71
N HIS A 84 -25.72 27.29 -57.98
CA HIS A 84 -26.77 27.09 -56.97
C HIS A 84 -26.86 25.62 -56.53
N TYR A 85 -26.68 24.66 -57.44
CA TYR A 85 -26.65 23.24 -57.10
C TYR A 85 -25.52 22.91 -56.12
N GLN A 86 -24.29 23.31 -56.46
CA GLN A 86 -23.13 23.07 -55.62
C GLN A 86 -23.28 23.81 -54.28
N TYR A 87 -23.77 25.05 -54.29
CA TYR A 87 -23.98 25.82 -53.07
C TYR A 87 -25.01 25.18 -52.13
N TRP A 88 -26.19 24.79 -52.63
CA TRP A 88 -27.26 24.22 -51.81
C TRP A 88 -26.95 22.81 -51.26
N LEU A 89 -26.24 21.98 -52.04
CA LEU A 89 -25.83 20.66 -51.58
C LEU A 89 -24.75 20.68 -50.50
N HIS A 90 -23.86 21.67 -50.55
CA HIS A 90 -22.75 21.83 -49.61
C HIS A 90 -23.03 22.85 -48.52
N HIS A 91 -24.26 23.37 -48.45
CA HIS A 91 -24.67 24.29 -47.40
C HIS A 91 -24.72 23.58 -46.03
N ASP A 92 -24.25 24.27 -44.99
CA ASP A 92 -24.16 23.78 -43.61
C ASP A 92 -25.52 23.33 -43.04
N PHE A 93 -26.61 23.87 -43.60
CA PHE A 93 -27.99 23.50 -43.30
C PHE A 93 -28.67 22.88 -44.52
N PRO A 94 -29.59 21.91 -44.33
CA PRO A 94 -30.46 21.44 -45.40
C PRO A 94 -31.23 22.59 -46.06
N VAL A 95 -31.10 22.69 -47.38
CA VAL A 95 -31.79 23.72 -48.18
C VAL A 95 -33.04 23.15 -48.82
N ILE A 96 -34.15 23.85 -48.64
CA ILE A 96 -35.41 23.59 -49.35
C ILE A 96 -35.70 24.74 -50.33
N VAL A 97 -36.24 24.40 -51.49
CA VAL A 97 -36.81 25.37 -52.43
C VAL A 97 -38.30 25.43 -52.20
N VAL A 98 -38.84 26.63 -52.04
CA VAL A 98 -40.27 26.86 -51.77
C VAL A 98 -40.88 27.74 -52.85
N LEU A 99 -41.86 27.21 -53.58
CA LEU A 99 -42.62 27.94 -54.60
C LEU A 99 -43.89 28.52 -53.97
N VAL A 100 -44.09 29.83 -54.09
CA VAL A 100 -45.23 30.52 -53.45
C VAL A 100 -46.20 31.08 -54.48
N ASN A 101 -47.46 30.65 -54.40
CA ASN A 101 -48.56 31.25 -55.12
C ASN A 101 -49.18 32.39 -54.29
N LEU A 102 -48.90 33.63 -54.69
CA LEU A 102 -49.32 34.83 -53.96
C LEU A 102 -50.83 35.09 -53.97
N GLN A 103 -51.58 34.59 -54.96
CA GLN A 103 -53.03 34.77 -55.04
C GLN A 103 -53.77 33.83 -54.09
N MET A 104 -53.32 32.58 -54.03
CA MET A 104 -53.90 31.54 -53.17
C MET A 104 -53.28 31.52 -51.76
N ARG A 105 -52.18 32.26 -51.56
CA ARG A 105 -51.33 32.23 -50.35
C ARG A 105 -50.93 30.80 -49.93
N GLN A 106 -50.62 29.97 -50.92
CA GLN A 106 -50.15 28.60 -50.71
C GLN A 106 -48.68 28.47 -51.12
N ALA A 107 -47.92 27.70 -50.34
CA ALA A 107 -46.51 27.43 -50.56
C ALA A 107 -46.29 25.92 -50.72
N TYR A 108 -45.47 25.53 -51.70
CA TYR A 108 -45.10 24.15 -51.97
C TYR A 108 -43.59 24.03 -51.88
N TRP A 109 -43.09 22.94 -51.30
CA TRP A 109 -41.66 22.79 -51.01
C TRP A 109 -41.09 21.50 -51.58
N GLN A 110 -39.77 21.47 -51.76
CA GLN A 110 -39.00 20.25 -51.98
C GLN A 110 -37.56 20.44 -51.46
N ALA A 111 -37.00 19.37 -50.89
CA ALA A 111 -35.61 19.37 -50.42
C ALA A 111 -34.61 19.26 -51.58
N VAL A 112 -33.51 20.00 -51.51
CA VAL A 112 -32.41 19.89 -52.47
C VAL A 112 -31.46 18.77 -52.03
N THR A 113 -31.48 17.64 -52.74
CA THR A 113 -30.63 16.48 -52.49
C THR A 113 -30.12 15.88 -53.80
N THR A 114 -29.16 14.97 -53.74
CA THR A 114 -28.69 14.22 -54.93
C THR A 114 -29.78 13.34 -55.54
N ASP A 115 -30.83 13.00 -54.79
CA ASP A 115 -31.90 12.10 -55.23
C ASP A 115 -33.11 12.85 -55.78
N THR A 116 -33.29 14.12 -55.42
CA THR A 116 -34.42 14.97 -55.85
C THR A 116 -34.07 15.89 -57.02
N VAL A 117 -32.78 16.13 -57.27
CA VAL A 117 -32.30 17.00 -58.35
C VAL A 117 -31.81 16.17 -59.53
N THR A 118 -32.19 16.56 -60.75
CA THR A 118 -31.78 15.90 -62.00
C THR A 118 -30.94 16.83 -62.88
N SER A 119 -29.82 16.34 -63.44
CA SER A 119 -29.01 17.11 -64.39
C SER A 119 -29.71 17.22 -65.75
N THR A 120 -29.62 18.40 -66.35
CA THR A 120 -30.17 18.68 -67.70
C THR A 120 -29.08 18.86 -68.76
N GLY A 121 -27.80 18.70 -68.40
CA GLY A 121 -26.65 18.91 -69.28
C GLY A 121 -26.12 20.35 -69.32
N GLU A 122 -26.99 21.37 -69.24
CA GLU A 122 -26.62 22.80 -69.16
C GLU A 122 -26.89 23.42 -67.78
N GLY A 123 -27.55 22.68 -66.88
CA GLY A 123 -27.92 23.09 -65.52
C GLY A 123 -28.70 21.99 -64.82
N TRP A 124 -29.47 22.33 -63.78
CA TRP A 124 -30.19 21.37 -62.94
C TRP A 124 -31.68 21.68 -62.88
N LYS A 125 -32.48 20.64 -62.65
CA LYS A 125 -33.91 20.77 -62.38
C LYS A 125 -34.33 20.01 -61.12
N LEU A 126 -35.29 20.57 -60.39
CA LEU A 126 -35.91 20.01 -59.20
C LEU A 126 -37.42 19.95 -59.41
N GLU A 127 -38.03 18.81 -59.15
CA GLU A 127 -39.50 18.68 -59.15
C GLU A 127 -40.04 19.10 -57.80
N VAL A 128 -40.91 20.12 -57.78
CA VAL A 128 -41.65 20.55 -56.58
C VAL A 128 -43.06 19.97 -56.67
N PRO A 129 -43.39 18.92 -55.90
CA PRO A 129 -44.67 18.22 -56.01
C PRO A 129 -45.84 19.08 -55.50
N ALA A 130 -46.98 19.03 -56.18
CA ALA A 130 -48.20 19.71 -55.74
C ALA A 130 -48.76 19.15 -54.42
N THR A 131 -48.33 17.93 -54.04
CA THR A 131 -48.70 17.27 -52.79
C THR A 131 -47.85 17.72 -51.59
N GLN A 132 -46.67 18.31 -51.81
CA GLN A 132 -45.79 18.80 -50.74
C GLN A 132 -46.13 20.26 -50.37
N VAL A 133 -47.33 20.45 -49.80
CA VAL A 133 -47.77 21.74 -49.28
C VAL A 133 -47.02 22.05 -47.98
N LEU A 134 -46.58 23.29 -47.83
CA LEU A 134 -45.91 23.77 -46.62
C LEU A 134 -46.96 24.16 -45.58
N ASP A 135 -47.40 23.17 -44.82
CA ASP A 135 -48.36 23.28 -43.72
C ASP A 135 -47.98 22.37 -42.55
N SER A 136 -48.78 22.39 -41.47
CA SER A 136 -48.59 21.52 -40.29
C SER A 136 -48.39 20.02 -40.61
N GLY A 137 -48.93 19.50 -41.72
CA GLY A 137 -48.77 18.11 -42.13
C GLY A 137 -47.36 17.77 -42.63
N SER A 138 -46.56 18.78 -42.99
CA SER A 138 -45.17 18.62 -43.43
C SER A 138 -44.13 18.77 -42.30
N GLN A 139 -44.57 19.10 -41.08
CA GLN A 139 -43.71 19.42 -39.92
C GLN A 139 -42.72 18.30 -39.57
N ASP A 140 -43.20 17.05 -39.41
CA ASP A 140 -42.32 15.93 -39.05
C ASP A 140 -41.28 15.62 -40.14
N SER A 141 -41.68 15.76 -41.42
CA SER A 141 -40.79 15.52 -42.55
C SER A 141 -39.67 16.58 -42.63
N LEU A 142 -40.01 17.84 -42.35
CA LEU A 142 -39.03 18.94 -42.32
C LEU A 142 -38.16 18.91 -41.07
N ALA A 143 -38.67 18.44 -39.92
CA ALA A 143 -37.89 18.27 -38.69
C ALA A 143 -36.85 17.15 -38.87
N ALA A 144 -37.28 16.00 -39.39
CA ALA A 144 -36.37 14.90 -39.72
C ALA A 144 -35.31 15.31 -40.75
N LEU A 145 -35.67 16.21 -41.68
CA LEU A 145 -34.71 16.76 -42.64
C LEU A 145 -33.67 17.66 -41.94
N ALA A 146 -34.07 18.52 -41.00
CA ALA A 146 -33.17 19.39 -40.22
C ALA A 146 -32.25 18.60 -39.28
N ASP A 147 -32.69 17.42 -38.84
CA ASP A 147 -31.97 16.50 -37.96
C ASP A 147 -30.93 15.63 -38.67
N ALA A 148 -30.99 15.55 -40.00
CA ALA A 148 -30.13 14.66 -40.77
C ALA A 148 -28.64 15.08 -40.66
N PRO A 149 -27.74 14.22 -40.17
CA PRO A 149 -26.33 14.57 -40.00
C PRO A 149 -25.67 14.83 -41.36
N ARG A 150 -25.24 16.07 -41.60
CA ARG A 150 -24.40 16.45 -42.75
C ARG A 150 -22.96 16.43 -42.30
N VAL A 151 -22.28 15.31 -42.56
CA VAL A 151 -20.87 15.17 -42.19
C VAL A 151 -20.00 15.52 -43.38
N HIS A 152 -19.26 16.63 -43.28
CA HIS A 152 -18.30 17.06 -44.29
C HIS A 152 -16.86 16.81 -43.80
N GLY A 153 -15.98 16.36 -44.71
CA GLY A 153 -14.54 16.22 -44.42
C GLY A 153 -14.21 15.20 -43.33
N ASP A 154 -13.26 15.55 -42.46
CA ASP A 154 -12.60 14.65 -41.50
C ASP A 154 -13.55 14.02 -40.44
N SER A 155 -14.70 14.65 -40.18
CA SER A 155 -15.71 14.10 -39.26
C SER A 155 -16.40 12.85 -39.83
N ALA A 156 -16.55 12.76 -41.16
CA ALA A 156 -17.17 11.59 -41.82
C ALA A 156 -16.22 10.39 -41.78
N LEU A 157 -14.94 10.69 -41.94
CA LEU A 157 -13.86 9.73 -41.78
C LEU A 157 -13.79 9.21 -40.34
N ALA A 158 -13.95 10.09 -39.34
CA ALA A 158 -13.98 9.69 -37.94
C ALA A 158 -15.20 8.79 -37.62
N ALA A 159 -16.40 9.16 -38.10
CA ALA A 159 -17.61 8.35 -37.92
C ALA A 159 -17.53 6.98 -38.63
N PHE A 160 -16.87 6.92 -39.79
CA PHE A 160 -16.60 5.67 -40.49
C PHE A 160 -15.66 4.77 -39.68
N TYR A 161 -14.56 5.29 -39.15
CA TYR A 161 -13.66 4.50 -38.30
C TYR A 161 -14.30 4.09 -36.96
N ASP A 162 -15.17 4.92 -36.39
CA ASP A 162 -15.98 4.53 -35.22
C ASP A 162 -16.94 3.36 -35.57
N SER A 163 -17.57 3.41 -36.75
CA SER A 163 -18.39 2.30 -37.25
C SER A 163 -17.57 1.03 -37.43
N LEU A 164 -16.39 1.12 -38.06
CA LEU A 164 -15.47 -0.03 -38.22
C LEU A 164 -15.03 -0.62 -36.87
N HIS A 165 -14.80 0.22 -35.87
CA HIS A 165 -14.43 -0.24 -34.52
C HIS A 165 -15.53 -1.07 -33.86
N ARG A 166 -16.80 -0.89 -34.25
CA ARG A 166 -17.95 -1.66 -33.74
C ARG A 166 -18.27 -2.90 -34.58
N LEU A 167 -17.44 -3.25 -35.57
CA LEU A 167 -17.66 -4.36 -36.48
C LEU A 167 -16.66 -5.51 -36.28
N PRO A 168 -17.02 -6.74 -36.69
CA PRO A 168 -16.10 -7.87 -36.67
C PRO A 168 -15.01 -7.75 -37.76
N PRO A 169 -13.80 -8.31 -37.54
CA PRO A 169 -12.64 -8.15 -38.43
C PRO A 169 -12.88 -8.56 -39.89
N GLU A 170 -13.64 -9.63 -40.13
CA GLU A 170 -13.93 -10.12 -41.49
C GLU A 170 -14.82 -9.16 -42.30
N ALA A 171 -15.65 -8.36 -41.64
CA ALA A 171 -16.44 -7.31 -42.28
C ALA A 171 -15.61 -6.04 -42.50
N VAL A 172 -14.69 -5.74 -41.59
CA VAL A 172 -13.83 -4.53 -41.64
C VAL A 172 -12.89 -4.57 -42.84
N ALA A 173 -12.26 -5.72 -43.15
CA ALA A 173 -11.25 -5.77 -44.20
C ALA A 173 -11.81 -5.39 -45.61
N PRO A 174 -12.94 -5.94 -46.08
CA PRO A 174 -13.59 -5.47 -47.31
C PRO A 174 -14.03 -4.00 -47.25
N LEU A 175 -14.62 -3.54 -46.14
CA LEU A 175 -15.07 -2.14 -45.99
C LEU A 175 -13.91 -1.13 -46.03
N ALA A 176 -12.81 -1.44 -45.36
CA ALA A 176 -11.61 -0.62 -45.34
C ALA A 176 -10.94 -0.57 -46.73
N ARG A 177 -10.87 -1.70 -47.45
CA ARG A 177 -10.39 -1.74 -48.84
C ARG A 177 -11.26 -0.89 -49.76
N LEU A 178 -12.58 -1.06 -49.70
CA LEU A 178 -13.56 -0.29 -50.48
C LEU A 178 -13.41 1.22 -50.24
N HIS A 179 -13.24 1.63 -48.97
CA HIS A 179 -13.07 3.04 -48.60
C HIS A 179 -11.72 3.60 -49.08
N ALA A 180 -10.64 2.83 -48.95
CA ALA A 180 -9.29 3.22 -49.35
C ALA A 180 -9.11 3.32 -50.88
N GLN A 181 -9.75 2.44 -51.66
CA GLN A 181 -9.70 2.44 -53.12
C GLN A 181 -10.48 3.61 -53.75
N THR A 182 -11.34 4.27 -52.98
CA THR A 182 -12.15 5.40 -53.44
C THR A 182 -11.46 6.73 -53.12
N ALA A 183 -11.19 7.57 -54.13
CA ALA A 183 -10.54 8.88 -53.94
C ALA A 183 -11.28 9.78 -52.93
N ARG A 184 -10.53 10.54 -52.12
CA ARG A 184 -11.07 11.46 -51.07
C ARG A 184 -12.07 12.48 -51.62
N GLU A 185 -11.87 12.91 -52.85
CA GLU A 185 -12.69 13.90 -53.54
C GLU A 185 -13.98 13.31 -54.13
N ASN A 186 -14.09 11.98 -54.24
CA ASN A 186 -15.25 11.30 -54.82
C ASN A 186 -16.26 10.89 -53.74
N LEU A 187 -16.96 11.89 -53.19
CA LEU A 187 -17.94 11.71 -52.12
C LEU A 187 -19.12 10.81 -52.52
N GLU A 188 -19.51 10.80 -53.79
CA GLU A 188 -20.60 9.95 -54.30
C GLU A 188 -20.27 8.45 -54.19
N ALA A 189 -19.00 8.10 -54.37
CA ALA A 189 -18.52 6.72 -54.26
C ALA A 189 -18.25 6.27 -52.82
N ARG A 190 -17.90 7.20 -51.91
CA ARG A 190 -17.59 6.88 -50.49
C ARG A 190 -18.83 6.71 -49.62
N ARG A 191 -19.85 7.54 -49.81
CA ARG A 191 -21.08 7.53 -49.00
C ARG A 191 -21.76 6.15 -48.93
N PRO A 192 -21.85 5.34 -50.00
CA PRO A 192 -22.38 3.98 -49.91
C PRO A 192 -21.61 3.06 -48.96
N VAL A 193 -20.27 3.13 -48.98
CA VAL A 193 -19.40 2.31 -48.11
C VAL A 193 -19.56 2.72 -46.65
N GLU A 194 -19.59 4.04 -46.40
CA GLU A 194 -19.80 4.60 -45.06
C GLU A 194 -21.18 4.26 -44.50
N ARG A 195 -22.23 4.32 -45.35
CA ARG A 195 -23.59 3.89 -44.99
C ARG A 195 -23.69 2.40 -44.70
N LEU A 196 -23.01 1.56 -45.47
CA LEU A 196 -22.98 0.11 -45.21
C LEU A 196 -22.29 -0.19 -43.87
N ALA A 197 -21.16 0.46 -43.58
CA ALA A 197 -20.46 0.31 -42.30
C ALA A 197 -21.35 0.75 -41.12
N ALA A 198 -22.03 1.90 -41.24
CA ALA A 198 -22.98 2.37 -40.22
C ALA A 198 -24.16 1.40 -40.05
N ALA A 199 -24.78 0.93 -41.14
CA ALA A 199 -25.92 0.01 -41.08
C ALA A 199 -25.57 -1.33 -40.41
N LEU A 200 -24.38 -1.88 -40.71
CA LEU A 200 -23.88 -3.07 -40.03
C LEU A 200 -23.57 -2.80 -38.55
N ALA A 201 -22.97 -1.65 -38.23
CA ALA A 201 -22.62 -1.29 -36.86
C ALA A 201 -23.87 -1.03 -35.99
N ASP A 202 -24.88 -0.36 -36.52
CA ASP A 202 -26.17 -0.13 -35.86
C ASP A 202 -26.97 -1.44 -35.74
N GLY A 203 -26.88 -2.30 -36.75
CA GLY A 203 -27.49 -3.62 -36.78
C GLY A 203 -26.84 -4.68 -35.90
N ARG A 204 -25.75 -4.38 -35.17
CA ARG A 204 -24.99 -5.36 -34.37
C ARG A 204 -25.82 -6.10 -33.32
N HIS A 205 -26.82 -5.44 -32.75
CA HIS A 205 -27.73 -6.01 -31.75
C HIS A 205 -28.86 -6.86 -32.37
N THR A 206 -29.08 -6.77 -33.68
CA THR A 206 -30.12 -7.47 -34.44
C THR A 206 -29.54 -8.06 -35.73
N SER A 207 -28.39 -8.73 -35.61
CA SER A 207 -27.52 -9.10 -36.73
C SER A 207 -28.22 -9.92 -37.84
N ASP A 208 -29.08 -10.88 -37.50
CA ASP A 208 -29.84 -11.66 -38.50
C ASP A 208 -30.87 -10.80 -39.23
N ALA A 209 -31.60 -9.93 -38.51
CA ALA A 209 -32.56 -9.02 -39.14
C ALA A 209 -31.85 -8.00 -40.05
N CYS A 210 -30.70 -7.48 -39.64
CA CYS A 210 -29.86 -6.60 -40.45
C CYS A 210 -29.38 -7.30 -41.74
N CYS A 211 -28.82 -8.52 -41.62
CA CYS A 211 -28.41 -9.31 -42.79
C CYS A 211 -29.59 -9.60 -43.72
N THR A 212 -30.74 -9.96 -43.15
CA THR A 212 -31.97 -10.25 -43.89
C THR A 212 -32.41 -9.03 -44.69
N ALA A 213 -32.48 -7.85 -44.07
CA ALA A 213 -32.87 -6.61 -44.74
C ALA A 213 -31.94 -6.27 -45.92
N LEU A 214 -30.62 -6.39 -45.72
CA LEU A 214 -29.61 -6.11 -46.75
C LEU A 214 -29.64 -7.12 -47.91
N LEU A 215 -29.91 -8.40 -47.61
CA LEU A 215 -29.95 -9.47 -48.60
C LEU A 215 -31.29 -9.53 -49.36
N GLU A 216 -32.43 -9.30 -48.71
CA GLU A 216 -33.75 -9.42 -49.34
C GLU A 216 -34.18 -8.16 -50.11
N ARG A 217 -33.83 -6.97 -49.62
CA ARG A 217 -34.14 -5.68 -50.23
C ARG A 217 -32.86 -4.90 -50.47
N THR A 218 -32.06 -5.35 -51.43
CA THR A 218 -30.79 -4.71 -51.79
C THR A 218 -31.01 -3.22 -52.08
N PRO A 219 -30.51 -2.31 -51.23
CA PRO A 219 -30.79 -0.89 -51.40
C PRO A 219 -30.20 -0.36 -52.71
N ARG A 220 -30.91 0.56 -53.40
CA ARG A 220 -30.44 1.12 -54.68
C ARG A 220 -29.10 1.85 -54.55
N TRP A 221 -28.80 2.43 -53.39
CA TRP A 221 -27.50 3.05 -53.11
C TRP A 221 -26.35 2.03 -52.96
N LEU A 222 -26.67 0.75 -52.75
CA LEU A 222 -25.70 -0.32 -52.53
C LEU A 222 -25.20 -0.93 -53.85
N THR A 223 -26.08 -1.10 -54.85
CA THR A 223 -25.73 -1.74 -56.14
C THR A 223 -26.26 -1.04 -57.39
N GLY A 224 -27.19 -0.07 -57.27
CA GLY A 224 -28.00 0.44 -58.38
C GLY A 224 -27.27 1.33 -59.39
N ARG A 225 -26.21 2.05 -59.03
CA ARG A 225 -25.50 2.96 -59.97
C ARG A 225 -24.49 2.27 -60.89
N THR A 226 -24.12 1.01 -60.61
CA THR A 226 -23.11 0.27 -61.39
C THR A 226 -23.63 -0.24 -62.74
N LYS A 227 -24.94 -0.46 -62.89
CA LYS A 227 -25.56 -1.04 -64.09
C LYS A 227 -26.06 0.00 -65.10
N ASP A 228 -26.33 1.22 -64.65
CA ASP A 228 -27.02 2.26 -65.44
C ASP A 228 -26.12 3.46 -65.82
N ASP A 229 -24.92 3.62 -65.25
CA ASP A 229 -23.97 4.71 -65.57
C ASP A 229 -22.54 4.19 -65.86
N PRO A 230 -22.08 4.23 -67.13
CA PRO A 230 -20.72 3.82 -67.52
C PRO A 230 -19.59 4.66 -66.90
N ARG A 231 -19.89 5.81 -66.29
CA ARG A 231 -18.91 6.70 -65.64
C ARG A 231 -18.81 6.46 -64.13
N TRP A 232 -19.62 5.56 -63.56
CA TRP A 232 -19.61 5.25 -62.14
C TRP A 232 -18.24 4.70 -61.70
N ARG A 233 -17.62 5.37 -60.72
CA ARG A 233 -16.34 4.98 -60.11
C ARG A 233 -16.51 4.64 -58.62
N GLY A 234 -17.61 3.97 -58.26
CA GLY A 234 -17.91 3.57 -56.89
C GLY A 234 -17.48 2.14 -56.52
N PRO A 235 -17.87 1.66 -55.32
CA PRO A 235 -17.44 0.38 -54.78
C PRO A 235 -17.86 -0.80 -55.66
N THR A 236 -16.98 -1.79 -55.81
CA THR A 236 -17.28 -3.01 -56.57
C THR A 236 -18.30 -3.88 -55.84
N GLU A 237 -19.34 -4.33 -56.54
CA GLU A 237 -20.49 -5.07 -55.98
C GLU A 237 -20.08 -6.32 -55.19
N HIS A 238 -19.03 -7.02 -55.61
CA HIS A 238 -18.59 -8.22 -54.90
C HIS A 238 -17.99 -7.96 -53.50
N GLU A 239 -17.23 -6.86 -53.29
CA GLU A 239 -16.64 -6.56 -51.99
C GLU A 239 -17.70 -6.18 -50.95
N VAL A 240 -18.81 -5.58 -51.39
CA VAL A 240 -20.00 -5.33 -50.55
C VAL A 240 -20.57 -6.66 -50.05
N TRP A 241 -20.73 -7.63 -50.94
CA TRP A 241 -21.22 -8.95 -50.57
C TRP A 241 -20.23 -9.70 -49.67
N CYS A 242 -18.92 -9.55 -49.88
CA CYS A 242 -17.90 -10.08 -48.97
C CYS A 242 -17.99 -9.46 -47.56
N ALA A 243 -18.25 -8.15 -47.44
CA ALA A 243 -18.42 -7.48 -46.14
C ALA A 243 -19.61 -8.05 -45.36
N ILE A 244 -20.76 -8.20 -46.04
CA ILE A 244 -21.98 -8.78 -45.45
C ILE A 244 -21.76 -10.25 -45.10
N GLY A 245 -21.05 -11.00 -45.94
CA GLY A 245 -20.72 -12.41 -45.70
C GLY A 245 -19.80 -12.58 -44.48
N GLY A 246 -18.76 -11.77 -44.35
CA GLY A 246 -17.85 -11.78 -43.19
C GLY A 246 -18.53 -11.36 -41.89
N TYR A 247 -19.44 -10.37 -41.96
CA TYR A 247 -20.31 -10.01 -40.85
C TYR A 247 -21.17 -11.21 -40.43
N ALA A 248 -21.92 -11.80 -41.35
CA ALA A 248 -22.79 -12.95 -41.06
C ALA A 248 -22.01 -14.17 -40.51
N ASN A 249 -20.80 -14.42 -41.01
CA ASN A 249 -19.94 -15.50 -40.52
C ASN A 249 -19.58 -15.32 -39.04
N GLU A 250 -19.06 -14.16 -38.65
CA GLU A 250 -18.61 -13.91 -37.27
C GLU A 250 -19.77 -13.86 -36.26
N TYR A 251 -20.99 -13.52 -36.68
CA TYR A 251 -22.20 -13.66 -35.84
C TYR A 251 -22.78 -15.09 -35.81
N GLY A 252 -22.20 -16.06 -36.53
CA GLY A 252 -22.69 -17.43 -36.55
C GLY A 252 -23.96 -17.64 -37.36
N LEU A 253 -24.12 -16.92 -38.48
CA LEU A 253 -25.29 -16.98 -39.36
C LEU A 253 -24.95 -17.63 -40.71
N PRO A 254 -24.68 -18.96 -40.74
CA PRO A 254 -24.13 -19.64 -41.92
C PRO A 254 -25.04 -19.56 -43.14
N ALA A 255 -26.37 -19.60 -42.96
CA ALA A 255 -27.32 -19.47 -44.07
C ALA A 255 -27.25 -18.09 -44.75
N ARG A 256 -27.03 -17.02 -43.97
CA ARG A 256 -26.90 -15.64 -44.49
C ARG A 256 -25.54 -15.43 -45.16
N ALA A 257 -24.47 -15.95 -44.54
CA ALA A 257 -23.12 -15.92 -45.09
C ALA A 257 -23.05 -16.65 -46.46
N ALA A 258 -23.69 -17.81 -46.57
CA ALA A 258 -23.79 -18.57 -47.83
C ALA A 258 -24.38 -17.74 -48.97
N VAL A 259 -25.52 -17.07 -48.72
CA VAL A 259 -26.18 -16.21 -49.73
C VAL A 259 -25.28 -15.05 -50.13
N ALA A 260 -24.64 -14.39 -49.17
CA ALA A 260 -23.77 -13.25 -49.42
C ALA A 260 -22.54 -13.66 -50.27
N PHE A 261 -21.81 -14.71 -49.90
CA PHE A 261 -20.62 -15.13 -50.66
C PHE A 261 -20.96 -15.68 -52.05
N ARG A 262 -22.12 -16.32 -52.23
CA ARG A 262 -22.62 -16.69 -53.56
C ARG A 262 -22.88 -15.46 -54.43
N ARG A 263 -23.52 -14.43 -53.89
CA ARG A 263 -23.71 -13.14 -54.60
C ARG A 263 -22.39 -12.44 -54.89
N ALA A 264 -21.39 -12.55 -54.01
CA ALA A 264 -20.06 -12.03 -54.28
C ALA A 264 -19.44 -12.72 -55.51
N ALA A 265 -19.53 -14.04 -55.60
CA ALA A 265 -19.06 -14.81 -56.76
C ALA A 265 -19.81 -14.40 -58.05
N ASP A 266 -21.14 -14.33 -58.01
CA ASP A 266 -21.96 -13.92 -59.16
C ASP A 266 -21.69 -12.45 -59.59
N ALA A 267 -21.23 -11.61 -58.66
CA ALA A 267 -20.81 -10.23 -58.90
C ALA A 267 -19.34 -10.09 -59.35
N GLY A 268 -18.67 -11.20 -59.70
CA GLY A 268 -17.34 -11.19 -60.30
C GLY A 268 -16.17 -11.20 -59.32
N ALA A 269 -16.35 -11.70 -58.09
CA ALA A 269 -15.23 -11.90 -57.17
C ALA A 269 -14.22 -12.91 -57.73
N VAL A 270 -12.92 -12.56 -57.72
CA VAL A 270 -11.86 -13.40 -58.29
C VAL A 270 -10.97 -13.98 -57.17
N PRO A 271 -10.56 -15.26 -57.25
CA PRO A 271 -11.03 -16.28 -58.18
C PRO A 271 -12.48 -16.70 -57.89
N GLU A 272 -13.31 -16.87 -58.93
CA GLU A 272 -14.73 -17.18 -58.77
C GLU A 272 -14.96 -18.51 -58.04
N GLY A 273 -14.15 -19.53 -58.34
CA GLY A 273 -14.23 -20.83 -57.70
C GLY A 273 -14.01 -20.77 -56.19
N HIS A 274 -13.15 -19.87 -55.71
CA HIS A 274 -12.88 -19.69 -54.28
C HIS A 274 -14.13 -19.21 -53.53
N TRP A 275 -14.79 -18.18 -54.04
CA TRP A 275 -15.97 -17.59 -53.41
C TRP A 275 -17.21 -18.49 -53.52
N ARG A 276 -17.37 -19.21 -54.64
CA ARG A 276 -18.41 -20.25 -54.76
C ARG A 276 -18.18 -21.41 -53.78
N ALA A 277 -16.93 -21.86 -53.60
CA ALA A 277 -16.61 -22.90 -52.63
C ALA A 277 -16.82 -22.41 -51.19
N THR A 278 -16.49 -21.16 -50.90
CA THR A 278 -16.77 -20.52 -49.60
C THR A 278 -18.27 -20.49 -49.29
N GLY A 279 -19.09 -20.07 -50.27
CA GLY A 279 -20.55 -20.16 -50.17
C GLY A 279 -21.02 -21.59 -49.88
N GLY A 280 -20.53 -22.58 -50.63
CA GLY A 280 -20.86 -24.00 -50.42
C GLY A 280 -20.46 -24.56 -49.05
N ILE A 281 -19.36 -24.10 -48.46
CA ILE A 281 -18.98 -24.47 -47.08
C ILE A 281 -20.02 -23.94 -46.08
N PHE A 282 -20.51 -22.72 -46.26
CA PHE A 282 -21.54 -22.15 -45.40
C PHE A 282 -22.92 -22.79 -45.63
N GLU A 283 -23.25 -23.18 -46.86
CA GLU A 283 -24.44 -23.99 -47.17
C GLU A 283 -24.39 -25.33 -46.43
N MET A 284 -23.23 -25.99 -46.45
CA MET A 284 -22.98 -27.24 -45.69
C MET A 284 -23.19 -27.02 -44.19
N THR A 285 -22.57 -25.99 -43.62
CA THR A 285 -22.69 -25.67 -42.19
C THR A 285 -24.12 -25.34 -41.79
N ALA A 286 -24.88 -24.67 -42.67
CA ALA A 286 -26.31 -24.40 -42.49
C ALA A 286 -27.21 -25.64 -42.71
N GLY A 287 -26.66 -26.75 -43.20
CA GLY A 287 -27.41 -27.97 -43.51
C GLY A 287 -28.30 -27.88 -44.75
N GLN A 288 -27.98 -26.99 -45.70
CA GLN A 288 -28.74 -26.83 -46.94
C GLN A 288 -28.47 -27.99 -47.92
N PRO A 289 -29.50 -28.52 -48.60
CA PRO A 289 -29.34 -29.67 -49.50
C PRO A 289 -28.50 -29.37 -50.75
N GLU A 290 -28.42 -28.11 -51.18
CA GLU A 290 -27.67 -27.67 -52.36
C GLU A 290 -26.15 -27.67 -52.15
N ALA A 291 -25.67 -27.74 -50.90
CA ALA A 291 -24.27 -27.60 -50.54
C ALA A 291 -23.33 -28.53 -51.32
N GLU A 292 -23.70 -29.81 -51.46
CA GLU A 292 -22.89 -30.78 -52.19
C GLU A 292 -22.78 -30.41 -53.68
N GLN A 293 -23.88 -29.97 -54.30
CA GLN A 293 -23.90 -29.55 -55.69
C GLN A 293 -23.04 -28.30 -55.90
N THR A 294 -23.19 -27.29 -55.04
CA THR A 294 -22.40 -26.05 -55.08
C THR A 294 -20.91 -26.33 -54.94
N LEU A 295 -20.51 -27.17 -53.98
CA LEU A 295 -19.10 -27.54 -53.76
C LEU A 295 -18.53 -28.31 -54.96
N ARG A 296 -19.28 -29.26 -55.53
CA ARG A 296 -18.84 -30.00 -56.74
C ARG A 296 -18.65 -29.06 -57.94
N ALA A 297 -19.55 -28.10 -58.14
CA ALA A 297 -19.42 -27.11 -59.21
C ALA A 297 -18.23 -26.18 -59.00
N ALA A 298 -18.02 -25.69 -57.78
CA ALA A 298 -16.91 -24.81 -57.44
C ALA A 298 -15.54 -25.49 -57.57
N ARG A 299 -15.48 -26.82 -57.33
CA ARG A 299 -14.26 -27.62 -57.44
C ARG A 299 -13.59 -27.55 -58.82
N GLU A 300 -14.40 -27.50 -59.88
CA GLU A 300 -13.95 -27.49 -61.28
C GLU A 300 -13.58 -26.07 -61.77
N MET A 301 -13.79 -25.04 -60.94
CA MET A 301 -13.48 -23.65 -61.25
C MET A 301 -12.11 -23.25 -60.71
N GLU A 302 -11.48 -22.26 -61.33
CA GLU A 302 -10.18 -21.73 -60.90
C GLU A 302 -10.24 -21.24 -59.45
N GLY A 303 -9.30 -21.70 -58.62
CA GLY A 303 -9.18 -21.33 -57.20
C GLY A 303 -10.16 -22.02 -56.24
N GLY A 304 -11.10 -22.85 -56.71
CA GLY A 304 -12.12 -23.49 -55.87
C GLY A 304 -11.78 -24.86 -55.28
N GLN A 305 -10.81 -25.58 -55.87
CA GLN A 305 -10.53 -26.99 -55.57
C GLN A 305 -10.28 -27.30 -54.09
N VAL A 306 -9.44 -26.52 -53.40
CA VAL A 306 -9.04 -26.79 -52.00
C VAL A 306 -10.23 -26.69 -51.04
N LEU A 307 -10.99 -25.60 -51.11
CA LEU A 307 -12.15 -25.36 -50.25
C LEU A 307 -13.29 -26.34 -50.56
N ALA A 308 -13.52 -26.63 -51.84
CA ALA A 308 -14.51 -27.61 -52.26
C ALA A 308 -14.21 -29.02 -51.73
N ASP A 309 -12.94 -29.45 -51.81
CA ASP A 309 -12.50 -30.74 -51.30
C ASP A 309 -12.64 -30.85 -49.77
N ILE A 310 -12.39 -29.76 -49.03
CA ILE A 310 -12.63 -29.71 -47.57
C ILE A 310 -14.12 -29.91 -47.27
N GLY A 311 -14.99 -29.11 -47.90
CA GLY A 311 -16.44 -29.20 -47.68
C GLY A 311 -17.01 -30.58 -48.02
N LEU A 312 -16.58 -31.16 -49.15
CA LEU A 312 -17.01 -32.51 -49.55
C LEU A 312 -16.53 -33.60 -48.60
N ALA A 313 -15.31 -33.49 -48.07
CA ALA A 313 -14.79 -34.45 -47.09
C ALA A 313 -15.55 -34.39 -45.76
N VAL A 314 -15.89 -33.19 -45.29
CA VAL A 314 -16.71 -33.00 -44.08
C VAL A 314 -18.12 -33.56 -44.29
N LEU A 315 -18.77 -33.25 -45.42
CA LEU A 315 -20.09 -33.83 -45.77
C LEU A 315 -20.08 -35.36 -45.78
N ALA A 316 -19.06 -35.98 -46.39
CA ALA A 316 -18.93 -37.44 -46.45
C ALA A 316 -18.65 -38.11 -45.08
N HIS A 317 -18.31 -37.31 -44.06
CA HIS A 317 -18.00 -37.76 -42.71
C HIS A 317 -19.02 -37.33 -41.64
N ARG A 318 -20.11 -36.65 -42.03
CA ARG A 318 -21.08 -36.02 -41.10
C ARG A 318 -21.68 -36.99 -40.07
N ASP A 319 -21.86 -38.26 -40.44
CA ASP A 319 -22.48 -39.30 -39.59
C ASP A 319 -21.46 -40.33 -39.07
N LYS A 320 -20.16 -40.01 -39.09
CA LYS A 320 -19.07 -40.92 -38.70
C LYS A 320 -18.29 -40.33 -37.54
N SER A 321 -17.85 -41.20 -36.62
CA SER A 321 -17.01 -40.82 -35.50
C SER A 321 -15.52 -40.78 -35.90
N GLY A 322 -14.78 -39.81 -35.35
CA GLY A 322 -13.33 -39.68 -35.54
C GLY A 322 -12.93 -38.52 -36.44
N SER A 323 -11.64 -38.48 -36.83
CA SER A 323 -11.11 -37.41 -37.69
C SER A 323 -11.54 -37.60 -39.15
N VAL A 324 -11.94 -36.51 -39.80
CA VAL A 324 -12.22 -36.47 -41.23
C VAL A 324 -10.94 -36.84 -42.02
N PRO A 325 -11.03 -37.73 -43.03
CA PRO A 325 -9.90 -38.02 -43.91
C PRO A 325 -9.41 -36.76 -44.62
N ILE A 326 -8.10 -36.53 -44.61
CA ILE A 326 -7.50 -35.35 -45.24
C ILE A 326 -7.58 -35.49 -46.78
N PRO A 327 -8.22 -34.54 -47.49
CA PRO A 327 -8.28 -34.56 -48.95
C PRO A 327 -6.90 -34.56 -49.63
N ALA A 328 -6.79 -35.16 -50.81
CA ALA A 328 -5.53 -35.22 -51.56
C ALA A 328 -5.01 -33.84 -51.98
N SER A 329 -5.89 -32.85 -52.17
CA SER A 329 -5.54 -31.45 -52.44
C SER A 329 -4.78 -30.80 -51.28
N LEU A 330 -5.03 -31.23 -50.04
CA LEU A 330 -4.36 -30.77 -48.82
C LEU A 330 -3.07 -31.55 -48.48
N ALA A 331 -2.59 -32.41 -49.38
CA ALA A 331 -1.33 -33.12 -49.17
C ALA A 331 -0.14 -32.13 -49.06
N PRO A 332 0.89 -32.41 -48.22
CA PRO A 332 2.04 -31.51 -48.05
C PRO A 332 2.78 -31.16 -49.36
N ARG A 333 2.79 -32.08 -50.33
CA ARG A 333 3.34 -31.84 -51.69
C ARG A 333 2.64 -30.70 -52.45
N ASN A 334 1.41 -30.35 -52.07
CA ASN A 334 0.59 -29.30 -52.66
C ASN A 334 0.53 -28.03 -51.78
N ILE A 335 1.43 -27.86 -50.80
CA ILE A 335 1.40 -26.73 -49.84
C ILE A 335 1.33 -25.36 -50.51
N GLN A 336 1.90 -25.19 -51.72
CA GLN A 336 1.80 -23.93 -52.47
C GLN A 336 0.35 -23.55 -52.84
N ALA A 337 -0.55 -24.53 -52.99
CA ALA A 337 -1.94 -24.31 -53.36
C ALA A 337 -2.86 -23.99 -52.17
N TRP A 338 -2.49 -24.39 -50.95
CA TRP A 338 -3.36 -24.25 -49.77
C TRP A 338 -2.71 -23.60 -48.55
N GLY A 339 -1.38 -23.47 -48.49
CA GLY A 339 -0.62 -22.99 -47.33
C GLY A 339 -0.89 -21.54 -46.93
N ASN A 340 -1.50 -20.75 -47.83
CA ASN A 340 -1.96 -19.40 -47.52
C ASN A 340 -3.46 -19.34 -47.17
N SER A 341 -4.17 -20.48 -47.11
CA SER A 341 -5.60 -20.53 -46.82
C SER A 341 -5.85 -20.71 -45.32
N PRO A 342 -6.43 -19.70 -44.63
CA PRO A 342 -6.78 -19.83 -43.21
C PRO A 342 -7.73 -21.01 -42.96
N THR A 343 -8.73 -21.20 -43.82
CA THR A 343 -9.71 -22.30 -43.72
C THR A 343 -9.07 -23.68 -43.83
N ALA A 344 -8.07 -23.85 -44.71
CA ALA A 344 -7.31 -25.10 -44.81
C ALA A 344 -6.55 -25.39 -43.51
N HIS A 345 -5.89 -24.37 -42.95
CA HIS A 345 -5.18 -24.49 -41.69
C HIS A 345 -6.11 -24.78 -40.51
N LEU A 346 -7.28 -24.12 -40.42
CA LEU A 346 -8.28 -24.41 -39.39
C LEU A 346 -8.77 -25.86 -39.49
N PHE A 347 -9.12 -26.34 -40.68
CA PHE A 347 -9.53 -27.73 -40.88
C PHE A 347 -8.46 -28.74 -40.45
N LEU A 348 -7.21 -28.54 -40.87
CA LEU A 348 -6.10 -29.42 -40.48
C LEU A 348 -5.82 -29.37 -38.97
N GLY A 349 -5.89 -28.18 -38.38
CA GLY A 349 -5.77 -27.98 -36.94
C GLY A 349 -6.84 -28.73 -36.16
N ASP A 350 -8.11 -28.65 -36.60
CA ASP A 350 -9.23 -29.37 -36.01
C ASP A 350 -9.00 -30.89 -36.10
N GLN A 351 -8.53 -31.40 -37.23
CA GLN A 351 -8.24 -32.83 -37.38
C GLN A 351 -7.08 -33.29 -36.47
N CYS A 352 -6.07 -32.44 -36.28
CA CYS A 352 -4.99 -32.71 -35.33
C CYS A 352 -5.50 -32.70 -33.89
N ALA A 353 -6.36 -31.73 -33.53
CA ALA A 353 -6.98 -31.63 -32.22
C ALA A 353 -7.87 -32.84 -31.89
N VAL A 354 -8.68 -33.31 -32.85
CA VAL A 354 -9.48 -34.54 -32.72
C VAL A 354 -8.59 -35.77 -32.49
N ARG A 355 -7.41 -35.82 -33.12
CA ARG A 355 -6.40 -36.87 -32.90
C ARG A 355 -5.54 -36.65 -31.65
N ARG A 356 -5.79 -35.58 -30.89
CA ARG A 356 -5.02 -35.16 -29.70
C ARG A 356 -3.55 -34.83 -29.98
N ASP A 357 -3.22 -34.50 -31.22
CA ASP A 357 -1.92 -33.94 -31.60
C ASP A 357 -1.96 -32.42 -31.45
N HIS A 358 -1.94 -31.95 -30.20
CA HIS A 358 -2.10 -30.53 -29.88
C HIS A 358 -0.92 -29.68 -30.37
N ASP A 359 0.27 -30.26 -30.50
CA ASP A 359 1.44 -29.53 -31.02
C ASP A 359 1.25 -29.22 -32.51
N GLN A 360 0.85 -30.20 -33.32
CA GLN A 360 0.54 -29.95 -34.73
C GLN A 360 -0.71 -29.09 -34.89
N ALA A 361 -1.72 -29.25 -34.03
CA ALA A 361 -2.89 -28.38 -34.03
C ALA A 361 -2.50 -26.90 -33.82
N LEU A 362 -1.60 -26.63 -32.87
CA LEU A 362 -1.10 -25.27 -32.62
C LEU A 362 -0.33 -24.70 -33.82
N VAL A 363 0.53 -25.50 -34.47
CA VAL A 363 1.23 -25.06 -35.70
C VAL A 363 0.23 -24.61 -36.77
N HIS A 364 -0.83 -25.40 -36.98
CA HIS A 364 -1.85 -25.04 -37.97
C HIS A 364 -2.69 -23.83 -37.56
N TYR A 365 -3.13 -23.73 -36.30
CA TYR A 365 -3.89 -22.56 -35.83
C TYR A 365 -3.04 -21.28 -35.82
N GLU A 366 -1.75 -21.36 -35.50
CA GLU A 366 -0.83 -20.21 -35.58
C GLU A 366 -0.65 -19.76 -37.02
N ALA A 367 -0.50 -20.69 -37.96
CA ALA A 367 -0.47 -20.38 -39.38
C ALA A 367 -1.80 -19.72 -39.82
N ALA A 368 -2.97 -20.22 -39.39
CA ALA A 368 -4.25 -19.58 -39.67
C ALA A 368 -4.31 -18.13 -39.12
N LEU A 369 -3.85 -17.91 -37.88
CA LEU A 369 -3.85 -16.59 -37.26
C LEU A 369 -2.88 -15.62 -37.96
N SER A 370 -1.75 -16.11 -38.47
CA SER A 370 -0.79 -15.29 -39.22
C SER A 370 -1.37 -14.78 -40.56
N HIS A 371 -2.23 -15.57 -41.19
CA HIS A 371 -2.91 -15.20 -42.44
C HIS A 371 -4.20 -14.40 -42.20
N SER A 372 -4.78 -14.47 -41.00
CA SER A 372 -5.92 -13.66 -40.59
C SER A 372 -5.69 -13.04 -39.20
N PRO A 373 -4.81 -12.02 -39.08
CA PRO A 373 -4.52 -11.37 -37.81
C PRO A 373 -5.79 -10.79 -37.19
N GLY A 374 -6.00 -11.04 -35.89
CA GLY A 374 -7.19 -10.57 -35.17
C GLY A 374 -8.40 -11.52 -35.21
N SER A 375 -8.30 -12.70 -35.83
CA SER A 375 -9.37 -13.70 -35.79
C SER A 375 -9.64 -14.19 -34.37
N SER A 376 -10.73 -13.71 -33.75
CA SER A 376 -11.18 -14.11 -32.41
C SER A 376 -11.41 -15.62 -32.31
N THR A 377 -11.95 -16.23 -33.36
CA THR A 377 -12.16 -17.68 -33.48
C THR A 377 -10.85 -18.46 -33.41
N THR A 378 -9.82 -18.02 -34.14
CA THR A 378 -8.53 -18.70 -34.13
C THR A 378 -7.82 -18.54 -32.79
N GLN A 379 -7.93 -17.36 -32.14
CA GLN A 379 -7.40 -17.14 -30.80
C GLN A 379 -8.04 -18.09 -29.77
N ILE A 380 -9.35 -18.32 -29.84
CA ILE A 380 -10.08 -19.28 -29.00
C ILE A 380 -9.58 -20.71 -29.25
N LEU A 381 -9.38 -21.12 -30.50
CA LEU A 381 -8.87 -22.46 -30.84
C LEU A 381 -7.44 -22.69 -30.35
N ILE A 382 -6.56 -21.68 -30.47
CA ILE A 382 -5.22 -21.73 -29.89
C ILE A 382 -5.31 -21.85 -28.37
N ALA A 383 -6.14 -21.03 -27.70
CA ALA A 383 -6.31 -21.10 -26.26
C ALA A 383 -6.81 -22.48 -25.81
N LYS A 384 -7.80 -23.06 -26.49
CA LYS A 384 -8.29 -24.43 -26.23
C LYS A 384 -7.20 -25.49 -26.43
N ALA A 385 -6.43 -25.40 -27.51
CA ALA A 385 -5.33 -26.34 -27.78
C ALA A 385 -4.20 -26.22 -26.75
N LEU A 386 -3.87 -25.00 -26.31
CA LEU A 386 -2.92 -24.76 -25.22
C LEU A 386 -3.41 -25.38 -23.91
N LEU A 387 -4.68 -25.14 -23.53
CA LEU A 387 -5.27 -25.72 -22.32
C LEU A 387 -5.30 -27.25 -22.38
N ALA A 388 -5.65 -27.84 -23.53
CA ALA A 388 -5.64 -29.29 -23.72
C ALA A 388 -4.21 -29.86 -23.66
N ARG A 389 -3.21 -29.14 -24.19
CA ARG A 389 -1.80 -29.54 -24.12
C ARG A 389 -1.24 -29.57 -22.71
N LEU A 390 -1.81 -28.81 -21.75
CA LEU A 390 -1.41 -28.85 -20.34
C LEU A 390 -1.57 -30.24 -19.70
N SER A 391 -2.40 -31.11 -20.28
CA SER A 391 -2.60 -32.49 -19.85
C SER A 391 -1.63 -33.48 -20.49
N THR A 392 -0.65 -33.00 -21.27
CA THR A 392 0.36 -33.83 -21.94
C THR A 392 1.77 -33.59 -21.36
N PRO A 393 2.62 -34.63 -21.26
CA PRO A 393 4.00 -34.51 -20.76
C PRO A 393 4.94 -33.70 -21.68
N LYS A 394 4.45 -33.11 -22.78
CA LYS A 394 5.22 -32.39 -23.80
C LYS A 394 5.08 -30.87 -23.75
N SER A 395 4.27 -30.30 -22.85
CA SER A 395 4.14 -28.83 -22.77
C SER A 395 5.50 -28.20 -22.38
N PRO A 396 6.08 -27.32 -23.22
CA PRO A 396 7.39 -26.69 -22.99
C PRO A 396 7.37 -25.59 -21.91
N GLY A 397 6.47 -25.70 -20.92
CA GLY A 397 6.26 -24.76 -19.83
C GLY A 397 4.78 -24.55 -19.56
N ARG A 398 4.23 -25.30 -18.59
CA ARG A 398 2.80 -25.27 -18.19
C ARG A 398 2.29 -23.85 -17.95
N ASP A 399 3.08 -23.04 -17.25
CA ASP A 399 2.77 -21.64 -16.96
C ASP A 399 2.82 -20.73 -18.20
N ARG A 400 3.76 -20.95 -19.12
CA ARG A 400 3.84 -20.18 -20.38
C ARG A 400 2.61 -20.40 -21.24
N ASP A 401 2.20 -21.66 -21.38
CA ASP A 401 1.01 -22.05 -22.16
C ASP A 401 -0.26 -21.48 -21.51
N LEU A 402 -0.36 -21.54 -20.19
CA LEU A 402 -1.50 -21.03 -19.44
C LEU A 402 -1.64 -19.50 -19.54
N ARG A 403 -0.56 -18.74 -19.34
CA ARG A 403 -0.57 -17.27 -19.50
C ARG A 403 -0.89 -16.85 -20.94
N ARG A 404 -0.46 -17.64 -21.92
CA ARG A 404 -0.81 -17.41 -23.33
C ARG A 404 -2.29 -17.69 -23.59
N ALA A 405 -2.84 -18.77 -23.04
CA ALA A 405 -4.25 -19.09 -23.14
C ALA A 405 -5.14 -18.00 -22.51
N LEU A 406 -4.77 -17.50 -21.33
CA LEU A 406 -5.44 -16.37 -20.66
C LEU A 406 -5.52 -15.14 -21.57
N ARG A 407 -4.36 -14.65 -22.06
CA ARG A 407 -4.31 -13.47 -22.93
C ARG A 407 -5.14 -13.63 -24.20
N LEU A 408 -5.09 -14.81 -24.84
CA LEU A 408 -5.82 -15.07 -26.06
C LEU A 408 -7.34 -15.13 -25.82
N ALA A 409 -7.78 -15.80 -24.75
CA ALA A 409 -9.19 -15.91 -24.41
C ALA A 409 -9.79 -14.57 -23.97
N GLU A 410 -9.03 -13.78 -23.20
CA GLU A 410 -9.42 -12.44 -22.78
C GLU A 410 -9.51 -11.47 -23.97
N ALA A 411 -8.50 -11.46 -24.85
CA ALA A 411 -8.52 -10.66 -26.07
C ALA A 411 -9.70 -11.04 -26.98
N ALA A 412 -9.94 -12.34 -27.20
CA ALA A 412 -11.05 -12.81 -28.01
C ALA A 412 -12.41 -12.44 -27.39
N ARG A 413 -12.57 -12.56 -26.07
CA ARG A 413 -13.82 -12.17 -25.36
C ARG A 413 -14.06 -10.67 -25.46
N ALA A 414 -13.02 -9.86 -25.24
CA ALA A 414 -13.12 -8.40 -25.33
C ALA A 414 -13.44 -7.94 -26.75
N ASP A 415 -12.78 -8.53 -27.77
CA ASP A 415 -13.06 -8.25 -29.17
C ASP A 415 -14.52 -8.57 -29.51
N ARG A 416 -15.01 -9.77 -29.17
CA ARG A 416 -16.40 -10.16 -29.43
C ARG A 416 -17.43 -9.27 -28.74
N ARG A 417 -17.16 -8.83 -27.50
CA ARG A 417 -18.03 -7.89 -26.78
C ARG A 417 -18.09 -6.52 -27.44
N ARG A 418 -16.98 -6.03 -27.99
CA ARG A 418 -16.89 -4.73 -28.67
C ARG A 418 -17.94 -4.58 -29.78
N TRP A 419 -18.20 -5.65 -30.51
CA TRP A 419 -19.16 -5.70 -31.61
C TRP A 419 -20.44 -6.48 -31.28
N ASP A 420 -20.72 -6.78 -30.01
CA ASP A 420 -21.91 -7.53 -29.55
C ASP A 420 -22.08 -8.95 -30.15
N GLY A 421 -20.94 -9.62 -30.33
CA GLY A 421 -20.83 -10.97 -30.86
C GLY A 421 -21.07 -12.11 -29.87
N PRO A 422 -21.02 -13.38 -30.35
CA PRO A 422 -21.11 -14.56 -29.49
C PRO A 422 -19.84 -14.76 -28.66
N SER A 423 -19.79 -14.18 -27.45
CA SER A 423 -18.62 -14.21 -26.55
C SER A 423 -18.58 -15.37 -25.55
N GLU A 424 -19.63 -16.21 -25.49
CA GLU A 424 -19.84 -17.25 -24.48
C GLU A 424 -18.69 -18.27 -24.46
N VAL A 425 -18.29 -18.76 -25.64
CA VAL A 425 -17.19 -19.74 -25.76
C VAL A 425 -15.85 -19.13 -25.33
N ALA A 426 -15.62 -17.84 -25.58
CA ALA A 426 -14.41 -17.16 -25.14
C ALA A 426 -14.41 -16.99 -23.61
N ALA A 427 -15.57 -16.64 -23.03
CA ALA A 427 -15.77 -16.57 -21.59
C ALA A 427 -15.56 -17.93 -20.91
N GLU A 428 -16.06 -19.03 -21.49
CA GLU A 428 -15.84 -20.39 -20.97
C GLU A 428 -14.36 -20.75 -20.92
N VAL A 429 -13.62 -20.49 -22.00
CA VAL A 429 -12.18 -20.77 -22.09
C VAL A 429 -11.40 -19.88 -21.12
N LEU A 430 -11.77 -18.60 -20.97
CA LEU A 430 -11.16 -17.69 -20.01
C LEU A 430 -11.39 -18.14 -18.58
N LEU A 431 -12.62 -18.53 -18.22
CA LEU A 431 -12.96 -19.06 -16.91
C LEU A 431 -12.15 -20.32 -16.60
N GLN A 432 -12.03 -21.26 -17.55
CA GLN A 432 -11.22 -22.46 -17.37
C GLN A 432 -9.72 -22.14 -17.19
N ALA A 433 -9.20 -21.20 -17.96
CA ALA A 433 -7.81 -20.75 -17.84
C ALA A 433 -7.54 -20.07 -16.49
N ARG A 434 -8.45 -19.20 -15.99
CA ARG A 434 -8.32 -18.54 -14.67
C ARG A 434 -8.33 -19.57 -13.53
N ILE A 435 -9.17 -20.61 -13.62
CA ILE A 435 -9.15 -21.70 -12.63
C ILE A 435 -7.85 -22.49 -12.64
N LEU A 436 -7.32 -22.82 -13.82
CA LEU A 436 -6.05 -23.51 -13.93
C LEU A 436 -4.86 -22.64 -13.47
N HIS A 437 -5.05 -21.32 -13.42
CA HIS A 437 -4.11 -20.33 -12.88
C HIS A 437 -4.37 -19.99 -11.40
N SER A 438 -5.31 -20.69 -10.75
CA SER A 438 -5.70 -20.51 -9.33
C SER A 438 -6.34 -19.14 -9.00
N GLU A 439 -7.00 -18.50 -9.96
CA GLU A 439 -7.71 -17.22 -9.79
C GLU A 439 -9.22 -17.42 -9.60
N VAL A 440 -9.63 -17.95 -8.45
CA VAL A 440 -11.04 -18.36 -8.21
C VAL A 440 -12.02 -17.19 -8.30
N ASP A 441 -11.69 -16.05 -7.71
CA ASP A 441 -12.54 -14.86 -7.72
C ASP A 441 -12.70 -14.29 -9.13
N ALA A 442 -11.59 -14.13 -9.85
CA ALA A 442 -11.61 -13.64 -11.21
C ALA A 442 -12.32 -14.63 -12.14
N ALA A 443 -12.24 -15.94 -11.90
CA ALA A 443 -12.98 -16.94 -12.65
C ALA A 443 -14.49 -16.87 -12.41
N LEU A 444 -14.93 -16.67 -11.16
CA LEU A 444 -16.35 -16.50 -10.83
C LEU A 444 -16.94 -15.22 -11.43
N ALA A 445 -16.17 -14.12 -11.42
CA ALA A 445 -16.58 -12.88 -12.07
C ALA A 445 -16.89 -13.07 -13.57
N VAL A 446 -16.20 -13.99 -14.26
CA VAL A 446 -16.47 -14.28 -15.69
C VAL A 446 -17.89 -14.82 -15.91
N ALA A 447 -18.44 -15.59 -14.96
CA ALA A 447 -19.75 -16.23 -15.08
C ALA A 447 -20.90 -15.44 -14.43
N CYS A 448 -20.60 -14.55 -13.48
CA CYS A 448 -21.61 -13.78 -12.77
C CYS A 448 -21.97 -12.47 -13.52
N PRO A 449 -23.26 -12.11 -13.65
CA PRO A 449 -23.66 -10.77 -14.09
C PRO A 449 -23.37 -9.72 -13.00
N GLY A 450 -23.36 -8.43 -13.37
CA GLY A 450 -23.19 -7.34 -12.41
C GLY A 450 -24.30 -7.30 -11.35
N PRO A 451 -24.02 -6.89 -10.09
CA PRO A 451 -22.76 -6.32 -9.61
C PRO A 451 -21.66 -7.33 -9.25
N ASP A 452 -21.98 -8.62 -9.15
CA ASP A 452 -21.07 -9.64 -8.61
C ASP A 452 -20.04 -10.17 -9.64
N GLY A 453 -20.15 -9.76 -10.89
CA GLY A 453 -19.22 -10.12 -11.96
C GLY A 453 -19.39 -9.27 -13.21
N GLU A 454 -18.75 -9.74 -14.27
CA GLU A 454 -18.60 -9.04 -15.53
C GLU A 454 -19.38 -9.69 -16.69
N ALA A 455 -20.13 -10.76 -16.46
CA ALA A 455 -20.85 -11.48 -17.52
C ALA A 455 -21.91 -10.60 -18.19
N THR A 456 -21.96 -10.62 -19.53
CA THR A 456 -23.05 -9.97 -20.28
C THR A 456 -24.34 -10.76 -20.13
N VAL A 457 -25.49 -10.17 -20.50
CA VAL A 457 -26.79 -10.87 -20.49
C VAL A 457 -26.74 -12.17 -21.30
N ARG A 458 -26.05 -12.15 -22.45
CA ARG A 458 -25.85 -13.32 -23.32
C ARG A 458 -24.97 -14.38 -22.65
N GLU A 459 -23.85 -13.98 -22.05
CA GLU A 459 -22.96 -14.92 -21.35
C GLU A 459 -23.63 -15.54 -20.12
N ALA A 460 -24.37 -14.77 -19.33
CA ALA A 460 -25.12 -15.24 -18.16
C ALA A 460 -26.25 -16.22 -18.54
N ALA A 461 -26.75 -16.18 -19.78
CA ALA A 461 -27.73 -17.13 -20.30
C ALA A 461 -27.08 -18.44 -20.80
N SER A 462 -25.75 -18.53 -20.93
CA SER A 462 -25.08 -19.76 -21.35
C SER A 462 -25.15 -20.81 -20.24
N ALA A 463 -25.92 -21.87 -20.49
CA ALA A 463 -26.05 -23.01 -19.57
C ALA A 463 -24.70 -23.67 -19.26
N ARG A 464 -23.78 -23.72 -20.23
CA ARG A 464 -22.45 -24.33 -20.06
C ARG A 464 -21.54 -23.44 -19.20
N LEU A 465 -21.51 -22.13 -19.45
CA LEU A 465 -20.72 -21.19 -18.64
C LEU A 465 -21.19 -21.17 -17.19
N THR A 466 -22.50 -21.05 -16.99
CA THR A 466 -23.13 -21.00 -15.66
C THR A 466 -22.99 -22.31 -14.88
N ALA A 467 -23.04 -23.48 -15.55
CA ALA A 467 -22.81 -24.77 -14.89
C ALA A 467 -21.36 -24.89 -14.37
N VAL A 468 -20.37 -24.48 -15.17
CA VAL A 468 -18.97 -24.51 -14.72
C VAL A 468 -18.76 -23.50 -13.59
N GLY A 469 -19.31 -22.29 -13.70
CA GLY A 469 -19.27 -21.27 -12.65
C GLY A 469 -19.92 -21.73 -11.34
N ALA A 470 -21.11 -22.34 -11.39
CA ALA A 470 -21.80 -22.87 -10.23
C ALA A 470 -20.98 -23.95 -9.51
N ARG A 471 -20.37 -24.87 -10.27
CA ARG A 471 -19.50 -25.91 -9.71
C ARG A 471 -18.25 -25.34 -9.02
N ILE A 472 -17.66 -24.27 -9.56
CA ILE A 472 -16.54 -23.56 -8.93
C ILE A 472 -17.01 -22.87 -7.65
N ALA A 473 -18.16 -22.19 -7.69
CA ALA A 473 -18.70 -21.49 -6.52
C ALA A 473 -18.97 -22.46 -5.36
N TYR A 474 -19.55 -23.63 -5.65
CA TYR A 474 -19.74 -24.68 -4.65
C TYR A 474 -18.42 -25.20 -4.09
N GLN A 475 -17.41 -25.47 -4.93
CA GLN A 475 -16.08 -25.88 -4.46
C GLN A 475 -15.40 -24.83 -3.58
N ALA A 476 -15.67 -23.54 -3.84
CA ALA A 476 -15.18 -22.42 -3.05
C ALA A 476 -16.02 -22.14 -1.78
N GLY A 477 -17.02 -22.98 -1.47
CA GLY A 477 -17.91 -22.80 -0.32
C GLY A 477 -18.95 -21.69 -0.47
N ARG A 478 -19.12 -21.10 -1.67
CA ARG A 478 -20.06 -20.01 -1.95
C ARG A 478 -21.42 -20.56 -2.37
N LEU A 479 -22.17 -21.07 -1.40
CA LEU A 479 -23.42 -21.79 -1.66
C LEU A 479 -24.47 -20.94 -2.39
N GLU A 480 -24.64 -19.66 -2.03
CA GLU A 480 -25.62 -18.79 -2.68
C GLU A 480 -25.24 -18.42 -4.12
N ALA A 481 -24.00 -18.00 -4.34
CA ALA A 481 -23.50 -17.72 -5.69
C ALA A 481 -23.60 -18.95 -6.60
N GLY A 482 -23.30 -20.14 -6.06
CA GLY A 482 -23.47 -21.40 -6.78
C GLY A 482 -24.93 -21.69 -7.12
N ALA A 483 -25.86 -21.46 -6.20
CA ALA A 483 -27.30 -21.66 -6.44
C ALA A 483 -27.85 -20.71 -7.51
N ASN A 484 -27.44 -19.44 -7.48
CA ASN A 484 -27.86 -18.44 -8.47
C ASN A 484 -27.39 -18.81 -9.88
N LEU A 485 -26.13 -19.23 -10.03
CA LEU A 485 -25.60 -19.70 -11.31
C LEU A 485 -26.27 -21.01 -11.76
N ALA A 486 -26.52 -21.94 -10.84
CA ALA A 486 -27.14 -23.23 -11.17
C ALA A 486 -28.56 -23.12 -11.71
N ALA A 487 -29.32 -22.08 -11.32
CA ALA A 487 -30.70 -21.90 -11.76
C ALA A 487 -30.84 -21.80 -13.29
N ALA A 488 -29.87 -21.17 -13.98
CA ALA A 488 -29.88 -21.03 -15.43
C ALA A 488 -29.55 -22.33 -16.18
N SER A 489 -28.70 -23.20 -15.60
CA SER A 489 -28.20 -24.42 -16.26
C SER A 489 -29.06 -25.68 -15.99
N THR A 490 -29.61 -25.79 -14.78
CA THR A 490 -30.37 -26.97 -14.34
C THR A 490 -31.69 -27.15 -15.09
N ALA A 491 -32.25 -26.06 -15.62
CA ALA A 491 -33.44 -26.09 -16.48
C ALA A 491 -33.16 -26.62 -17.90
N THR A 492 -31.89 -26.73 -18.32
CA THR A 492 -31.52 -27.03 -19.71
C THR A 492 -31.37 -28.53 -19.99
N THR A 493 -30.71 -29.29 -19.11
CA THR A 493 -30.45 -30.73 -19.31
C THR A 493 -30.53 -31.51 -18.00
N PRO A 494 -30.96 -32.79 -18.05
CA PRO A 494 -30.91 -33.69 -16.88
C PRO A 494 -29.50 -33.88 -16.32
N LEU A 495 -28.46 -33.80 -17.17
CA LEU A 495 -27.07 -33.89 -16.77
C LEU A 495 -26.66 -32.75 -15.83
N TYR A 496 -26.91 -31.49 -16.20
CA TYR A 496 -26.52 -30.35 -15.36
C TYR A 496 -27.30 -30.33 -14.05
N ALA A 497 -28.57 -30.77 -14.06
CA ALA A 497 -29.33 -30.97 -12.83
C ALA A 497 -28.65 -31.97 -11.88
N ALA A 498 -28.22 -33.12 -12.39
CA ALA A 498 -27.54 -34.15 -11.60
C ALA A 498 -26.13 -33.70 -11.14
N GLU A 499 -25.32 -33.13 -12.02
CA GLU A 499 -23.95 -32.67 -11.69
C GLU A 499 -23.95 -31.55 -10.64
N LEU A 500 -24.86 -30.57 -10.75
CA LEU A 500 -24.90 -29.43 -9.84
C LEU A 500 -25.53 -29.81 -8.49
N ALA A 501 -26.48 -30.75 -8.47
CA ALA A 501 -26.95 -31.36 -7.23
C ALA A 501 -25.81 -32.08 -6.49
N ALA A 502 -25.00 -32.86 -7.22
CA ALA A 502 -23.84 -33.56 -6.65
C ALA A 502 -22.75 -32.58 -6.18
N ALA A 503 -22.43 -31.54 -6.96
CA ALA A 503 -21.46 -30.52 -6.59
C ALA A 503 -21.90 -29.68 -5.37
N ARG A 504 -23.20 -29.41 -5.23
CA ARG A 504 -23.76 -28.76 -4.04
C ARG A 504 -23.68 -29.69 -2.82
N ALA A 505 -23.97 -30.98 -3.00
CA ALA A 505 -23.84 -31.97 -1.93
C ALA A 505 -22.39 -32.07 -1.43
N ASP A 506 -21.39 -32.01 -2.32
CA ASP A 506 -19.95 -31.94 -1.96
C ASP A 506 -19.58 -30.71 -1.13
N ALA A 507 -20.28 -29.59 -1.32
CA ALA A 507 -20.05 -28.32 -0.61
C ALA A 507 -20.81 -28.20 0.72
N THR A 508 -21.56 -29.23 1.10
CA THR A 508 -22.38 -29.26 2.32
C THR A 508 -22.03 -30.49 3.15
N ASP A 509 -22.49 -30.55 4.39
CA ASP A 509 -22.27 -31.71 5.28
C ASP A 509 -23.19 -32.91 4.91
N THR A 510 -23.23 -33.24 3.62
CA THR A 510 -24.01 -34.37 3.10
C THR A 510 -23.22 -35.66 3.30
N ALA A 511 -23.90 -36.74 3.68
CA ALA A 511 -23.26 -38.05 3.86
C ALA A 511 -22.59 -38.57 2.57
N ASP A 512 -21.43 -39.25 2.71
CA ASP A 512 -20.64 -39.77 1.58
C ASP A 512 -21.46 -40.75 0.70
N ASP A 513 -22.40 -41.51 1.27
CA ASP A 513 -23.28 -42.42 0.51
C ASP A 513 -24.22 -41.65 -0.44
N GLU A 514 -24.79 -40.54 0.02
CA GLU A 514 -25.68 -39.71 -0.79
C GLU A 514 -24.91 -38.97 -1.88
N ARG A 515 -23.71 -38.45 -1.56
CA ARG A 515 -22.81 -37.85 -2.56
C ARG A 515 -22.42 -38.84 -3.66
N ARG A 516 -22.12 -40.08 -3.29
CA ARG A 516 -21.82 -41.16 -4.24
C ARG A 516 -23.02 -41.51 -5.12
N ARG A 517 -24.23 -41.54 -4.56
CA ARG A 517 -25.47 -41.75 -5.34
C ARG A 517 -25.63 -40.64 -6.40
N LEU A 518 -25.54 -39.37 -5.99
CA LEU A 518 -25.70 -38.22 -6.87
C LEU A 518 -24.65 -38.17 -7.99
N TRP A 519 -23.38 -38.43 -7.69
CA TRP A 519 -22.34 -38.49 -8.73
C TRP A 519 -22.50 -39.71 -9.67
N THR A 520 -23.09 -40.81 -9.21
CA THR A 520 -23.43 -41.97 -10.06
C THR A 520 -24.61 -41.65 -10.99
N GLU A 521 -25.60 -40.91 -10.51
CA GLU A 521 -26.70 -40.39 -11.33
C GLU A 521 -26.16 -39.44 -12.42
N ALA A 522 -25.25 -38.52 -12.07
CA ALA A 522 -24.58 -37.64 -13.03
C ALA A 522 -23.78 -38.42 -14.08
N LEU A 523 -23.04 -39.47 -13.67
CA LEU A 523 -22.31 -40.35 -14.59
C LEU A 523 -23.25 -41.07 -15.58
N THR A 524 -24.45 -41.43 -15.14
CA THR A 524 -25.46 -42.12 -15.97
C THR A 524 -26.14 -41.16 -16.93
N ALA A 525 -26.37 -39.92 -16.51
CA ALA A 525 -26.96 -38.87 -17.35
C ALA A 525 -26.00 -38.28 -18.39
N ALA A 526 -24.70 -38.57 -18.30
CA ALA A 526 -23.68 -38.04 -19.19
C ALA A 526 -23.66 -38.76 -20.56
N GLU A 527 -23.73 -37.97 -21.63
CA GLU A 527 -23.84 -38.46 -23.01
C GLU A 527 -22.47 -38.56 -23.71
N THR A 528 -21.46 -37.85 -23.20
CA THR A 528 -20.11 -37.79 -23.79
C THR A 528 -19.04 -38.22 -22.77
N ASP A 529 -17.91 -38.72 -23.26
CA ASP A 529 -16.78 -39.13 -22.39
C ASP A 529 -16.23 -37.96 -21.55
N GLU A 530 -16.25 -36.74 -22.07
CA GLU A 530 -15.83 -35.53 -21.36
C GLU A 530 -16.71 -35.24 -20.14
N GLN A 531 -18.04 -35.40 -20.28
CA GLN A 531 -18.99 -35.25 -19.18
C GLN A 531 -18.85 -36.39 -18.16
N ARG A 532 -18.72 -37.64 -18.64
CA ARG A 532 -18.51 -38.82 -17.79
C ARG A 532 -17.25 -38.70 -16.94
N PHE A 533 -16.18 -38.10 -17.47
CA PHE A 533 -14.91 -37.94 -16.77
C PHE A 533 -15.01 -37.07 -15.50
N VAL A 534 -15.85 -36.03 -15.50
CA VAL A 534 -16.07 -35.17 -14.32
C VAL A 534 -16.64 -35.98 -13.15
N ALA A 535 -17.68 -36.78 -13.41
CA ALA A 535 -18.30 -37.63 -12.41
C ALA A 535 -17.35 -38.73 -11.90
N VAL A 536 -16.58 -39.35 -12.81
CA VAL A 536 -15.55 -40.34 -12.46
C VAL A 536 -14.50 -39.74 -11.52
N GLN A 537 -13.98 -38.55 -11.82
CA GLN A 537 -13.01 -37.87 -10.97
C GLN A 537 -13.55 -37.64 -9.55
N ARG A 538 -14.82 -37.25 -9.41
CA ARG A 538 -15.44 -37.01 -8.11
C ARG A 538 -15.71 -38.29 -7.32
N LEU A 539 -16.19 -39.34 -7.99
CA LEU A 539 -16.35 -40.65 -7.38
C LEU A 539 -15.03 -41.21 -6.81
N THR A 540 -13.91 -41.03 -7.51
CA THR A 540 -12.60 -41.43 -6.95
C THR A 540 -12.23 -40.67 -5.68
N GLN A 541 -12.56 -39.38 -5.58
CA GLN A 541 -12.31 -38.57 -4.38
C GLN A 541 -13.19 -38.98 -3.19
N LEU A 542 -14.34 -39.61 -3.46
CA LEU A 542 -15.21 -40.21 -2.45
C LEU A 542 -14.79 -41.65 -2.08
N GLY A 543 -13.66 -42.12 -2.60
CA GLY A 543 -13.12 -43.45 -2.29
C GLY A 543 -13.80 -44.58 -3.07
N GLU A 544 -14.53 -44.30 -4.16
CA GLU A 544 -15.03 -45.35 -5.06
C GLU A 544 -13.90 -45.91 -5.92
N TRP A 545 -13.70 -47.23 -5.84
CA TRP A 545 -12.64 -47.95 -6.55
C TRP A 545 -12.88 -49.46 -6.55
N PRO A 546 -12.76 -50.17 -7.69
CA PRO A 546 -12.49 -49.65 -9.03
C PRO A 546 -13.73 -48.98 -9.65
N ILE A 547 -13.52 -48.05 -10.59
CA ILE A 547 -14.60 -47.44 -11.39
C ILE A 547 -14.50 -47.97 -12.83
N PRO A 548 -15.46 -48.77 -13.34
CA PRO A 548 -15.38 -49.36 -14.68
C PRO A 548 -15.17 -48.33 -15.79
N ALA A 549 -15.88 -47.19 -15.74
CA ALA A 549 -15.73 -46.12 -16.72
C ALA A 549 -14.30 -45.54 -16.78
N LEU A 550 -13.58 -45.52 -15.65
CA LEU A 550 -12.19 -45.06 -15.63
C LEU A 550 -11.25 -46.06 -16.33
N GLU A 551 -11.51 -47.36 -16.19
CA GLU A 551 -10.78 -48.41 -16.88
C GLU A 551 -11.07 -48.39 -18.39
N ASP A 552 -12.31 -48.13 -18.78
CA ASP A 552 -12.70 -47.92 -20.18
C ASP A 552 -11.94 -46.74 -20.79
N PHE A 553 -11.84 -45.61 -20.07
CA PHE A 553 -11.05 -44.46 -20.51
C PHE A 553 -9.58 -44.79 -20.68
N ARG A 554 -8.99 -45.58 -19.76
CA ARG A 554 -7.60 -46.02 -19.89
C ARG A 554 -7.42 -46.95 -21.09
N ALA A 555 -8.31 -47.92 -21.28
CA ALA A 555 -8.26 -48.87 -22.39
C ALA A 555 -8.43 -48.19 -23.76
N ALA A 556 -9.27 -47.15 -23.83
CA ALA A 556 -9.48 -46.34 -25.02
C ALA A 556 -8.39 -45.28 -25.25
N GLY A 557 -7.41 -45.13 -24.35
CA GLY A 557 -6.35 -44.11 -24.44
C GLY A 557 -6.86 -42.68 -24.23
N LEU A 558 -8.02 -42.53 -23.57
CA LEU A 558 -8.66 -41.24 -23.32
C LEU A 558 -8.02 -40.47 -22.15
N ILE A 559 -7.26 -41.14 -21.28
CA ILE A 559 -6.53 -40.54 -20.16
C ILE A 559 -5.08 -40.99 -20.15
N ALA A 560 -4.19 -40.12 -19.67
CA ALA A 560 -2.78 -40.44 -19.51
C ALA A 560 -2.56 -41.39 -18.29
N PRO A 561 -1.51 -42.25 -18.32
CA PRO A 561 -1.25 -43.20 -17.24
C PRO A 561 -1.06 -42.55 -15.86
N ASP A 562 -0.48 -41.36 -15.81
CA ASP A 562 -0.26 -40.60 -14.58
C ASP A 562 -1.55 -40.00 -14.01
N VAL A 563 -2.49 -39.57 -14.87
CA VAL A 563 -3.83 -39.14 -14.45
C VAL A 563 -4.59 -40.30 -13.82
N HIS A 564 -4.53 -41.50 -14.42
CA HIS A 564 -5.11 -42.71 -13.83
C HIS A 564 -4.49 -43.01 -12.47
N ALA A 565 -3.16 -43.00 -12.37
CA ALA A 565 -2.44 -43.24 -11.11
C ALA A 565 -2.81 -42.25 -10.00
N VAL A 566 -2.99 -40.97 -10.33
CA VAL A 566 -3.39 -39.93 -9.36
C VAL A 566 -4.83 -40.12 -8.87
N LEU A 567 -5.75 -40.46 -9.76
CA LEU A 567 -7.14 -40.75 -9.37
C LEU A 567 -7.23 -42.04 -8.53
N ALA A 568 -6.45 -43.07 -8.87
CA ALA A 568 -6.30 -44.27 -8.06
C ALA A 568 -5.77 -43.94 -6.66
N ALA A 569 -4.70 -43.14 -6.59
CA ALA A 569 -4.09 -42.76 -5.33
C ALA A 569 -5.07 -42.00 -4.42
N LYS A 570 -5.83 -41.05 -4.96
CA LYS A 570 -6.86 -40.31 -4.19
C LYS A 570 -7.95 -41.22 -3.64
N ALA A 571 -8.37 -42.23 -4.41
CA ALA A 571 -9.36 -43.20 -3.93
C ALA A 571 -8.82 -44.07 -2.79
N HIS A 572 -7.56 -44.52 -2.89
CA HIS A 572 -6.90 -45.29 -1.85
C HIS A 572 -6.60 -44.46 -0.59
N GLU A 573 -6.18 -43.20 -0.75
CA GLU A 573 -6.02 -42.24 0.34
C GLU A 573 -7.32 -42.06 1.13
N ARG A 574 -8.44 -41.83 0.43
CA ARG A 574 -9.76 -41.67 1.07
C ARG A 574 -10.21 -42.92 1.82
N ARG A 575 -9.78 -44.11 1.38
CA ARG A 575 -10.00 -45.40 2.06
C ARG A 575 -9.06 -45.64 3.25
N GLY A 576 -8.09 -44.75 3.48
CA GLY A 576 -7.06 -44.89 4.52
C GLY A 576 -5.88 -45.77 4.13
N ASP A 577 -5.76 -46.18 2.86
CA ASP A 577 -4.64 -46.99 2.36
C ASP A 577 -3.56 -46.11 1.71
N LEU A 578 -2.84 -45.36 2.57
CA LEU A 578 -1.75 -44.48 2.15
C LEU A 578 -0.59 -45.23 1.47
N ALA A 579 -0.39 -46.51 1.82
CA ALA A 579 0.66 -47.35 1.26
C ALA A 579 0.38 -47.73 -0.20
N GLU A 580 -0.87 -48.05 -0.52
CA GLU A 580 -1.30 -48.25 -1.91
C GLU A 580 -1.30 -46.94 -2.69
N ALA A 581 -1.83 -45.85 -2.12
CA ALA A 581 -1.85 -44.55 -2.77
C ALA A 581 -0.44 -44.09 -3.20
N THR A 582 0.53 -44.22 -2.30
CA THR A 582 1.94 -43.94 -2.59
C THR A 582 2.52 -44.84 -3.68
N ARG A 583 2.14 -46.13 -3.70
CA ARG A 583 2.65 -47.10 -4.70
C ARG A 583 2.16 -46.81 -6.10
N GLN A 584 0.93 -46.31 -6.25
CA GLN A 584 0.37 -45.86 -7.53
C GLN A 584 1.16 -44.66 -8.09
N LEU A 585 1.59 -43.73 -7.23
CA LEU A 585 2.26 -42.49 -7.65
C LEU A 585 3.76 -42.63 -7.93
N ARG A 586 4.49 -43.47 -7.18
CA ARG A 586 5.96 -43.61 -7.29
C ARG A 586 6.48 -43.84 -8.71
N PRO A 587 5.86 -44.68 -9.57
CA PRO A 587 6.31 -44.87 -10.95
C PRO A 587 6.35 -43.58 -11.77
N HIS A 588 5.54 -42.58 -11.42
CA HIS A 588 5.37 -41.33 -12.15
C HIS A 588 6.05 -40.12 -11.48
N GLN A 589 6.68 -40.29 -10.31
CA GLN A 589 7.24 -39.20 -9.50
C GLN A 589 8.32 -38.36 -10.22
N HIS A 590 8.95 -38.90 -11.26
CA HIS A 590 10.04 -38.26 -12.01
C HIS A 590 9.65 -37.82 -13.43
N SER A 591 8.39 -38.06 -13.82
CA SER A 591 7.88 -37.79 -15.17
C SER A 591 6.56 -37.02 -15.18
N SER A 592 5.92 -36.83 -14.03
CA SER A 592 4.62 -36.15 -13.91
C SER A 592 4.60 -35.18 -12.74
N VAL A 593 4.35 -33.90 -13.05
CA VAL A 593 4.11 -32.83 -12.05
C VAL A 593 2.89 -33.16 -11.18
N LEU A 594 1.84 -33.71 -11.80
CA LEU A 594 0.60 -34.08 -11.11
C LEU A 594 0.86 -35.19 -10.08
N ALA A 595 1.58 -36.24 -10.48
CA ALA A 595 1.88 -37.36 -9.59
C ALA A 595 2.80 -36.97 -8.43
N VAL A 596 3.84 -36.16 -8.69
CA VAL A 596 4.76 -35.75 -7.62
C VAL A 596 4.14 -34.75 -6.65
N THR A 597 3.23 -33.89 -7.13
CA THR A 597 2.46 -32.99 -6.27
C THR A 597 1.52 -33.78 -5.37
N ALA A 598 0.77 -34.73 -5.93
CA ALA A 598 -0.11 -35.60 -5.15
C ALA A 598 0.69 -36.45 -4.13
N LEU A 599 1.88 -36.93 -4.51
CA LEU A 599 2.75 -37.69 -3.61
C LEU A 599 3.29 -36.81 -2.46
N ALA A 600 3.63 -35.55 -2.75
CA ALA A 600 4.05 -34.59 -1.73
C ALA A 600 2.90 -34.24 -0.78
N ASP A 601 1.67 -34.09 -1.28
CA ASP A 601 0.47 -33.85 -0.45
C ASP A 601 0.22 -35.04 0.50
N LEU A 602 0.36 -36.29 0.01
CA LEU A 602 0.26 -37.49 0.86
C LEU A 602 1.34 -37.52 1.95
N LEU A 603 2.59 -37.18 1.61
CA LEU A 603 3.69 -37.14 2.57
C LEU A 603 3.48 -36.05 3.63
N GLU A 604 3.01 -34.88 3.22
CA GLU A 604 2.67 -33.80 4.14
C GLU A 604 1.53 -34.21 5.09
N GLY A 605 0.46 -34.82 4.56
CA GLY A 605 -0.65 -35.35 5.35
C GLY A 605 -0.27 -36.47 6.32
N ASP A 606 0.75 -37.27 5.98
CA ASP A 606 1.35 -38.31 6.85
C ASP A 606 2.34 -37.73 7.89
N GLY A 607 2.42 -36.40 8.02
CA GLY A 607 3.28 -35.72 8.99
C GLY A 607 4.76 -35.66 8.60
N LYS A 608 5.09 -35.79 7.30
CA LYS A 608 6.46 -35.75 6.75
C LYS A 608 6.70 -34.55 5.81
N PRO A 609 6.54 -33.30 6.29
CA PRO A 609 6.63 -32.11 5.44
C PRO A 609 8.03 -31.91 4.83
N HIS A 610 9.12 -32.28 5.52
CA HIS A 610 10.47 -32.15 4.97
C HIS A 610 10.73 -33.12 3.81
N GLU A 611 10.21 -34.35 3.90
CA GLU A 611 10.31 -35.32 2.79
C GLU A 611 9.49 -34.85 1.58
N ALA A 612 8.29 -34.30 1.82
CA ALA A 612 7.47 -33.69 0.78
C ALA A 612 8.18 -32.51 0.09
N ALA A 613 8.76 -31.60 0.86
CA ALA A 613 9.50 -30.46 0.34
C ALA A 613 10.74 -30.90 -0.47
N ALA A 614 11.51 -31.87 0.04
CA ALA A 614 12.69 -32.40 -0.67
C ALA A 614 12.32 -33.07 -1.99
N LEU A 615 11.24 -33.87 -2.00
CA LEU A 615 10.69 -34.50 -3.20
C LEU A 615 10.32 -33.46 -4.27
N LEU A 616 9.56 -32.43 -3.87
CA LEU A 616 9.14 -31.35 -4.77
C LEU A 616 10.34 -30.58 -5.33
N LYS A 617 11.33 -30.24 -4.50
CA LYS A 617 12.55 -29.55 -4.93
C LYS A 617 13.37 -30.37 -5.93
N GLN A 618 13.52 -31.68 -5.68
CA GLN A 618 14.22 -32.56 -6.62
C GLN A 618 13.47 -32.67 -7.95
N ALA A 619 12.14 -32.76 -7.89
CA ALA A 619 11.29 -32.81 -9.08
C ALA A 619 11.27 -31.48 -9.85
N ALA A 620 11.32 -30.35 -9.16
CA ALA A 620 11.37 -29.02 -9.76
C ALA A 620 12.57 -28.88 -10.71
N GLY A 621 13.76 -29.29 -10.27
CA GLY A 621 14.96 -29.26 -11.11
C GLY A 621 14.89 -30.21 -12.31
N ARG A 622 14.30 -31.40 -12.14
CA ARG A 622 14.19 -32.41 -13.22
C ARG A 622 13.12 -32.05 -14.25
N LEU A 623 11.96 -31.58 -13.79
CA LEU A 623 10.81 -31.26 -14.63
C LEU A 623 10.83 -29.80 -15.12
N SER A 624 11.81 -29.00 -14.66
CA SER A 624 11.91 -27.56 -14.93
C SER A 624 10.61 -26.80 -14.59
N ASP A 625 9.96 -27.18 -13.48
CA ASP A 625 8.71 -26.58 -13.01
C ASP A 625 8.94 -25.79 -11.71
N LEU A 626 8.88 -24.47 -11.83
CA LEU A 626 9.11 -23.53 -10.74
C LEU A 626 7.99 -23.54 -9.68
N ASN A 627 6.78 -24.01 -10.01
CA ASN A 627 5.69 -24.11 -9.04
C ASN A 627 5.96 -25.21 -8.01
N LEU A 628 6.73 -26.24 -8.37
CA LEU A 628 7.17 -27.27 -7.45
C LEU A 628 8.14 -26.70 -6.41
N ASP A 629 9.06 -25.82 -6.81
CA ASP A 629 9.96 -25.12 -5.89
C ASP A 629 9.20 -24.18 -4.94
N LEU A 630 8.14 -23.52 -5.42
CA LEU A 630 7.28 -22.69 -4.59
C LEU A 630 6.45 -23.51 -3.60
N LYS A 631 5.81 -24.59 -4.05
CA LYS A 631 5.05 -25.47 -3.17
C LYS A 631 5.97 -26.08 -2.11
N SER A 632 7.19 -26.45 -2.50
CA SER A 632 8.22 -26.88 -1.54
C SER A 632 8.51 -25.80 -0.50
N LEU A 633 8.65 -24.54 -0.92
CA LEU A 633 8.87 -23.41 -0.01
C LEU A 633 7.68 -23.20 0.93
N ASP A 634 6.44 -23.30 0.43
CA ASP A 634 5.22 -23.14 1.23
C ASP A 634 5.05 -24.26 2.27
N ILE A 635 5.45 -25.50 1.92
CA ILE A 635 5.49 -26.61 2.88
C ILE A 635 6.51 -26.32 4.00
N LEU A 636 7.71 -25.84 3.66
CA LEU A 636 8.72 -25.49 4.67
C LEU A 636 8.27 -24.38 5.62
N HIS A 637 7.56 -23.37 5.11
CA HIS A 637 6.98 -22.31 5.94
C HIS A 637 5.90 -22.86 6.90
N ARG A 638 5.00 -23.73 6.42
CA ARG A 638 3.98 -24.38 7.27
C ARG A 638 4.57 -25.33 8.30
N ALA A 639 5.72 -25.93 7.99
CA ALA A 639 6.48 -26.75 8.92
C ALA A 639 7.33 -25.93 9.91
N GLU A 640 7.28 -24.59 9.85
CA GLU A 640 8.05 -23.66 10.69
C GLU A 640 9.59 -23.85 10.62
N ASP A 641 10.09 -24.49 9.55
CA ASP A 641 11.53 -24.61 9.29
C ASP A 641 12.05 -23.39 8.53
N THR A 642 12.20 -22.32 9.30
CA THR A 642 12.53 -21.01 8.75
C THR A 642 13.90 -20.98 8.07
N GLN A 643 14.87 -21.75 8.57
CA GLN A 643 16.22 -21.81 8.00
C GLN A 643 16.26 -22.55 6.66
N ALA A 644 15.48 -23.62 6.48
CA ALA A 644 15.37 -24.28 5.19
C ALA A 644 14.61 -23.43 4.17
N ALA A 645 13.53 -22.76 4.61
CA ALA A 645 12.74 -21.88 3.77
C ALA A 645 13.55 -20.68 3.25
N GLU A 646 14.29 -20.00 4.12
CA GLU A 646 15.14 -18.85 3.77
C GLU A 646 16.21 -19.24 2.73
N ARG A 647 16.97 -20.31 3.00
CA ARG A 647 18.00 -20.81 2.07
C ARG A 647 17.42 -21.14 0.70
N GLN A 648 16.23 -21.72 0.66
CA GLN A 648 15.56 -22.04 -0.60
C GLN A 648 15.08 -20.78 -1.34
N ALA A 649 14.50 -19.80 -0.63
CA ALA A 649 14.08 -18.54 -1.21
C ALA A 649 15.27 -17.77 -1.83
N LEU A 650 16.42 -17.71 -1.15
CA LEU A 650 17.64 -17.08 -1.66
C LEU A 650 18.17 -17.80 -2.91
N LEU A 651 18.19 -19.15 -2.92
CA LEU A 651 18.56 -19.93 -4.09
C LEU A 651 17.63 -19.71 -5.29
N LEU A 652 16.33 -19.48 -5.03
CA LEU A 652 15.36 -19.17 -6.08
C LEU A 652 15.55 -17.76 -6.64
N LEU A 653 15.82 -16.77 -5.78
CA LEU A 653 16.13 -15.40 -6.21
C LEU A 653 17.40 -15.33 -7.07
N ALA A 654 18.39 -16.18 -6.81
CA ALA A 654 19.62 -16.25 -7.60
C ALA A 654 19.42 -16.83 -9.01
N ARG A 655 18.24 -17.38 -9.34
CA ARG A 655 17.99 -17.97 -10.67
C ARG A 655 17.73 -16.88 -11.72
N PRO A 656 18.47 -16.89 -12.85
CA PRO A 656 18.20 -15.97 -13.94
C PRO A 656 16.84 -16.25 -14.58
N GLY A 657 16.08 -15.19 -14.90
CA GLY A 657 14.78 -15.31 -15.55
C GLY A 657 13.60 -15.60 -14.62
N LEU A 658 13.76 -15.48 -13.30
CA LEU A 658 12.67 -15.60 -12.34
C LEU A 658 11.61 -14.49 -12.59
N PRO A 659 10.31 -14.82 -12.75
CA PRO A 659 9.27 -13.82 -12.99
C PRO A 659 9.24 -12.72 -11.92
N ARG A 660 9.01 -11.47 -12.31
CA ARG A 660 8.95 -10.31 -11.38
C ARG A 660 7.98 -10.55 -10.23
N THR A 661 6.76 -11.02 -10.50
CA THR A 661 5.74 -11.31 -9.46
C THR A 661 6.26 -12.28 -8.40
N MET A 662 7.06 -13.26 -8.80
CA MET A 662 7.66 -14.21 -7.87
C MET A 662 8.84 -13.63 -7.10
N ARG A 663 9.67 -12.82 -7.74
CA ARG A 663 10.76 -12.10 -7.05
C ARG A 663 10.22 -11.19 -5.95
N LEU A 664 9.17 -10.42 -6.25
CA LEU A 664 8.47 -9.59 -5.27
C LEU A 664 7.97 -10.42 -4.10
N ARG A 665 7.29 -11.55 -4.37
CA ARG A 665 6.78 -12.43 -3.30
C ARG A 665 7.89 -13.01 -2.41
N LEU A 666 9.03 -13.39 -3.01
CA LEU A 666 10.18 -13.89 -2.26
C LEU A 666 10.82 -12.79 -1.40
N HIS A 667 11.04 -11.58 -1.95
CA HIS A 667 11.56 -10.45 -1.18
C HIS A 667 10.63 -10.08 -0.02
N TYR A 668 9.31 -10.09 -0.23
CA TYR A 668 8.33 -9.82 0.82
C TYR A 668 8.42 -10.82 1.97
N ASN A 669 8.47 -12.12 1.64
CA ASN A 669 8.58 -13.17 2.65
C ASN A 669 9.91 -13.11 3.41
N LEU A 670 11.02 -12.87 2.71
CA LEU A 670 12.34 -12.72 3.33
C LEU A 670 12.43 -11.47 4.21
N MET A 671 11.86 -10.34 3.77
CA MET A 671 11.74 -9.13 4.59
C MET A 671 10.97 -9.42 5.89
N ARG A 672 9.79 -10.04 5.81
CA ARG A 672 8.98 -10.39 6.99
C ARG A 672 9.70 -11.39 7.90
N HIS A 673 10.43 -12.34 7.33
CA HIS A 673 11.23 -13.27 8.10
C HIS A 673 12.34 -12.54 8.87
N ALA A 674 13.10 -11.68 8.19
CA ALA A 674 14.15 -10.87 8.79
C ALA A 674 13.61 -9.97 9.91
N TYR A 675 12.42 -9.38 9.75
CA TYR A 675 11.73 -8.64 10.81
C TYR A 675 11.44 -9.50 12.05
N ARG A 676 10.95 -10.73 11.88
CA ARG A 676 10.70 -11.65 13.00
C ARG A 676 11.99 -12.09 13.69
N ALA A 677 13.07 -12.23 12.92
CA ALA A 677 14.41 -12.53 13.42
C ALA A 677 15.13 -11.30 14.01
N GLN A 678 14.51 -10.11 13.96
CA GLN A 678 15.11 -8.83 14.33
C GLN A 678 16.40 -8.49 13.56
N ASP A 679 16.58 -9.07 12.37
CA ASP A 679 17.65 -8.71 11.44
C ASP A 679 17.21 -7.55 10.54
N TRP A 680 17.31 -6.35 11.10
CA TRP A 680 16.88 -5.12 10.45
C TRP A 680 17.68 -4.82 9.18
N ALA A 681 18.95 -5.21 9.11
CA ALA A 681 19.80 -4.95 7.94
C ALA A 681 19.32 -5.76 6.73
N THR A 682 19.06 -7.05 6.92
CA THR A 682 18.53 -7.94 5.88
C THR A 682 17.09 -7.55 5.51
N ALA A 683 16.27 -7.17 6.49
CA ALA A 683 14.92 -6.67 6.24
C ALA A 683 14.93 -5.42 5.33
N ARG A 684 15.80 -4.45 5.64
CA ARG A 684 16.00 -3.23 4.83
C ARG A 684 16.41 -3.57 3.40
N GLU A 685 17.35 -4.49 3.21
CA GLU A 685 17.85 -4.88 1.89
C GLU A 685 16.76 -5.52 1.03
N HIS A 686 15.97 -6.45 1.59
CA HIS A 686 14.86 -7.05 0.84
C HIS A 686 13.71 -6.07 0.57
N ALA A 687 13.45 -5.15 1.49
CA ALA A 687 12.49 -4.07 1.28
C ALA A 687 12.92 -3.13 0.13
N GLU A 688 14.21 -2.76 0.10
CA GLU A 688 14.80 -1.94 -0.95
C GLU A 688 14.77 -2.64 -2.32
N ASN A 689 15.19 -3.89 -2.38
CA ASN A 689 15.10 -4.68 -3.61
C ASN A 689 13.65 -4.81 -4.11
N GLY A 690 12.69 -5.05 -3.21
CA GLY A 690 11.26 -5.10 -3.55
C GLY A 690 10.74 -3.78 -4.16
N LEU A 691 11.10 -2.64 -3.57
CA LEU A 691 10.76 -1.31 -4.10
C LEU A 691 11.41 -1.04 -5.46
N ASP A 692 12.69 -1.38 -5.61
CA ASP A 692 13.41 -1.17 -6.87
C ASP A 692 12.81 -2.00 -8.01
N GLU A 693 12.44 -3.26 -7.74
CA GLU A 693 11.69 -4.09 -8.69
C GLU A 693 10.34 -3.48 -9.08
N ILE A 694 9.69 -2.79 -8.15
CA ILE A 694 8.42 -2.14 -8.41
C ILE A 694 8.63 -0.91 -9.31
N LEU A 695 9.50 0.00 -8.87
CA LEU A 695 9.77 1.29 -9.51
C LEU A 695 10.42 1.16 -10.90
N GLN A 696 11.26 0.15 -11.13
CA GLN A 696 11.84 -0.10 -12.45
C GLN A 696 10.80 -0.45 -13.52
N ALA A 697 9.64 -0.99 -13.13
CA ALA A 697 8.58 -1.30 -14.08
C ALA A 697 7.77 -0.06 -14.50
N GLU A 698 7.77 0.99 -13.68
CA GLU A 698 7.02 2.22 -13.88
C GLU A 698 7.91 3.45 -13.60
N PRO A 699 8.98 3.65 -14.39
CA PRO A 699 10.01 4.66 -14.09
C PRO A 699 9.50 6.10 -14.18
N ASP A 700 8.40 6.34 -14.90
CA ASP A 700 7.81 7.66 -15.12
C ASP A 700 6.80 8.06 -14.02
N THR A 701 6.43 7.13 -13.13
CA THR A 701 5.47 7.37 -12.04
C THR A 701 6.19 7.94 -10.82
N ASP A 702 5.63 8.99 -10.20
CA ASP A 702 6.12 9.50 -8.92
C ASP A 702 6.06 8.40 -7.85
N ALA A 703 7.16 8.21 -7.12
CA ALA A 703 7.29 7.09 -6.19
C ALA A 703 6.23 7.10 -5.08
N ALA A 704 5.82 8.29 -4.62
CA ALA A 704 4.78 8.41 -3.60
C ALA A 704 3.39 8.11 -4.16
N ALA A 705 3.10 8.55 -5.40
CA ALA A 705 1.86 8.20 -6.08
C ALA A 705 1.74 6.68 -6.30
N LEU A 706 2.82 6.00 -6.70
CA LEU A 706 2.83 4.56 -6.89
C LEU A 706 2.59 3.81 -5.58
N VAL A 707 3.30 4.18 -4.52
CA VAL A 707 3.17 3.58 -3.18
C VAL A 707 1.76 3.74 -2.61
N HIS A 708 1.09 4.85 -2.89
CA HIS A 708 -0.28 5.07 -2.44
C HIS A 708 -1.30 4.16 -3.13
N HIS A 709 -1.04 3.71 -4.36
CA HIS A 709 -1.95 2.88 -5.14
C HIS A 709 -1.59 1.39 -5.17
N ASP A 710 -0.34 1.02 -4.86
CA ASP A 710 0.13 -0.37 -4.80
C ASP A 710 0.40 -0.79 -3.34
N THR A 711 -0.40 -1.74 -2.85
CA THR A 711 -0.32 -2.23 -1.47
C THR A 711 1.03 -2.89 -1.15
N MET A 712 1.62 -3.60 -2.11
CA MET A 712 2.90 -4.28 -1.92
C MET A 712 4.05 -3.28 -1.89
N ALA A 713 3.98 -2.22 -2.70
CA ALA A 713 4.92 -1.10 -2.64
C ALA A 713 4.85 -0.38 -1.29
N SER A 714 3.65 -0.16 -0.75
CA SER A 714 3.45 0.39 0.61
C SER A 714 4.08 -0.50 1.69
N ASP A 715 3.85 -1.82 1.63
CA ASP A 715 4.43 -2.75 2.60
C ASP A 715 5.98 -2.73 2.56
N PHE A 716 6.58 -2.68 1.36
CA PHE A 716 8.03 -2.57 1.25
C PHE A 716 8.55 -1.20 1.71
N ALA A 717 7.83 -0.11 1.45
CA ALA A 717 8.18 1.22 1.94
C ALA A 717 8.19 1.26 3.47
N TRP A 718 7.15 0.74 4.13
CA TRP A 718 7.12 0.60 5.59
C TRP A 718 8.16 -0.39 6.11
N GLY A 719 8.40 -1.49 5.40
CA GLY A 719 9.47 -2.44 5.72
C GLY A 719 10.87 -1.80 5.67
N LYS A 720 11.10 -0.86 4.75
CA LYS A 720 12.36 -0.10 4.70
C LYS A 720 12.44 0.95 5.80
N VAL A 721 11.37 1.73 6.00
CA VAL A 721 11.30 2.79 7.03
C VAL A 721 11.45 2.20 8.43
N GLY A 722 10.70 1.14 8.75
CA GLY A 722 10.75 0.49 10.06
C GLY A 722 12.10 -0.18 10.32
N ALA A 723 12.72 -0.81 9.32
CA ALA A 723 14.04 -1.41 9.47
C ALA A 723 15.11 -0.33 9.76
N LEU A 724 15.11 0.77 9.00
CA LEU A 724 15.99 1.92 9.25
C LEU A 724 15.75 2.55 10.63
N TYR A 725 14.49 2.65 11.04
CA TYR A 725 14.11 3.13 12.37
C TYR A 725 14.66 2.24 13.49
N ASN A 726 14.54 0.93 13.34
CA ASN A 726 15.06 -0.05 14.31
C ASN A 726 16.59 -0.06 14.35
N MET A 727 17.26 0.23 13.23
CA MET A 727 18.71 0.46 13.16
C MET A 727 19.16 1.82 13.73
N ARG A 728 18.23 2.65 14.22
CA ARG A 728 18.49 4.01 14.74
C ARG A 728 19.05 4.99 13.70
N LEU A 729 18.88 4.69 12.42
CA LEU A 729 19.21 5.58 11.31
C LEU A 729 18.04 6.51 11.00
N TRP A 730 17.58 7.27 12.00
CA TRP A 730 16.32 8.01 11.94
C TRP A 730 16.25 9.04 10.81
N ASP A 731 17.35 9.74 10.50
CA ASP A 731 17.39 10.68 9.37
C ASP A 731 17.25 9.97 8.03
N THR A 732 17.84 8.76 7.91
CA THR A 732 17.69 7.92 6.71
C THR A 732 16.29 7.31 6.63
N ALA A 733 15.71 6.93 7.77
CA ALA A 733 14.32 6.47 7.85
C ALA A 733 13.35 7.57 7.44
N TRP A 734 13.57 8.81 7.90
CA TRP A 734 12.79 9.97 7.46
C TRP A 734 12.98 10.26 5.98
N ALA A 735 14.20 10.22 5.45
CA ALA A 735 14.45 10.41 4.01
C ALA A 735 13.75 9.33 3.16
N ALA A 736 13.73 8.07 3.63
CA ALA A 736 12.97 7.01 2.99
C ALA A 736 11.46 7.28 3.06
N TRP A 737 10.94 7.68 4.23
CA TRP A 737 9.53 8.03 4.38
C TRP A 737 9.15 9.25 3.51
N ASP A 738 9.93 10.31 3.45
CA ASP A 738 9.59 11.50 2.64
C ASP A 738 9.67 11.22 1.13
N ARG A 739 10.54 10.28 0.70
CA ARG A 739 10.61 9.81 -0.69
C ARG A 739 9.38 9.02 -1.12
N TYR A 740 8.91 8.09 -0.29
CA TYR A 740 7.85 7.13 -0.65
C TYR A 740 6.47 7.50 -0.10
N ARG A 741 6.43 8.30 0.97
CA ARG A 741 5.25 8.77 1.72
C ARG A 741 4.20 7.69 1.96
N PRO A 742 4.59 6.50 2.46
CA PRO A 742 3.62 5.47 2.76
C PRO A 742 2.70 5.95 3.89
N GLU A 743 1.41 5.68 3.75
CA GLU A 743 0.44 6.01 4.80
C GLU A 743 0.51 4.97 5.93
N PRO A 744 0.54 5.38 7.21
CA PRO A 744 0.49 4.43 8.32
C PRO A 744 -0.85 3.69 8.34
N THR A 745 -0.81 2.36 8.38
CA THR A 745 -1.98 1.48 8.45
C THR A 745 -2.04 0.70 9.76
N THR A 746 -0.89 0.52 10.42
CA THR A 746 -0.78 -0.14 11.73
C THR A 746 -0.40 0.84 12.84
N MET A 747 -0.70 0.47 14.09
CA MET A 747 -0.29 1.21 15.29
C MET A 747 1.22 1.47 15.30
N GLN A 748 2.03 0.45 14.99
CA GLN A 748 3.49 0.56 14.99
C GLN A 748 4.00 1.55 13.93
N GLU A 749 3.47 1.51 12.71
CA GLU A 749 3.81 2.47 11.65
C GLU A 749 3.45 3.90 12.05
N ALA A 750 2.30 4.09 12.70
CA ALA A 750 1.86 5.40 13.19
C ALA A 750 2.80 5.94 14.27
N LEU A 751 3.19 5.11 15.25
CA LEU A 751 4.12 5.51 16.32
C LEU A 751 5.52 5.81 15.77
N ILE A 752 6.03 5.00 14.83
CA ILE A 752 7.29 5.27 14.12
C ILE A 752 7.22 6.62 13.42
N TRP A 753 6.13 6.90 12.71
CA TRP A 753 5.95 8.16 12.01
C TRP A 753 5.90 9.37 12.96
N ILE A 754 5.14 9.28 14.06
CA ILE A 754 5.08 10.32 15.10
C ILE A 754 6.48 10.60 15.67
N HIS A 755 7.26 9.55 15.92
CA HIS A 755 8.64 9.68 16.38
C HIS A 755 9.54 10.35 15.33
N LEU A 756 9.43 9.99 14.05
CA LEU A 756 10.28 10.58 13.02
C LEU A 756 9.91 12.03 12.75
N VAL A 757 8.61 12.35 12.64
CA VAL A 757 8.15 13.69 12.27
C VAL A 757 8.50 14.76 13.30
N ARG A 758 8.51 14.42 14.60
CA ARG A 758 8.85 15.37 15.68
C ARG A 758 10.32 15.77 15.72
N ARG A 759 11.20 15.03 15.04
CA ARG A 759 12.63 15.33 14.92
C ARG A 759 12.92 16.26 13.75
N GLN A 760 11.92 16.54 12.91
CA GLN A 760 12.03 17.37 11.73
C GLN A 760 11.47 18.76 11.99
N PRO A 761 11.95 19.80 11.29
CA PRO A 761 11.34 21.11 11.34
C PRO A 761 9.82 21.03 11.09
N TRP A 762 9.03 21.69 11.94
CA TRP A 762 7.59 21.65 11.82
C TRP A 762 7.14 22.35 10.53
N THR A 763 6.20 21.72 9.85
CA THR A 763 5.51 22.29 8.69
C THR A 763 4.01 22.19 8.95
N LYS A 764 3.22 23.05 8.29
CA LYS A 764 1.75 22.92 8.32
C LYS A 764 1.32 21.51 7.92
N ARG A 765 1.96 20.94 6.88
CA ARG A 765 1.71 19.58 6.38
C ARG A 765 1.89 18.53 7.47
N ASN A 766 3.00 18.56 8.19
CA ASN A 766 3.32 17.56 9.21
C ASN A 766 2.34 17.63 10.40
N VAL A 767 1.98 18.84 10.84
CA VAL A 767 1.02 19.03 11.94
C VAL A 767 -0.40 18.65 11.53
N SER A 768 -0.83 19.01 10.31
CA SER A 768 -2.10 18.54 9.76
C SER A 768 -2.13 17.02 9.63
N GLY A 769 -1.04 16.41 9.12
CA GLY A 769 -0.94 14.96 9.01
C GLY A 769 -1.02 14.24 10.37
N LEU A 770 -0.48 14.82 11.45
CA LEU A 770 -0.62 14.27 12.81
C LEU A 770 -2.09 14.28 13.28
N LEU A 771 -2.84 15.34 12.95
CA LEU A 771 -4.26 15.43 13.26
C LEU A 771 -5.10 14.44 12.44
N ASP A 772 -4.74 14.25 11.16
CA ASP A 772 -5.37 13.26 10.27
C ASP A 772 -5.07 11.84 10.73
N LEU A 773 -3.82 11.55 11.12
CA LEU A 773 -3.42 10.28 11.72
C LEU A 773 -4.21 10.00 12.99
N ARG A 774 -4.33 10.98 13.89
CA ARG A 774 -5.15 10.85 15.11
C ARG A 774 -6.62 10.57 14.78
N ALA A 775 -7.17 11.18 13.74
CA ALA A 775 -8.54 10.89 13.30
C ALA A 775 -8.68 9.46 12.77
N LYS A 776 -7.68 8.96 12.03
CA LYS A 776 -7.61 7.57 11.53
C LYS A 776 -7.51 6.54 12.66
N PHE A 777 -6.73 6.86 13.70
CA PHE A 777 -6.47 6.00 14.87
C PHE A 777 -7.20 6.50 16.14
N ALA A 778 -8.41 7.02 16.00
CA ALA A 778 -9.12 7.67 17.12
C ALA A 778 -9.44 6.72 18.29
N ASP A 779 -9.60 5.43 18.01
CA ASP A 779 -9.88 4.39 19.01
C ASP A 779 -8.59 3.84 19.66
N ASP A 780 -7.43 4.07 19.06
CA ASP A 780 -6.14 3.69 19.61
C ASP A 780 -5.67 4.75 20.61
N HIS A 781 -5.64 4.38 21.89
CA HIS A 781 -5.30 5.28 22.99
C HIS A 781 -3.87 5.83 22.86
N GLU A 782 -2.91 4.99 22.48
CA GLU A 782 -1.50 5.35 22.45
C GLU A 782 -1.19 6.29 21.29
N VAL A 783 -1.62 5.93 20.06
CA VAL A 783 -1.40 6.76 18.88
C VAL A 783 -2.10 8.11 19.03
N SER A 784 -3.34 8.12 19.52
CA SER A 784 -4.09 9.37 19.73
C SER A 784 -3.43 10.27 20.78
N THR A 785 -2.94 9.69 21.87
CA THR A 785 -2.21 10.41 22.92
C THR A 785 -0.93 11.03 22.36
N GLN A 786 -0.10 10.23 21.69
CA GLN A 786 1.18 10.70 21.18
C GLN A 786 1.02 11.73 20.05
N ALA A 787 0.02 11.57 19.18
CA ALA A 787 -0.26 12.55 18.13
C ALA A 787 -0.69 13.91 18.71
N LEU A 788 -1.62 13.93 19.66
CA LEU A 788 -2.09 15.16 20.31
C LEU A 788 -0.98 15.84 21.12
N ASP A 789 -0.21 15.06 21.88
CA ASP A 789 0.96 15.55 22.62
C ASP A 789 1.97 16.22 21.67
N THR A 790 2.23 15.59 20.52
CA THR A 790 3.15 16.10 19.50
C THR A 790 2.64 17.39 18.85
N VAL A 791 1.34 17.48 18.54
CA VAL A 791 0.72 18.70 18.02
C VAL A 791 0.77 19.84 19.05
N ASN A 792 0.47 19.54 20.32
CA ASN A 792 0.54 20.53 21.40
C ASN A 792 1.95 21.09 21.56
N ARG A 793 2.99 20.25 21.46
CA ARG A 793 4.40 20.70 21.46
C ARG A 793 4.70 21.66 20.30
N ALA A 794 4.27 21.31 19.08
CA ALA A 794 4.46 22.18 17.91
C ALA A 794 3.78 23.56 18.09
N LEU A 795 2.57 23.58 18.65
CA LEU A 795 1.84 24.81 18.95
C LEU A 795 2.46 25.63 20.08
N ALA A 796 3.02 24.97 21.11
CA ALA A 796 3.75 25.66 22.17
C ALA A 796 4.98 26.39 21.61
N ILE A 797 5.72 25.75 20.69
CA ILE A 797 6.87 26.35 20.02
C ILE A 797 6.46 27.56 19.17
N ALA A 798 5.31 27.50 18.49
CA ALA A 798 4.79 28.63 17.72
C ALA A 798 4.42 29.85 18.59
N ASN A 799 4.03 29.63 19.85
CA ASN A 799 3.59 30.70 20.77
C ASN A 799 4.74 31.44 21.44
N ALA A 800 5.90 30.79 21.57
CA ALA A 800 7.11 31.37 22.13
C ALA A 800 8.27 30.97 21.23
N PRO A 801 8.56 31.71 20.13
CA PRO A 801 9.62 31.33 19.19
C PRO A 801 10.99 31.17 19.86
N GLU A 802 11.27 31.88 20.96
CA GLU A 802 12.45 31.64 21.79
C GLU A 802 12.48 30.26 22.47
N SER A 803 11.44 29.45 22.37
CA SER A 803 11.42 28.05 22.79
C SER A 803 11.83 27.07 21.67
N ALA A 804 11.97 27.54 20.43
CA ALA A 804 12.46 26.74 19.30
C ALA A 804 13.90 26.26 19.46
N GLN A 805 14.67 26.81 20.41
CA GLN A 805 15.97 26.28 20.83
C GLN A 805 15.87 24.96 21.62
N TRP A 806 14.65 24.53 22.03
CA TRP A 806 14.40 23.35 22.88
C TRP A 806 13.70 22.19 22.16
N GLY A 807 13.49 22.29 20.85
CA GLY A 807 12.83 21.29 20.01
C GLY A 807 13.02 21.60 18.53
N ALA A 808 12.35 20.87 17.64
CA ALA A 808 12.41 21.20 16.21
C ALA A 808 11.77 22.58 15.96
N PRO A 809 12.41 23.51 15.23
CA PRO A 809 11.81 24.80 14.90
C PRO A 809 10.70 24.65 13.87
N TRP A 810 9.84 25.66 13.73
CA TRP A 810 9.01 25.77 12.53
C TRP A 810 9.90 26.14 11.34
N SER A 811 9.70 25.45 10.22
CA SER A 811 10.42 25.69 8.96
C SER A 811 10.19 27.09 8.39
N GLU A 812 8.99 27.63 8.63
CA GLU A 812 8.54 28.94 8.17
C GLU A 812 7.69 29.60 9.28
N GLU A 813 7.65 30.93 9.30
CA GLU A 813 6.80 31.69 10.22
C GLU A 813 5.32 31.51 9.82
N LEU A 814 4.47 31.10 10.77
CA LEU A 814 3.07 30.81 10.49
C LEU A 814 2.20 32.08 10.53
N PRO A 815 1.36 32.33 9.52
CA PRO A 815 0.32 33.34 9.59
C PRO A 815 -0.63 33.11 10.79
N PRO A 816 -1.09 34.17 11.48
CA PRO A 816 -1.97 34.06 12.66
C PRO A 816 -3.27 33.27 12.39
N GLU A 817 -3.79 33.35 11.17
CA GLU A 817 -4.98 32.61 10.72
C GLU A 817 -4.74 31.09 10.75
N ILE A 818 -3.63 30.63 10.19
CA ILE A 818 -3.27 29.20 10.16
C ILE A 818 -3.03 28.68 11.58
N LEU A 819 -2.37 29.47 12.44
CA LEU A 819 -2.17 29.10 13.83
C LEU A 819 -3.50 28.97 14.59
N THR A 820 -4.45 29.86 14.30
CA THR A 820 -5.80 29.81 14.88
C THR A 820 -6.58 28.57 14.41
N ASP A 821 -6.45 28.21 13.12
CA ASP A 821 -7.06 27.00 12.56
C ASP A 821 -6.50 25.73 13.20
N LEU A 822 -5.18 25.62 13.33
CA LEU A 822 -4.52 24.48 13.96
C LEU A 822 -4.90 24.34 15.44
N ARG A 823 -4.98 25.45 16.18
CA ARG A 823 -5.48 25.45 17.57
C ARG A 823 -6.91 24.95 17.65
N SER A 824 -7.78 25.41 16.75
CA SER A 824 -9.18 25.00 16.70
C SER A 824 -9.33 23.50 16.38
N LEU A 825 -8.53 22.98 15.44
CA LEU A 825 -8.48 21.56 15.13
C LEU A 825 -7.98 20.73 16.31
N THR A 826 -6.94 21.21 17.00
CA THR A 826 -6.36 20.53 18.16
C THR A 826 -7.35 20.49 19.33
N ALA A 827 -8.07 21.59 19.60
CA ALA A 827 -9.11 21.64 20.62
C ALA A 827 -10.23 20.63 20.36
N ARG A 828 -10.76 20.58 19.12
CA ARG A 828 -11.73 19.55 18.71
C ARG A 828 -11.15 18.14 18.83
N GLY A 829 -9.86 17.99 18.53
CA GLY A 829 -9.13 16.75 18.70
C GLY A 829 -9.12 16.29 20.17
N MET A 830 -8.80 17.20 21.08
CA MET A 830 -8.76 16.95 22.53
C MET A 830 -10.13 16.60 23.09
N GLU A 831 -11.18 17.34 22.72
CA GLU A 831 -12.57 17.02 23.10
C GLU A 831 -12.97 15.60 22.64
N GLY A 832 -12.69 15.28 21.37
CA GLY A 832 -12.98 13.96 20.82
C GLY A 832 -12.13 12.83 21.42
N TYR A 833 -10.91 13.12 21.89
CA TYR A 833 -10.08 12.17 22.61
C TYR A 833 -10.65 11.93 24.02
N GLN A 834 -10.95 12.98 24.78
CA GLN A 834 -11.45 12.87 26.15
C GLN A 834 -12.83 12.18 26.20
N ALA A 835 -13.67 12.37 25.18
CA ALA A 835 -14.95 11.67 25.06
C ALA A 835 -14.78 10.14 24.84
N ARG A 836 -13.73 9.71 24.14
CA ARG A 836 -13.44 8.28 23.87
C ARG A 836 -12.61 7.64 24.99
N HIS A 837 -11.67 8.40 25.54
CA HIS A 837 -10.66 7.97 26.51
C HIS A 837 -10.78 8.81 27.79
N PRO A 838 -11.89 8.71 28.56
CA PRO A 838 -12.15 9.56 29.72
C PRO A 838 -11.12 9.41 30.85
N ASN A 839 -10.44 8.26 30.92
CA ASN A 839 -9.35 7.97 31.86
C ASN A 839 -7.98 7.92 31.15
N GLY A 840 -7.86 8.46 29.94
CA GLY A 840 -6.62 8.46 29.18
C GLY A 840 -5.59 9.45 29.73
N GLY A 841 -4.32 9.28 29.36
CA GLY A 841 -3.19 10.06 29.90
C GLY A 841 -3.13 11.56 29.55
N LEU A 842 -4.17 12.12 28.94
CA LEU A 842 -4.28 13.55 28.63
C LEU A 842 -5.64 14.05 29.14
N THR A 843 -5.65 15.15 29.87
CA THR A 843 -6.89 15.76 30.38
C THR A 843 -6.84 17.25 30.10
N ALA A 844 -7.93 17.79 29.53
CA ALA A 844 -8.08 19.24 29.38
C ALA A 844 -8.61 19.84 30.68
N VAL A 845 -7.87 20.77 31.27
CA VAL A 845 -8.28 21.55 32.44
C VAL A 845 -8.27 23.03 32.06
N ALA A 846 -9.34 23.74 32.41
CA ALA A 846 -9.41 25.19 32.22
C ALA A 846 -8.66 25.91 33.35
N GLY A 847 -7.56 26.58 33.02
CA GLY A 847 -6.75 27.33 34.00
C GLY A 847 -5.77 26.46 34.78
N ILE A 848 -5.35 26.93 35.96
CA ILE A 848 -4.47 26.18 36.86
C ILE A 848 -5.34 25.15 37.60
N PRO A 849 -5.00 23.85 37.59
CA PRO A 849 -5.77 22.82 38.29
C PRO A 849 -5.76 23.09 39.80
N ASP A 850 -6.91 22.90 40.46
CA ASP A 850 -6.99 22.96 41.91
C ASP A 850 -6.44 21.69 42.58
N ALA A 851 -6.28 21.73 43.91
CA ALA A 851 -5.70 20.63 44.67
C ALA A 851 -6.55 19.36 44.59
N GLU A 852 -7.87 19.48 44.42
CA GLU A 852 -8.78 18.33 44.27
C GLU A 852 -8.60 17.66 42.91
N THR A 853 -8.47 18.46 41.84
CA THR A 853 -8.19 18.00 40.48
C THR A 853 -6.84 17.31 40.41
N LEU A 854 -5.78 17.88 41.01
CA LEU A 854 -4.47 17.24 41.06
C LEU A 854 -4.49 15.93 41.86
N ARG A 855 -5.21 15.88 42.99
CA ARG A 855 -5.41 14.64 43.76
C ARG A 855 -6.15 13.57 42.97
N ALA A 856 -7.18 13.95 42.21
CA ALA A 856 -7.92 13.03 41.36
C ALA A 856 -7.05 12.47 40.21
N LEU A 857 -6.13 13.28 39.67
CA LEU A 857 -5.20 12.88 38.62
C LEU A 857 -4.02 12.05 39.14
N ALA A 858 -3.58 12.26 40.39
CA ALA A 858 -2.46 11.57 41.03
C ALA A 858 -2.80 10.14 41.54
N THR A 859 -3.62 9.38 40.81
CA THR A 859 -4.15 8.08 41.26
C THR A 859 -3.03 7.14 41.75
N ALA A 860 -3.10 6.81 43.06
CA ALA A 860 -2.23 5.92 43.87
C ALA A 860 -0.90 6.50 44.39
N GLY A 861 -0.83 6.82 45.71
CA GLY A 861 0.48 6.87 46.37
C GLY A 861 0.72 7.53 47.74
N ASP A 862 -0.25 7.69 48.67
CA ASP A 862 0.05 8.23 50.03
C ASP A 862 1.13 7.45 50.81
N VAL A 863 1.39 6.18 50.44
CA VAL A 863 2.45 5.34 51.03
C VAL A 863 3.79 5.45 50.27
N ARG A 864 3.78 5.87 49.00
CA ARG A 864 4.97 5.90 48.13
C ARG A 864 5.85 7.12 48.38
N THR A 865 5.28 8.26 48.78
CA THR A 865 6.05 9.50 49.02
C THR A 865 7.05 9.35 50.16
N GLN A 866 6.69 8.67 51.25
CA GLN A 866 7.60 8.43 52.37
C GLN A 866 8.70 7.43 52.03
N ALA A 867 8.38 6.34 51.33
CA ALA A 867 9.35 5.37 50.84
C ALA A 867 10.33 6.00 49.84
N HIS A 868 9.83 6.83 48.92
CA HIS A 868 10.66 7.58 47.97
C HIS A 868 11.66 8.49 48.68
N HIS A 869 11.25 9.22 49.73
CA HIS A 869 12.17 10.05 50.52
C HIS A 869 13.27 9.22 51.21
N GLN A 870 12.92 8.06 51.79
CA GLN A 870 13.91 7.16 52.42
C GLN A 870 14.90 6.61 51.39
N ILE A 871 14.43 6.22 50.20
CA ILE A 871 15.28 5.74 49.10
C ILE A 871 16.21 6.85 48.61
N CYS A 872 15.68 8.06 48.38
CA CYS A 872 16.50 9.21 47.99
C CYS A 872 17.53 9.56 49.06
N GLN A 873 17.24 9.39 50.34
CA GLN A 873 18.21 9.53 51.41
C GLN A 873 19.28 8.44 51.38
N ALA A 874 18.91 7.16 51.25
CA ALA A 874 19.87 6.06 51.13
C ALA A 874 20.80 6.22 49.92
N ILE A 875 20.26 6.67 48.78
CA ILE A 875 21.06 7.04 47.59
C ILE A 875 22.04 8.16 47.92
N ARG A 876 21.58 9.21 48.61
CA ARG A 876 22.46 10.29 49.04
C ARG A 876 23.58 9.77 49.92
N GLU A 877 23.30 8.83 50.83
CA GLU A 877 24.30 8.26 51.74
C GLU A 877 25.29 7.35 51.01
N GLY A 878 24.89 6.73 49.89
CA GLY A 878 25.69 5.79 49.10
C GLY A 878 25.29 4.32 49.30
N ASP A 879 24.17 4.08 49.98
CA ASP A 879 23.73 2.77 50.47
C ASP A 879 22.60 2.15 49.60
N ALA A 880 22.32 2.73 48.44
CA ALA A 880 21.28 2.26 47.52
C ALA A 880 21.61 2.58 46.05
N VAL A 881 21.09 1.73 45.15
CA VAL A 881 21.18 1.90 43.69
C VAL A 881 20.35 3.11 43.24
N LEU A 882 20.88 3.93 42.33
CA LEU A 882 20.24 5.13 41.78
C LEU A 882 18.87 4.82 41.14
N GLY A 883 18.75 3.65 40.52
CA GLY A 883 17.52 3.18 39.86
C GLY A 883 16.31 3.07 40.79
N LEU A 884 16.51 2.82 42.09
CA LEU A 884 15.41 2.67 43.05
C LEU A 884 14.61 3.96 43.22
N ALA A 885 15.22 5.13 43.04
CA ALA A 885 14.49 6.39 43.05
C ALA A 885 13.42 6.43 41.95
N ALA A 886 13.72 5.92 40.75
CA ALA A 886 12.75 5.82 39.66
C ALA A 886 11.70 4.75 39.95
N SER A 887 12.11 3.53 40.33
CA SER A 887 11.18 2.42 40.61
C SER A 887 10.17 2.72 41.71
N SER A 888 10.58 3.46 42.76
CA SER A 888 9.69 3.82 43.88
C SER A 888 8.47 4.68 43.50
N ILE A 889 8.51 5.32 42.33
CA ILE A 889 7.43 6.15 41.77
C ILE A 889 7.01 5.71 40.36
N GLU A 890 7.37 4.48 39.94
CA GLU A 890 7.12 3.96 38.58
C GLU A 890 7.63 4.90 37.46
N GLY A 891 8.73 5.59 37.74
CA GLY A 891 9.37 6.55 36.84
C GLY A 891 10.40 5.92 35.90
N LEU A 892 10.93 6.75 35.00
CA LEU A 892 12.01 6.37 34.07
C LEU A 892 13.38 6.56 34.73
N TYR A 893 14.29 5.61 34.52
CA TYR A 893 15.60 5.61 35.16
C TYR A 893 16.47 6.78 34.68
N THR A 894 16.59 6.94 33.36
CA THR A 894 17.38 8.02 32.74
C THR A 894 16.81 9.39 33.13
N GLN A 895 15.49 9.52 33.19
CA GLN A 895 14.85 10.76 33.63
C GLN A 895 15.21 11.09 35.09
N SER A 896 15.15 10.11 35.98
CA SER A 896 15.50 10.25 37.40
C SER A 896 16.94 10.73 37.58
N LEU A 897 17.87 10.21 36.77
CA LEU A 897 19.28 10.63 36.74
C LEU A 897 19.44 12.09 36.25
N ILE A 898 18.81 12.45 35.14
CA ILE A 898 18.89 13.81 34.56
C ILE A 898 18.27 14.85 35.50
N GLN A 899 17.13 14.54 36.10
CA GLN A 899 16.43 15.43 37.03
C GLN A 899 17.01 15.40 38.44
N ARG A 900 17.92 14.45 38.72
CA ARG A 900 18.56 14.23 40.02
C ARG A 900 17.53 14.03 41.13
N ALA A 901 16.75 12.96 41.05
CA ALA A 901 15.69 12.68 42.03
C ALA A 901 16.17 12.71 43.50
N ALA A 902 17.40 12.24 43.78
CA ALA A 902 18.00 12.28 45.12
C ALA A 902 18.68 13.63 45.48
N GLY A 903 18.78 14.56 44.53
CA GLY A 903 19.43 15.87 44.66
C GLY A 903 20.91 15.88 44.27
N VAL A 904 21.61 14.74 44.38
CA VAL A 904 23.03 14.55 43.99
C VAL A 904 23.23 13.20 43.30
N LEU A 905 24.35 13.05 42.59
CA LEU A 905 24.79 11.80 41.98
C LEU A 905 26.17 11.40 42.55
N PRO A 906 26.23 10.47 43.53
CA PRO A 906 27.49 9.94 44.05
C PRO A 906 28.20 9.08 43.00
N ALA A 907 29.27 9.60 42.38
CA ALA A 907 29.92 8.91 41.26
C ALA A 907 31.15 8.09 41.66
N CYS A 908 31.81 8.42 42.77
CA CYS A 908 33.06 7.77 43.20
C CYS A 908 32.95 7.19 44.61
N SER A 909 33.73 6.15 44.88
CA SER A 909 33.88 5.60 46.24
C SER A 909 34.83 6.46 47.08
N THR A 910 34.62 6.45 48.40
CA THR A 910 35.50 7.05 49.39
C THR A 910 36.57 6.08 49.92
N ASP A 911 36.47 4.78 49.61
CA ASP A 911 37.43 3.77 50.03
C ASP A 911 38.63 3.70 49.05
N PRO A 912 39.87 4.00 49.49
CA PRO A 912 41.06 3.91 48.64
C PRO A 912 41.27 2.55 47.97
N ALA A 913 40.87 1.44 48.62
CA ALA A 913 40.99 0.11 48.04
C ALA A 913 40.02 -0.09 46.88
N VAL A 914 38.80 0.46 47.00
CA VAL A 914 37.80 0.44 45.92
C VAL A 914 38.24 1.31 44.76
N ILE A 915 38.77 2.52 45.02
CA ILE A 915 39.28 3.43 43.98
C ILE A 915 40.37 2.74 43.14
N GLU A 916 41.34 2.08 43.77
CA GLU A 916 42.41 1.38 43.04
C GLU A 916 41.86 0.17 42.24
N ALA A 917 40.88 -0.55 42.79
CA ALA A 917 40.21 -1.63 42.09
C ALA A 917 39.45 -1.14 40.84
N GLU A 918 38.78 0.01 40.90
CA GLU A 918 38.11 0.63 39.75
C GLU A 918 39.12 1.08 38.68
N HIS A 919 40.25 1.67 39.05
CA HIS A 919 41.32 2.02 38.09
C HIS A 919 41.89 0.79 37.39
N LEU A 920 42.09 -0.31 38.13
CA LEU A 920 42.55 -1.57 37.55
C LEU A 920 41.50 -2.16 36.60
N ALA A 921 40.22 -2.17 37.00
CA ALA A 921 39.11 -2.65 36.17
C ALA A 921 38.97 -1.83 34.87
N ALA A 922 39.05 -0.50 34.97
CA ALA A 922 39.03 0.40 33.81
C ALA A 922 40.20 0.09 32.85
N GLY A 923 41.42 -0.08 33.38
CA GLY A 923 42.60 -0.40 32.59
C GLY A 923 42.54 -1.77 31.90
N GLN A 924 41.93 -2.77 32.56
CA GLN A 924 41.73 -4.12 32.01
C GLN A 924 40.63 -4.18 30.95
N ALA A 925 39.65 -3.28 30.99
CA ALA A 925 38.55 -3.24 30.05
C ALA A 925 38.90 -2.55 28.72
N LEU A 926 40.00 -1.80 28.66
CA LEU A 926 40.43 -1.08 27.46
C LEU A 926 40.65 -2.05 26.28
N ASP A 927 40.35 -1.56 25.09
CA ASP A 927 40.43 -2.28 23.82
C ASP A 927 39.53 -3.54 23.75
N GLY A 928 38.71 -3.79 24.78
CA GLY A 928 37.76 -4.90 24.88
C GLY A 928 36.30 -4.50 24.64
N THR A 929 35.39 -5.35 25.13
CA THR A 929 33.94 -5.10 25.15
C THR A 929 33.50 -4.72 26.55
N VAL A 930 32.69 -3.67 26.69
CA VAL A 930 32.17 -3.18 27.97
C VAL A 930 30.65 -3.06 27.92
N VAL A 931 29.98 -3.32 29.03
CA VAL A 931 28.54 -3.06 29.22
C VAL A 931 28.38 -1.66 29.81
N LEU A 932 27.53 -0.86 29.19
CA LEU A 932 27.25 0.51 29.55
C LEU A 932 25.94 0.62 30.31
N ASP A 933 25.96 1.38 31.38
CA ASP A 933 24.79 1.75 32.16
C ASP A 933 24.36 3.21 31.88
N PRO A 934 23.06 3.54 31.86
CA PRO A 934 22.58 4.92 31.65
C PRO A 934 23.19 5.98 32.58
N SER A 935 23.61 5.66 33.81
CA SER A 935 24.28 6.65 34.67
C SER A 935 25.60 7.14 34.06
N ALA A 936 26.37 6.26 33.40
CA ALA A 936 27.61 6.62 32.72
C ALA A 936 27.37 7.52 31.50
N LEU A 937 26.27 7.29 30.76
CA LEU A 937 25.84 8.17 29.69
C LEU A 937 25.48 9.56 30.22
N VAL A 938 24.71 9.64 31.31
CA VAL A 938 24.25 10.90 31.91
C VAL A 938 25.43 11.71 32.46
N VAL A 939 26.37 11.07 33.16
CA VAL A 939 27.58 11.72 33.69
C VAL A 939 28.50 12.16 32.56
N THR A 940 28.72 11.32 31.54
CA THR A 940 29.55 11.71 30.38
C THR A 940 28.91 12.85 29.57
N ALA A 941 27.57 12.91 29.48
CA ALA A 941 26.84 14.01 28.84
C ALA A 941 27.05 15.37 29.53
N MET A 942 27.45 15.38 30.80
CA MET A 942 27.83 16.61 31.53
C MET A 942 29.25 17.10 31.18
N LEU A 943 30.00 16.30 30.41
CA LEU A 943 31.36 16.59 29.95
C LEU A 943 31.36 16.79 28.41
N PRO A 944 31.12 18.01 27.91
CA PRO A 944 30.99 18.27 26.48
C PRO A 944 32.19 17.76 25.68
N GLY A 945 31.92 16.95 24.66
CA GLY A 945 32.93 16.41 23.75
C GLY A 945 33.76 15.24 24.32
N ARG A 946 33.53 14.79 25.55
CA ARG A 946 34.27 13.65 26.13
C ARG A 946 33.78 12.28 25.67
N TRP A 947 32.51 12.14 25.29
CA TRP A 947 31.92 10.86 24.90
C TRP A 947 32.74 10.13 23.83
N ASP A 948 33.01 10.77 22.69
CA ASP A 948 33.75 10.13 21.60
C ASP A 948 35.17 9.75 21.99
N ALA A 949 35.83 10.58 22.80
CA ALA A 949 37.18 10.31 23.30
C ALA A 949 37.21 9.09 24.24
N LEU A 950 36.25 8.99 25.18
CA LEU A 950 36.16 7.86 26.09
C LEU A 950 35.75 6.57 25.37
N ARG A 951 34.73 6.64 24.51
CA ARG A 951 34.21 5.50 23.74
C ARG A 951 35.26 4.89 22.81
N ALA A 952 36.15 5.70 22.23
CA ALA A 952 37.18 5.26 21.28
C ALA A 952 38.19 4.24 21.87
N HIS A 953 38.22 4.08 23.20
CA HIS A 953 39.10 3.13 23.88
C HIS A 953 38.49 1.74 24.07
N PHE A 954 37.30 1.47 23.52
CA PHE A 954 36.67 0.15 23.54
C PHE A 954 36.41 -0.34 22.13
N THR A 955 36.56 -1.65 21.91
CA THR A 955 36.20 -2.29 20.63
C THR A 955 34.68 -2.30 20.45
N THR A 956 33.94 -2.51 21.53
CA THR A 956 32.47 -2.50 21.50
C THR A 956 31.94 -2.02 22.84
N VAL A 957 30.98 -1.11 22.80
CA VAL A 957 30.21 -0.69 23.96
C VAL A 957 28.81 -1.26 23.78
N GLN A 958 28.32 -2.04 24.75
CA GLN A 958 27.01 -2.70 24.71
C GLN A 958 26.05 -2.02 25.68
N LEU A 959 24.85 -1.69 25.23
CA LEU A 959 23.77 -1.15 26.05
C LEU A 959 22.55 -2.08 25.91
N PRO A 960 21.87 -2.47 27.00
CA PRO A 960 20.62 -3.20 26.89
C PRO A 960 19.57 -2.41 26.10
N ASP A 961 18.79 -3.07 25.24
CA ASP A 961 17.74 -2.43 24.45
C ASP A 961 16.65 -1.76 25.30
N VAL A 962 16.27 -2.37 26.41
CA VAL A 962 15.33 -1.79 27.39
C VAL A 962 15.82 -0.45 27.97
N CYS A 963 17.14 -0.23 28.04
CA CYS A 963 17.71 1.07 28.44
C CYS A 963 17.54 2.12 27.34
N MET A 964 17.66 1.73 26.07
CA MET A 964 17.39 2.63 24.95
C MET A 964 15.92 3.07 24.95
N ASP A 965 14.99 2.14 25.20
CA ASP A 965 13.56 2.48 25.30
C ASP A 965 13.28 3.47 26.44
N ASP A 966 13.92 3.29 27.60
CA ASP A 966 13.87 4.24 28.72
C ASP A 966 14.43 5.62 28.36
N ILE A 967 15.55 5.67 27.64
CA ILE A 967 16.17 6.91 27.15
C ILE A 967 15.24 7.65 26.17
N LEU A 968 14.61 6.94 25.24
CA LEU A 968 13.69 7.55 24.26
C LEU A 968 12.40 8.05 24.92
N ARG A 969 11.85 7.31 25.89
CA ARG A 969 10.72 7.80 26.70
C ARG A 969 11.11 9.00 27.57
N THR A 970 12.36 9.05 28.02
CA THR A 970 12.91 10.19 28.75
C THR A 970 13.03 11.42 27.85
N GLU A 971 13.48 11.26 26.60
CA GLU A 971 13.48 12.32 25.57
C GLU A 971 12.08 12.93 25.40
N GLU A 972 11.05 12.09 25.35
CA GLU A 972 9.65 12.51 25.24
C GLU A 972 9.17 13.30 26.45
N ASN A 973 9.42 12.77 27.65
CA ASN A 973 9.04 13.42 28.91
C ASN A 973 9.72 14.76 29.09
N ILE A 974 11.03 14.84 28.82
CA ILE A 974 11.77 16.10 28.89
C ILE A 974 11.27 17.06 27.81
N GLY A 975 10.99 16.59 26.59
CA GLY A 975 10.38 17.42 25.54
C GLY A 975 9.04 18.03 25.96
N ARG A 976 8.17 17.26 26.64
CA ARG A 976 6.93 17.78 27.24
C ARG A 976 7.19 18.85 28.28
N LEU A 977 8.13 18.59 29.18
CA LEU A 977 8.51 19.52 30.23
C LEU A 977 9.06 20.84 29.67
N LEU A 978 9.87 20.78 28.61
CA LEU A 978 10.43 21.94 27.94
C LEU A 978 9.37 22.79 27.22
N ALA A 979 8.39 22.14 26.60
CA ALA A 979 7.25 22.79 25.95
C ALA A 979 6.22 23.36 26.95
N SER A 980 6.26 22.93 28.21
CA SER A 980 5.34 23.38 29.25
C SER A 980 5.68 24.79 29.74
N SER A 981 4.63 25.58 30.01
CA SER A 981 4.76 26.90 30.63
C SER A 981 5.09 26.80 32.13
N PHE A 982 4.50 25.83 32.81
CA PHE A 982 4.75 25.48 34.21
C PHE A 982 4.39 24.01 34.45
N THR A 983 4.91 23.44 35.53
CA THR A 983 4.42 22.18 36.13
C THR A 983 3.63 22.52 37.38
N ALA A 984 2.54 21.80 37.64
CA ALA A 984 1.76 21.93 38.87
C ALA A 984 1.85 20.64 39.68
N GLY A 985 2.06 20.76 40.98
CA GLY A 985 2.11 19.64 41.92
C GLY A 985 1.49 20.01 43.26
N LEU A 986 1.31 19.03 44.14
CA LEU A 986 0.90 19.26 45.52
C LEU A 986 2.14 19.51 46.38
N ALA A 987 2.08 20.52 47.25
CA ALA A 987 3.09 20.76 48.28
C ALA A 987 3.13 19.60 49.29
N ALA A 988 4.18 19.50 50.11
CA ALA A 988 4.38 18.42 51.08
C ALA A 988 3.26 18.22 52.14
N ASN A 989 2.28 19.11 52.20
CA ASN A 989 1.09 19.00 53.07
C ASN A 989 -0.20 18.64 52.31
N ASP A 990 -0.09 18.30 51.01
CA ASP A 990 -1.16 17.91 50.08
C ASP A 990 -2.33 18.89 49.92
N ALA A 991 -2.20 20.10 50.48
CA ALA A 991 -3.26 21.10 50.52
C ALA A 991 -3.03 22.28 49.56
N ILE A 992 -1.79 22.52 49.16
CA ILE A 992 -1.39 23.69 48.37
C ILE A 992 -0.93 23.22 46.99
N VAL A 993 -1.47 23.85 45.94
CA VAL A 993 -0.96 23.68 44.57
C VAL A 993 0.28 24.55 44.40
N GLU A 994 1.42 23.93 44.13
CA GLU A 994 2.65 24.60 43.77
C GLU A 994 2.82 24.57 42.26
N THR A 995 3.08 25.73 41.67
CA THR A 995 3.43 25.85 40.26
C THR A 995 4.90 26.19 40.13
N THR A 996 5.63 25.40 39.35
CA THR A 996 7.06 25.61 39.08
C THR A 996 7.24 25.93 37.61
N SER A 997 7.89 27.05 37.30
CA SER A 997 8.29 27.39 35.94
C SER A 997 9.79 27.19 35.76
N LEU A 998 10.19 26.57 34.64
CA LEU A 998 11.59 26.36 34.34
C LEU A 998 12.21 27.64 33.77
N THR A 999 13.35 28.05 34.33
CA THR A 999 14.14 29.14 33.77
C THR A 999 14.69 28.75 32.40
N SER A 1000 14.96 29.75 31.54
CA SER A 1000 15.57 29.49 30.23
C SER A 1000 16.93 28.79 30.35
N ALA A 1001 17.71 29.03 31.42
CA ALA A 1001 18.97 28.34 31.65
C ALA A 1001 18.76 26.84 31.94
N THR A 1002 17.78 26.51 32.80
CA THR A 1002 17.42 25.12 33.10
C THR A 1002 16.90 24.39 31.86
N LYS A 1003 16.08 25.06 31.03
CA LYS A 1003 15.58 24.49 29.77
C LYS A 1003 16.72 24.10 28.81
N ARG A 1004 17.74 24.94 28.62
CA ARG A 1004 18.91 24.54 27.78
C ARG A 1004 19.67 23.39 28.36
N HIS A 1005 19.88 23.40 29.68
CA HIS A 1005 20.64 22.35 30.32
C HIS A 1005 19.97 20.98 30.11
N LEU A 1006 18.67 20.88 30.39
CA LEU A 1006 17.90 19.65 30.18
C LEU A 1006 17.90 19.21 28.70
N SER A 1007 17.67 20.15 27.78
CA SER A 1007 17.64 19.87 26.34
C SER A 1007 19.00 19.38 25.81
N ALA A 1008 20.09 20.05 26.18
CA ALA A 1008 21.44 19.65 25.79
C ALA A 1008 21.82 18.30 26.38
N GLN A 1009 21.48 18.05 27.64
CA GLN A 1009 21.80 16.81 28.34
C GLN A 1009 21.08 15.61 27.72
N ILE A 1010 19.76 15.70 27.52
CA ILE A 1010 19.03 14.58 26.90
C ILE A 1010 19.46 14.34 25.46
N SER A 1011 19.73 15.39 24.70
CA SER A 1011 20.23 15.27 23.32
C SER A 1011 21.58 14.55 23.27
N ALA A 1012 22.49 14.88 24.20
CA ALA A 1012 23.79 14.21 24.32
C ALA A 1012 23.65 12.74 24.73
N VAL A 1013 22.76 12.41 25.67
CA VAL A 1013 22.48 11.02 26.09
C VAL A 1013 21.89 10.20 24.94
N VAL A 1014 20.88 10.72 24.23
CA VAL A 1014 20.27 10.03 23.07
C VAL A 1014 21.28 9.81 21.96
N SER A 1015 22.09 10.83 21.65
CA SER A 1015 23.14 10.73 20.63
C SER A 1015 24.20 9.68 21.00
N ALA A 1016 24.67 9.67 22.25
CA ALA A 1016 25.63 8.71 22.74
C ALA A 1016 25.08 7.27 22.74
N ALA A 1017 23.85 7.07 23.23
CA ALA A 1017 23.17 5.78 23.24
C ALA A 1017 22.90 5.24 21.83
N SER A 1018 22.68 6.11 20.84
CA SER A 1018 22.48 5.71 19.44
C SER A 1018 23.77 5.26 18.76
N ALA A 1019 24.94 5.55 19.35
CA ALA A 1019 26.26 5.22 18.81
C ALA A 1019 26.87 3.93 19.40
N VAL A 1020 26.12 3.17 20.20
CA VAL A 1020 26.58 1.92 20.83
C VAL A 1020 25.81 0.70 20.32
N THR A 1021 26.29 -0.50 20.62
CA THR A 1021 25.64 -1.75 20.23
C THR A 1021 24.52 -2.08 21.20
N LEU A 1022 23.28 -2.17 20.71
CA LEU A 1022 22.17 -2.62 21.53
C LEU A 1022 22.16 -4.15 21.67
N VAL A 1023 21.85 -4.64 22.86
CA VAL A 1023 21.74 -6.07 23.14
C VAL A 1023 20.39 -6.36 23.78
N PRO A 1024 19.60 -7.30 23.24
CA PRO A 1024 18.32 -7.66 23.82
C PRO A 1024 18.49 -8.31 25.20
N VAL A 1025 17.74 -7.81 26.19
CA VAL A 1025 17.66 -8.38 27.54
C VAL A 1025 16.19 -8.59 27.90
N THR A 1026 15.77 -9.85 28.01
CA THR A 1026 14.36 -10.22 28.24
C THR A 1026 14.05 -10.68 29.66
N GLU A 1027 15.06 -11.11 30.41
CA GLU A 1027 14.93 -11.63 31.79
C GLU A 1027 16.04 -11.03 32.65
N LEU A 1028 15.81 -10.90 33.96
CA LEU A 1028 16.73 -10.28 34.93
C LEU A 1028 17.24 -11.27 35.99
N THR A 1029 17.31 -12.56 35.66
CA THR A 1029 17.52 -13.63 36.65
C THR A 1029 18.88 -13.56 37.35
N ALA A 1030 19.95 -13.19 36.64
CA ALA A 1030 21.28 -13.07 37.24
C ALA A 1030 21.37 -11.81 38.12
N ALA A 1031 20.79 -10.69 37.68
CA ALA A 1031 20.72 -9.46 38.47
C ALA A 1031 19.88 -9.66 39.74
N GLU A 1032 18.72 -10.30 39.65
CA GLU A 1032 17.87 -10.64 40.81
C GLU A 1032 18.61 -11.52 41.82
N ALA A 1033 19.34 -12.54 41.33
CA ALA A 1033 20.12 -13.42 42.19
C ALA A 1033 21.29 -12.67 42.88
N ALA A 1034 21.97 -11.77 42.15
CA ALA A 1034 23.04 -10.95 42.70
C ALA A 1034 22.54 -9.94 43.75
N LEU A 1035 21.34 -9.38 43.54
CA LEU A 1035 20.71 -8.45 44.48
C LEU A 1035 20.12 -9.15 45.71
N SER A 1036 19.72 -10.42 45.58
CA SER A 1036 19.09 -11.20 46.66
C SER A 1036 20.08 -12.06 47.45
N GLY A 1037 21.31 -12.27 46.95
CA GLY A 1037 22.26 -13.24 47.49
C GLY A 1037 23.56 -12.63 48.03
N GLY A 1038 23.90 -12.95 49.29
CA GLY A 1038 25.24 -12.76 49.88
C GLY A 1038 25.29 -11.79 51.08
N ASP A 1039 26.44 -11.75 51.76
CA ASP A 1039 26.84 -10.77 52.80
C ASP A 1039 27.00 -9.34 52.22
N ILE A 1040 26.08 -8.93 51.35
CA ILE A 1040 25.98 -7.58 50.82
C ILE A 1040 25.29 -6.75 51.91
N PRO A 1041 25.83 -5.60 52.34
CA PRO A 1041 25.14 -4.70 53.25
C PRO A 1041 23.71 -4.47 52.74
N ALA A 1042 22.71 -4.65 53.61
CA ALA A 1042 21.30 -4.57 53.21
C ALA A 1042 21.08 -3.28 52.37
N PRO A 1043 20.55 -3.37 51.15
CA PRO A 1043 20.36 -2.24 50.25
C PRO A 1043 19.28 -1.31 50.84
N GLY A 1044 19.69 -0.37 51.69
CA GLY A 1044 18.80 0.55 52.37
C GLY A 1044 17.62 -0.13 53.10
N PRO A 1045 16.45 0.52 53.20
CA PRO A 1045 15.26 -0.09 53.81
C PRO A 1045 14.94 -1.42 53.12
N ASP A 1046 14.65 -2.46 53.91
CA ASP A 1046 14.48 -3.83 53.44
C ASP A 1046 13.57 -3.89 52.18
N LEU A 1047 14.17 -4.21 51.03
CA LEU A 1047 13.51 -4.27 49.72
C LEU A 1047 12.29 -5.20 49.76
N ALA A 1048 12.31 -6.22 50.62
CA ALA A 1048 11.19 -7.12 50.86
C ALA A 1048 10.04 -6.44 51.61
N THR A 1049 10.30 -5.48 52.50
CA THR A 1049 9.27 -4.67 53.16
C THR A 1049 8.67 -3.63 52.22
N LEU A 1050 9.42 -3.15 51.24
CA LEU A 1050 8.94 -2.18 50.23
C LEU A 1050 8.26 -2.82 49.01
N ARG A 1051 8.29 -4.16 48.87
CA ARG A 1051 7.76 -4.91 47.71
C ARG A 1051 8.23 -4.37 46.35
N LEU A 1052 9.43 -3.79 46.28
CA LEU A 1052 9.99 -3.32 45.02
C LEU A 1052 10.56 -4.53 44.27
N GLN A 1053 9.88 -4.95 43.19
CA GLN A 1053 10.45 -5.93 42.27
C GLN A 1053 11.67 -5.30 41.58
N VAL A 1054 12.69 -6.11 41.26
CA VAL A 1054 13.82 -5.70 40.42
C VAL A 1054 13.28 -5.53 39.01
N GLU A 1055 12.58 -4.43 38.76
CA GLU A 1055 11.96 -4.15 37.48
C GLU A 1055 12.81 -3.13 36.72
N GLY A 1056 13.22 -3.53 35.53
CA GLY A 1056 13.35 -2.58 34.43
C GLY A 1056 14.76 -2.13 34.04
N PRO A 1057 14.87 -0.96 33.39
CA PRO A 1057 16.04 -0.52 32.65
C PRO A 1057 17.33 -0.34 33.46
N TRP A 1058 17.25 -0.12 34.78
CA TRP A 1058 18.43 0.09 35.61
C TRP A 1058 19.13 -1.21 35.99
N ALA A 1059 18.42 -2.34 36.05
CA ALA A 1059 19.01 -3.64 36.40
C ALA A 1059 19.57 -4.39 35.17
N ALA A 1060 19.08 -4.06 33.97
CA ALA A 1060 19.47 -4.72 32.73
C ALA A 1060 20.98 -4.63 32.39
N PRO A 1061 21.70 -3.52 32.66
CA PRO A 1061 23.15 -3.48 32.47
C PRO A 1061 23.89 -4.47 33.35
N LEU A 1062 23.46 -4.63 34.60
CA LEU A 1062 24.03 -5.61 35.53
C LEU A 1062 23.74 -7.04 35.06
N GLU A 1063 22.52 -7.33 34.62
CA GLU A 1063 22.14 -8.62 34.03
C GLU A 1063 23.03 -8.99 32.85
N LEU A 1064 23.20 -8.05 31.91
CA LEU A 1064 24.02 -8.27 30.72
C LEU A 1064 25.51 -8.48 31.08
N ALA A 1065 26.02 -7.73 32.05
CA ALA A 1065 27.39 -7.87 32.53
C ALA A 1065 27.62 -9.23 33.21
N LEU A 1066 26.69 -9.69 34.04
CA LEU A 1066 26.75 -10.98 34.73
C LEU A 1066 26.63 -12.17 33.76
N SER A 1067 25.63 -12.14 32.88
CA SER A 1067 25.34 -13.23 31.95
C SER A 1067 26.47 -13.46 30.95
N LYS A 1068 27.10 -12.38 30.45
CA LYS A 1068 28.22 -12.45 29.49
C LYS A 1068 29.61 -12.35 30.13
N ARG A 1069 29.70 -12.11 31.44
CA ARG A 1069 30.95 -11.85 32.18
C ARG A 1069 31.78 -10.71 31.57
N LEU A 1070 31.12 -9.60 31.27
CA LEU A 1070 31.75 -8.42 30.67
C LEU A 1070 31.93 -7.32 31.72
N PRO A 1071 32.99 -6.47 31.63
CA PRO A 1071 33.15 -5.32 32.50
C PRO A 1071 31.95 -4.37 32.45
N LEU A 1072 31.58 -3.78 33.60
CA LEU A 1072 30.50 -2.81 33.74
C LEU A 1072 31.03 -1.38 33.86
N TRP A 1073 30.65 -0.51 32.94
CA TRP A 1073 30.87 0.93 33.02
C TRP A 1073 29.59 1.62 33.50
N SER A 1074 29.58 2.02 34.76
CA SER A 1074 28.44 2.65 35.44
C SER A 1074 28.94 3.69 36.43
N ASP A 1075 28.28 4.84 36.52
CA ASP A 1075 28.52 5.83 37.59
C ASP A 1075 27.67 5.59 38.84
N ASP A 1076 26.88 4.51 38.88
CA ASP A 1076 26.19 4.03 40.08
C ASP A 1076 27.15 3.23 40.99
N GLY A 1077 27.61 3.85 42.08
CA GLY A 1077 28.58 3.24 43.00
C GLY A 1077 28.10 1.92 43.62
N PHE A 1078 26.82 1.82 43.97
CA PHE A 1078 26.28 0.62 44.61
C PHE A 1078 26.16 -0.53 43.60
N MET A 1079 25.78 -0.23 42.35
CA MET A 1079 25.75 -1.22 41.27
C MET A 1079 27.16 -1.77 40.97
N ARG A 1080 28.18 -0.90 40.96
CA ARG A 1080 29.57 -1.33 40.79
C ARG A 1080 30.06 -2.21 41.94
N GLU A 1081 29.60 -1.95 43.16
CA GLU A 1081 29.88 -2.82 44.30
C GLU A 1081 29.30 -4.22 44.12
N ILE A 1082 28.02 -4.33 43.73
CA ILE A 1082 27.38 -5.63 43.45
C ILE A 1082 28.12 -6.39 42.33
N ALA A 1083 28.47 -5.70 41.25
CA ALA A 1083 29.24 -6.29 40.16
C ALA A 1083 30.60 -6.82 40.66
N ARG A 1084 31.31 -6.04 41.48
CA ARG A 1084 32.62 -6.42 42.03
C ARG A 1084 32.53 -7.61 43.00
N THR A 1085 31.55 -7.66 43.90
CA THR A 1085 31.37 -8.77 44.84
C THR A 1085 30.97 -10.07 44.15
N THR A 1086 30.34 -9.97 42.98
CA THR A 1086 30.02 -11.10 42.10
C THR A 1086 31.13 -11.45 41.08
N GLY A 1087 32.27 -10.74 41.14
CA GLY A 1087 33.46 -11.04 40.34
C GLY A 1087 33.48 -10.39 38.95
N ILE A 1088 32.59 -9.45 38.67
CA ILE A 1088 32.57 -8.66 37.44
C ILE A 1088 33.40 -7.38 37.63
N PRO A 1089 34.38 -7.09 36.75
CA PRO A 1089 35.11 -5.82 36.79
C PRO A 1089 34.15 -4.65 36.57
N ALA A 1090 34.18 -3.64 37.42
CA ALA A 1090 33.31 -2.46 37.30
C ALA A 1090 34.05 -1.17 37.60
N PHE A 1091 33.73 -0.08 36.88
CA PHE A 1091 34.40 1.21 37.02
C PHE A 1091 33.49 2.37 36.60
N GLY A 1092 33.68 3.55 37.22
CA GLY A 1092 32.98 4.79 36.86
C GLY A 1092 33.68 5.63 35.79
N THR A 1093 33.01 6.68 35.32
CA THR A 1093 33.53 7.59 34.28
C THR A 1093 34.74 8.38 34.76
N VAL A 1094 34.77 8.77 36.03
CA VAL A 1094 35.91 9.46 36.65
C VAL A 1094 37.12 8.52 36.74
N ALA A 1095 36.91 7.27 37.13
CA ALA A 1095 37.97 6.25 37.20
C ALA A 1095 38.56 5.95 35.81
N LEU A 1096 37.70 5.86 34.78
CA LEU A 1096 38.13 5.72 33.39
C LEU A 1096 38.96 6.91 32.91
N THR A 1097 38.46 8.13 33.12
CA THR A 1097 39.16 9.37 32.73
C THR A 1097 40.54 9.45 33.38
N HIS A 1098 40.63 9.15 34.68
CA HIS A 1098 41.91 9.13 35.39
C HIS A 1098 42.88 8.08 34.83
N THR A 1099 42.37 6.87 34.55
CA THR A 1099 43.17 5.77 34.02
C THR A 1099 43.74 6.12 32.64
N LEU A 1100 42.92 6.72 31.77
CA LEU A 1100 43.35 7.16 30.44
C LEU A 1100 44.38 8.29 30.48
N VAL A 1101 44.22 9.27 31.38
CA VAL A 1101 45.22 10.33 31.59
C VAL A 1101 46.53 9.75 32.11
N LYS A 1102 46.48 8.83 33.09
CA LYS A 1102 47.67 8.16 33.64
C LYS A 1102 48.42 7.31 32.60
N GLN A 1103 47.73 6.85 31.55
CA GLN A 1103 48.29 6.09 30.43
C GLN A 1103 48.65 6.95 29.20
N ASP A 1104 48.60 8.29 29.31
CA ASP A 1104 48.82 9.23 28.19
C ASP A 1104 47.88 9.00 26.98
N ARG A 1105 46.68 8.43 27.21
CA ARG A 1105 45.65 8.16 26.19
C ARG A 1105 44.62 9.29 26.06
N LEU A 1106 44.57 10.22 27.02
CA LEU A 1106 43.63 11.36 27.07
C LEU A 1106 44.34 12.62 27.58
N LEU A 1107 44.01 13.79 27.02
CA LEU A 1107 44.50 15.07 27.53
C LEU A 1107 44.03 15.32 28.96
N ASP A 1108 44.96 15.67 29.85
CA ASP A 1108 44.67 15.99 31.25
C ASP A 1108 43.92 17.33 31.34
N ALA A 1109 42.61 17.25 31.56
CA ALA A 1109 41.79 18.40 31.95
C ALA A 1109 40.92 18.04 33.17
N ARG A 1110 41.47 17.21 34.07
CA ARG A 1110 40.73 16.69 35.24
C ARG A 1110 40.13 17.79 36.10
N GLU A 1111 40.83 18.90 36.30
CA GLU A 1111 40.33 20.04 37.09
C GLU A 1111 39.06 20.65 36.45
N ASP A 1112 39.04 20.85 35.12
CA ASP A 1112 37.87 21.39 34.40
C ASP A 1112 36.73 20.37 34.35
N ASP A 1113 37.04 19.09 34.14
CA ASP A 1113 36.04 18.01 34.14
C ASP A 1113 35.39 17.88 35.54
N ASN A 1114 36.19 17.85 36.61
CA ASN A 1114 35.67 17.80 37.99
C ASN A 1114 34.82 19.03 38.30
N ALA A 1115 35.26 20.23 37.92
CA ALA A 1115 34.49 21.46 38.09
C ALA A 1115 33.12 21.38 37.40
N ARG A 1116 33.04 20.85 36.17
CA ARG A 1116 31.78 20.66 35.43
C ARG A 1116 30.87 19.64 36.11
N LEU A 1117 31.42 18.52 36.56
CA LEU A 1117 30.69 17.48 37.28
C LEU A 1117 30.11 18.02 38.60
N VAL A 1118 30.89 18.75 39.38
CA VAL A 1118 30.39 19.41 40.62
C VAL A 1118 29.28 20.40 40.27
N ARG A 1119 29.41 21.21 39.21
CA ARG A 1119 28.32 22.11 38.75
C ARG A 1119 27.03 21.37 38.41
N ALA A 1120 27.14 20.11 38.02
CA ALA A 1120 26.01 19.25 37.70
C ALA A 1120 25.52 18.40 38.89
N PHE A 1121 25.97 18.70 40.11
CA PHE A 1121 25.66 17.96 41.35
C PHE A 1121 26.14 16.50 41.35
N VAL A 1122 27.17 16.19 40.56
CA VAL A 1122 27.93 14.94 40.71
C VAL A 1122 28.90 15.13 41.88
N VAL A 1123 28.82 14.24 42.85
CA VAL A 1123 29.51 14.35 44.13
C VAL A 1123 30.41 13.14 44.37
N ASP A 1124 31.13 13.19 45.49
CA ASP A 1124 32.18 12.25 45.87
C ASP A 1124 33.42 12.26 44.95
N ILE A 1125 33.56 13.33 44.14
CA ILE A 1125 34.74 13.64 43.31
C ILE A 1125 35.63 14.70 43.98
N PRO A 1126 36.92 14.82 43.59
CA PRO A 1126 37.81 15.85 44.12
C PRO A 1126 37.25 17.27 43.90
N LEU A 1127 37.20 18.06 44.98
CA LEU A 1127 36.75 19.46 44.95
C LEU A 1127 37.97 20.40 44.86
N GLU A 1128 38.16 21.03 43.70
CA GLU A 1128 39.29 21.94 43.49
C GLU A 1128 39.08 23.28 44.24
N PRO A 1129 40.09 23.77 45.00
CA PRO A 1129 39.95 24.98 45.81
C PRO A 1129 39.57 26.23 45.00
N ASP A 1130 40.24 26.46 43.86
CA ASP A 1130 40.00 27.62 43.00
C ASP A 1130 38.58 27.61 42.43
N PHE A 1131 38.09 26.44 42.02
CA PHE A 1131 36.73 26.27 41.55
C PHE A 1131 35.72 26.59 42.66
N ALA A 1132 35.91 26.01 43.86
CA ALA A 1132 35.02 26.17 44.99
C ALA A 1132 34.85 27.66 45.38
N LEU A 1133 35.92 28.44 45.30
CA LEU A 1133 35.92 29.88 45.59
C LEU A 1133 35.36 30.74 44.44
N SER A 1134 35.46 30.27 43.19
CA SER A 1134 35.01 31.00 42.00
C SER A 1134 33.49 30.96 41.76
N GLN A 1135 32.73 30.18 42.54
CA GLN A 1135 31.27 30.07 42.40
C GLN A 1135 30.56 31.31 42.96
N ALA A 1136 30.59 32.42 42.21
CA ALA A 1136 30.02 33.70 42.65
C ALA A 1136 28.71 34.04 41.91
N GLU A 1137 27.58 33.58 42.45
CA GLU A 1137 26.29 34.28 42.38
C GLU A 1137 25.54 34.08 43.72
N GLY A 1138 25.60 35.10 44.59
CA GLY A 1138 24.78 35.20 45.80
C GLY A 1138 25.17 34.33 47.01
N TRP A 1139 26.26 33.54 46.95
CA TRP A 1139 26.77 32.67 48.05
C TRP A 1139 25.70 31.82 48.75
N ARG A 1140 24.62 31.47 48.04
CA ARG A 1140 23.60 30.55 48.53
C ARG A 1140 24.13 29.13 48.54
N THR A 1141 23.56 28.28 49.39
CA THR A 1141 23.85 26.84 49.36
C THR A 1141 23.50 26.29 47.97
N GLY A 1142 24.48 25.69 47.31
CA GLY A 1142 24.40 25.26 45.92
C GLY A 1142 25.31 24.05 45.65
N THR A 1143 25.88 23.97 44.47
CA THR A 1143 26.66 22.81 43.98
C THR A 1143 27.87 22.47 44.86
N VAL A 1144 28.65 23.47 45.25
CA VAL A 1144 29.82 23.28 46.14
C VAL A 1144 29.40 22.88 47.55
N ALA A 1145 28.31 23.45 48.06
CA ALA A 1145 27.77 23.06 49.37
C ALA A 1145 27.26 21.62 49.36
N ALA A 1146 26.65 21.16 48.26
CA ALA A 1146 26.23 19.78 48.05
C ALA A 1146 27.41 18.80 47.94
N ALA A 1147 28.56 19.24 47.38
CA ALA A 1147 29.78 18.45 47.41
C ALA A 1147 30.35 18.37 48.85
N LEU A 1148 30.36 19.48 49.60
CA LEU A 1148 30.84 19.52 50.98
C LEU A 1148 29.93 18.78 51.97
N SER A 1149 28.66 18.52 51.63
CA SER A 1149 27.78 17.66 52.43
C SER A 1149 28.06 16.17 52.29
N ARG A 1150 29.12 15.81 51.57
CA ARG A 1150 29.54 14.43 51.35
C ARG A 1150 30.88 14.15 52.02
N PRO A 1151 31.19 12.89 52.36
CA PRO A 1151 32.43 12.55 53.05
C PRO A 1151 33.70 12.69 52.20
N ALA A 1152 33.64 12.51 50.87
CA ALA A 1152 34.85 12.44 50.04
C ALA A 1152 35.78 13.66 50.10
N PRO A 1153 35.29 14.92 50.02
CA PRO A 1153 36.17 16.09 50.12
C PRO A 1153 36.95 16.13 51.44
N TRP A 1154 36.35 15.69 52.54
CA TRP A 1154 36.94 15.78 53.88
C TRP A 1154 38.03 14.74 54.15
N LEU A 1155 38.20 13.74 53.27
CA LEU A 1155 39.32 12.80 53.33
C LEU A 1155 40.64 13.41 52.84
N ARG A 1156 40.58 14.58 52.17
CA ARG A 1156 41.77 15.28 51.72
C ARG A 1156 42.29 16.25 52.79
N SER A 1157 43.61 16.37 52.86
CA SER A 1157 44.28 17.23 53.85
C SER A 1157 44.10 18.73 53.60
N ASP A 1158 43.78 19.15 52.38
CA ASP A 1158 43.67 20.56 51.96
C ASP A 1158 42.25 21.14 52.12
N THR A 1159 41.22 20.30 52.17
CA THR A 1159 39.81 20.73 52.22
C THR A 1159 39.48 21.62 53.41
N LEU A 1160 40.09 21.41 54.57
CA LEU A 1160 39.87 22.26 55.74
C LEU A 1160 40.33 23.70 55.50
N ALA A 1161 41.44 23.89 54.78
CA ALA A 1161 41.94 25.22 54.40
C ALA A 1161 41.00 25.87 53.37
N THR A 1162 40.53 25.10 52.38
CA THR A 1162 39.53 25.53 51.40
C THR A 1162 38.23 25.94 52.09
N TRP A 1163 37.75 25.16 53.06
CA TRP A 1163 36.57 25.50 53.88
C TRP A 1163 36.76 26.81 54.63
N ALA A 1164 37.91 27.05 55.27
CA ALA A 1164 38.16 28.31 55.97
C ALA A 1164 38.06 29.52 55.02
N GLN A 1165 38.53 29.37 53.77
CA GLN A 1165 38.42 30.41 52.74
C GLN A 1165 36.97 30.60 52.28
N ILE A 1166 36.21 29.52 52.06
CA ILE A 1166 34.77 29.58 51.73
C ILE A 1166 33.99 30.23 52.87
N ALA A 1167 34.21 29.81 54.12
CA ALA A 1167 33.55 30.35 55.30
C ALA A 1167 33.82 31.87 55.44
N SER A 1168 35.06 32.30 55.22
CA SER A 1168 35.41 33.73 55.21
C SER A 1168 34.71 34.49 54.08
N ALA A 1169 34.61 33.91 52.89
CA ALA A 1169 33.96 34.53 51.74
C ALA A 1169 32.43 34.65 51.92
N VAL A 1170 31.78 33.58 52.40
CA VAL A 1170 30.35 33.56 52.75
C VAL A 1170 30.07 34.56 53.88
N ALA A 1171 30.87 34.58 54.95
CA ALA A 1171 30.70 35.53 56.05
C ALA A 1171 30.80 37.00 55.60
N GLY A 1172 31.67 37.29 54.63
CA GLY A 1172 31.86 38.64 54.10
C GLY A 1172 30.78 39.11 53.13
N GLN A 1173 30.15 38.19 52.38
CA GLN A 1173 29.23 38.53 51.28
C GLN A 1173 27.77 38.16 51.54
N ALA A 1174 27.49 37.08 52.28
CA ALA A 1174 26.16 36.59 52.63
C ALA A 1174 26.19 35.94 54.04
N PRO A 1175 26.39 36.72 55.12
CA PRO A 1175 26.59 36.19 56.47
C PRO A 1175 25.42 35.31 56.97
N GLU A 1176 24.19 35.53 56.50
CA GLU A 1176 23.02 34.71 56.80
C GLU A 1176 23.09 33.29 56.21
N GLN A 1177 23.91 33.07 55.17
CA GLN A 1177 24.11 31.76 54.54
C GLN A 1177 25.19 30.93 55.25
N LEU A 1178 26.00 31.52 56.14
CA LEU A 1178 27.11 30.83 56.78
C LEU A 1178 26.66 29.62 57.62
N ALA A 1179 25.54 29.73 58.34
CA ALA A 1179 24.99 28.62 59.12
C ALA A 1179 24.48 27.46 58.23
N PRO A 1180 23.68 27.69 57.17
CA PRO A 1180 23.36 26.65 56.18
C PRO A 1180 24.58 25.97 55.53
N TRP A 1181 25.60 26.74 55.15
CA TRP A 1181 26.84 26.18 54.60
C TRP A 1181 27.58 25.31 55.61
N LEU A 1182 27.68 25.77 56.86
CA LEU A 1182 28.34 25.05 57.93
C LEU A 1182 27.57 23.78 58.32
N PHE A 1183 26.24 23.80 58.29
CA PHE A 1183 25.41 22.60 58.47
C PHE A 1183 25.75 21.54 57.42
N LEU A 1184 25.73 21.90 56.14
CA LEU A 1184 26.07 20.99 55.04
C LEU A 1184 27.51 20.48 55.14
N ALA A 1185 28.49 21.37 55.33
CA ALA A 1185 29.88 20.99 55.55
C ALA A 1185 30.04 20.03 56.75
N SER A 1186 29.29 20.27 57.83
CA SER A 1186 29.29 19.42 59.03
C SER A 1186 28.68 18.05 58.74
N GLN A 1187 27.63 17.94 57.93
CA GLN A 1187 27.07 16.64 57.54
C GLN A 1187 28.13 15.79 56.82
N GLY A 1188 28.83 16.36 55.83
CA GLY A 1188 29.86 15.63 55.09
C GLY A 1188 31.02 15.20 55.98
N ALA A 1189 31.52 16.09 56.83
CA ALA A 1189 32.60 15.78 57.76
C ALA A 1189 32.20 14.77 58.84
N GLY A 1190 30.96 14.84 59.32
CA GLY A 1190 30.39 13.90 60.29
C GLY A 1190 30.37 12.46 59.78
N ALA A 1191 30.28 12.28 58.45
CA ALA A 1191 30.26 10.99 57.79
C ALA A 1191 31.66 10.38 57.51
N THR A 1192 32.76 11.02 57.94
CA THR A 1192 34.15 10.55 57.67
C THR A 1192 34.66 9.45 58.62
N GLY A 1193 33.87 9.01 59.59
CA GLY A 1193 34.23 7.94 60.52
C GLY A 1193 35.11 8.42 61.69
N ALA A 1194 36.32 7.84 61.85
CA ALA A 1194 37.11 7.94 63.08
C ALA A 1194 37.55 9.37 63.49
N ASP A 1195 37.72 10.27 62.51
CA ASP A 1195 38.13 11.67 62.72
C ASP A 1195 36.96 12.68 62.68
N ALA A 1196 35.71 12.20 62.62
CA ALA A 1196 34.52 13.03 62.46
C ALA A 1196 34.42 14.14 63.53
N TYR A 1197 34.63 13.80 64.80
CA TYR A 1197 34.55 14.76 65.91
C TYR A 1197 35.57 15.89 65.80
N LYS A 1198 36.81 15.58 65.42
CA LYS A 1198 37.90 16.56 65.27
C LYS A 1198 37.64 17.47 64.08
N THR A 1199 37.27 16.88 62.94
CA THR A 1199 37.03 17.62 61.70
C THR A 1199 35.82 18.55 61.85
N LEU A 1200 34.73 18.07 62.48
CA LEU A 1200 33.57 18.88 62.83
C LEU A 1200 33.93 20.08 63.71
N ALA A 1201 34.74 19.86 64.73
CA ALA A 1201 35.18 20.92 65.62
C ALA A 1201 35.98 21.98 64.84
N GLN A 1202 36.92 21.56 63.99
CA GLN A 1202 37.74 22.46 63.16
C GLN A 1202 36.92 23.25 62.13
N ILE A 1203 35.91 22.63 61.49
CA ILE A 1203 34.96 23.29 60.59
C ILE A 1203 34.21 24.40 61.33
N LEU A 1204 33.69 24.07 62.51
CA LEU A 1204 32.99 25.02 63.36
C LEU A 1204 33.90 26.15 63.84
N GLY A 1205 35.13 25.82 64.25
CA GLY A 1205 36.16 26.79 64.62
C GLY A 1205 36.44 27.79 63.50
N ALA A 1206 36.68 27.31 62.29
CA ALA A 1206 36.88 28.15 61.11
C ALA A 1206 35.67 29.06 60.81
N GLY A 1207 34.44 28.52 60.91
CA GLY A 1207 33.22 29.31 60.74
C GLY A 1207 33.03 30.39 61.80
N VAL A 1208 33.34 30.09 63.06
CA VAL A 1208 33.26 31.04 64.18
C VAL A 1208 34.28 32.18 64.01
N VAL A 1209 35.52 31.85 63.61
CA VAL A 1209 36.56 32.84 63.25
C VAL A 1209 36.08 33.73 62.11
N ALA A 1210 35.57 33.13 61.02
CA ALA A 1210 35.07 33.86 59.87
C ALA A 1210 33.92 34.84 60.22
N SER A 1211 33.05 34.49 61.17
CA SER A 1211 31.91 35.33 61.59
C SER A 1211 32.26 36.50 62.52
N GLY A 1212 33.54 36.70 62.85
CA GLY A 1212 33.99 37.78 63.73
C GLY A 1212 33.81 37.53 65.24
N THR A 1213 33.61 36.27 65.67
CA THR A 1213 33.69 35.82 67.09
C THR A 1213 32.84 36.63 68.08
N THR A 1214 31.53 36.71 67.87
CA THR A 1214 30.58 37.23 68.88
C THR A 1214 29.66 36.11 69.36
N THR A 1215 29.19 36.17 70.61
CA THR A 1215 28.20 35.19 71.13
C THR A 1215 26.95 35.14 70.25
N LYS A 1216 26.53 36.28 69.68
CA LYS A 1216 25.36 36.38 68.79
C LYS A 1216 25.60 35.70 67.42
N SER A 1217 26.81 35.72 66.89
CA SER A 1217 27.16 35.09 65.60
C SER A 1217 27.55 33.61 65.74
N ALA A 1218 28.06 33.19 66.90
CA ALA A 1218 28.44 31.80 67.16
C ALA A 1218 27.24 30.87 67.41
N VAL A 1219 26.16 31.35 68.06
CA VAL A 1219 25.00 30.51 68.42
C VAL A 1219 24.38 29.78 67.22
N PRO A 1220 24.06 30.43 66.09
CA PRO A 1220 23.51 29.73 64.91
C PRO A 1220 24.47 28.70 64.30
N LEU A 1221 25.78 28.94 64.37
CA LEU A 1221 26.80 28.03 63.83
C LEU A 1221 26.97 26.78 64.70
N VAL A 1222 26.98 26.96 66.03
CA VAL A 1222 27.02 25.84 66.98
C VAL A 1222 25.74 25.00 66.86
N ALA A 1223 24.58 25.64 66.70
CA ALA A 1223 23.31 24.94 66.47
C ALA A 1223 23.34 24.13 65.17
N ALA A 1224 23.82 24.70 64.06
CA ALA A 1224 23.98 24.02 62.78
C ALA A 1224 24.91 22.80 62.88
N SER A 1225 26.08 22.94 63.52
CA SER A 1225 26.99 21.81 63.74
C SER A 1225 26.38 20.71 64.62
N ALA A 1226 25.65 21.10 65.68
CA ALA A 1226 24.98 20.17 66.58
C ALA A 1226 23.86 19.38 65.89
N GLU A 1227 23.09 20.05 65.04
CA GLU A 1227 22.03 19.43 64.24
C GLU A 1227 22.61 18.43 63.24
N ALA A 1228 23.64 18.82 62.49
CA ALA A 1228 24.33 17.93 61.56
C ALA A 1228 24.96 16.71 62.27
N ALA A 1229 25.59 16.91 63.44
CA ALA A 1229 26.16 15.82 64.22
C ALA A 1229 25.09 14.82 64.70
N ARG A 1230 23.89 15.32 65.05
CA ARG A 1230 22.75 14.49 65.44
C ARG A 1230 22.23 13.66 64.27
N GLU A 1231 22.12 14.28 63.08
CA GLU A 1231 21.71 13.58 61.86
C GLU A 1231 22.73 12.51 61.43
N CYS A 1232 24.02 12.75 61.67
CA CYS A 1232 25.07 11.75 61.45
C CYS A 1232 25.13 10.66 62.54
N GLY A 1233 24.23 10.67 63.53
CA GLY A 1233 24.20 9.68 64.61
C GLY A 1233 25.38 9.77 65.59
N LEU A 1234 26.09 10.90 65.64
CA LEU A 1234 27.26 11.06 66.50
C LEU A 1234 26.87 11.28 67.97
N ASN A 1235 27.63 10.68 68.89
CA ASN A 1235 27.44 10.90 70.33
C ASN A 1235 27.58 12.38 70.71
N ALA A 1236 26.51 12.97 71.24
CA ALA A 1236 26.45 14.38 71.61
C ALA A 1236 27.49 14.79 72.67
N GLY A 1237 27.84 13.89 73.60
CA GLY A 1237 28.85 14.15 74.63
C GLY A 1237 30.27 14.24 74.08
N LEU A 1238 30.61 13.36 73.13
CA LEU A 1238 31.92 13.37 72.45
C LEU A 1238 32.05 14.56 71.49
N TRP A 1239 30.97 14.89 70.76
CA TRP A 1239 30.91 16.10 69.94
C TRP A 1239 31.12 17.37 70.76
N ALA A 1240 30.41 17.49 71.89
CA ALA A 1240 30.52 18.64 72.77
C ALA A 1240 31.92 18.81 73.36
N ALA A 1241 32.61 17.71 73.69
CA ALA A 1241 33.98 17.75 74.17
C ALA A 1241 34.95 18.27 73.09
N ALA A 1242 34.88 17.73 71.87
CA ALA A 1242 35.74 18.15 70.76
C ALA A 1242 35.52 19.63 70.36
N VAL A 1243 34.25 20.06 70.29
CA VAL A 1243 33.91 21.47 70.00
C VAL A 1243 34.39 22.40 71.11
N ARG A 1244 34.29 21.98 72.39
CA ARG A 1244 34.78 22.78 73.51
C ARG A 1244 36.29 22.99 73.42
N ASP A 1245 37.05 21.93 73.17
CA ASP A 1245 38.50 22.00 73.07
C ASP A 1245 38.93 22.92 71.92
N GLU A 1246 38.31 22.79 70.74
CA GLU A 1246 38.62 23.62 69.58
C GLU A 1246 38.24 25.09 69.79
N LEU A 1247 37.02 25.40 70.25
CA LEU A 1247 36.59 26.78 70.48
C LEU A 1247 37.40 27.46 71.59
N THR A 1248 37.86 26.70 72.59
CA THR A 1248 38.76 27.22 73.63
C THR A 1248 40.15 27.50 73.06
N SER A 1249 40.65 26.65 72.16
CA SER A 1249 41.91 26.88 71.42
C SER A 1249 41.82 28.14 70.54
N VAL A 1250 40.74 28.28 69.76
CA VAL A 1250 40.48 29.47 68.92
C VAL A 1250 40.40 30.75 69.75
N ALA A 1251 39.82 30.69 70.96
CA ALA A 1251 39.75 31.83 71.88
C ALA A 1251 41.12 32.23 72.49
N ALA A 1252 42.10 31.31 72.53
CA ALA A 1252 43.43 31.56 73.09
C ALA A 1252 44.40 32.26 72.11
N ASP A 1253 44.17 32.14 70.80
CA ASP A 1253 45.06 32.65 69.73
C ASP A 1253 44.99 34.17 69.47
N GLY A 1254 44.28 34.94 70.31
CA GLY A 1254 44.46 36.39 70.45
C GLY A 1254 43.98 37.29 69.30
N GLN A 1255 43.31 36.77 68.27
CA GLN A 1255 42.86 37.58 67.11
C GLN A 1255 41.47 38.24 67.22
N SER A 1256 40.76 38.14 68.36
CA SER A 1256 39.46 38.83 68.53
C SER A 1256 38.96 38.88 69.99
N LYS A 1257 38.00 39.77 70.30
CA LYS A 1257 37.38 39.91 71.64
C LYS A 1257 36.72 38.57 72.05
N PRO A 1258 36.92 38.07 73.28
CA PRO A 1258 36.82 36.64 73.54
C PRO A 1258 35.38 36.19 73.76
N LEU A 1259 34.98 35.13 73.07
CA LEU A 1259 34.08 34.12 73.65
C LEU A 1259 34.79 33.58 74.88
N ASN A 1260 34.32 33.90 76.09
CA ASN A 1260 34.88 33.28 77.30
C ASN A 1260 34.23 31.90 77.52
N ALA A 1261 34.89 31.00 78.26
CA ALA A 1261 34.37 29.65 78.53
C ALA A 1261 32.96 29.66 79.16
N ALA A 1262 32.58 30.70 79.90
CA ALA A 1262 31.25 30.89 80.48
C ALA A 1262 30.16 31.34 79.47
N ASP A 1263 30.51 31.80 78.27
CA ASP A 1263 29.57 32.11 77.18
C ASP A 1263 29.27 30.90 76.29
N ILE A 1264 30.23 29.98 76.16
CA ILE A 1264 30.14 28.76 75.31
C ILE A 1264 29.38 27.63 76.02
N GLU A 1265 29.67 27.42 77.31
CA GLU A 1265 29.12 26.31 78.09
C GLU A 1265 27.57 26.31 78.20
N PRO A 1266 26.87 27.46 78.33
CA PRO A 1266 25.41 27.50 78.32
C PRO A 1266 24.81 27.09 76.98
N ILE A 1267 25.43 27.46 75.86
CA ILE A 1267 24.95 27.15 74.50
C ILE A 1267 25.07 25.65 74.23
N ILE A 1268 26.25 25.07 74.52
CA ILE A 1268 26.50 23.63 74.39
C ILE A 1268 25.57 22.85 75.35
N SER A 1269 25.43 23.29 76.60
CA SER A 1269 24.56 22.63 77.59
C SER A 1269 23.07 22.70 77.24
N GLN A 1270 22.59 23.79 76.64
CA GLN A 1270 21.19 23.96 76.24
C GLN A 1270 20.85 23.06 75.05
N LEU A 1271 21.77 22.90 74.10
CA LEU A 1271 21.61 22.02 72.94
C LEU A 1271 21.69 20.53 73.33
N ILE A 1272 22.54 20.15 74.29
CA ILE A 1272 22.60 18.77 74.82
C ILE A 1272 21.32 18.38 75.60
N ARG A 1273 20.68 19.33 76.30
CA ARG A 1273 19.45 19.04 77.07
C ARG A 1273 18.17 18.97 76.23
N GLY A 1274 18.21 19.48 75.00
CA GLY A 1274 17.10 19.45 74.05
C GLY A 1274 17.19 18.35 72.99
N ALA A 1275 18.26 17.54 73.01
CA ALA A 1275 18.54 16.45 72.07
C ALA A 1275 18.08 15.09 72.61
#